data_AF-A0A1Z4RHE8-F1
#
_entry.id   AF-A0A1Z4RHE8-F1
#
_cell.length_a   1.000
_cell.length_b   1.000
_cell.length_c   1.000
_cell.angle_alpha   90.00
_cell.angle_beta   90.00
_cell.angle_gamma   90.00
#
_symmetry.space_group_name_H-M   'P 1'
#
loop_
_entity.id
_entity.type
_entity.pdbx_description
1 polymer ?
#
loop_
_entity_poly.entity_id
_entity_poly.type
_entity_poly.pdbx_seq_one_letter_code
_entity_poly.pdbx_strand_id
1 'polypeptide(L)'
;MNNQIQLKFAGNITLDGAEISDFDPKTKRLFLTGEVAGKPVLQVVDISDPSKPTKIGNIDLSNFGAGIQSVAVRKGTTGNSLVAVAISATNRTEPGKVVFFDAMVDITNPIALAQVTVGALPDMLTFSPDGTKLLVANEGEPSEDYTIDPEASISIIDVSGNIGVLDNTKVATATFTAFNAQEASLKQQGVRIFGKLANGTNSTVAQDLEPEYIAFSGDGKTAFVTLQDNNAFAKVDIATATVTDILPLGFKDHSLPGNGIDASDRDSTINGGINIKNYPIFGMYQPDAIASFESGGKTYYVTANEGDSRIRPTGDDILVAPNDTEGSIFNEEVRIGSSAVILDPTVFPNATELKNNANLGRLTITNTLGDTDGDGDYDKLYAYGARSFSVWDDTGKLVFDSGDQFEKITAAQTPTLFNANEGVASQFDTRSDNKGPEPEAVTIGYVNGKAYAFIGLERAGGGVMVYDLSNPTKPEFVQYVRTEGDISPEGLKFIPAADSPNGKALLAVSNEVSKTATLYAIETPNSPKITNYTFNNLPKLGTTSTGQDIFLGGFSGLYFQGIAANGNLKFVTHTDRGPNGEPTAEKRPFLLPNFQPEVVSFEVNRSTGEISITKRTGLFRQDGTTPLTGLPNLQPGAANTAYTDEVGVDLNGNILPNDVLGADLEGIVVAENGDFWMVDEYRPAIYHFNSNGKLIDRFIPLGDATDNRKNGGTFFGTPVIPAVYAQRRANRGFEAVALEGRKLYAFIQSAIDNPDNGGDTVSRASRNLRILEFDIVSKQVTGEYLYLLDDITASGNAKTDKIGDAVALGNGKFAVVERDDLSTTASNKLIYQIDLAGATNINNPANFTLPTGKTIEQLSALELTTANIKPVSKSLIANAAQLGYTGVEKLEGLALVAPNTLALINDNDFNVTGSNTPAKLGILELLNDLPVAQTGLTKNSSNDVFNISGGVGIPRLQVSLIGNNSTFVNELCVFTVDDAQGNINGISPGQNGYTEAALERAKVVWSAIANNPNGLNRNELSRLLEFESGGNFRFLLVKNSSIDAVKQGKTSLGDVLFSSETTQKITLVGANEFTLSWEDGTGNISDFKDLEVKITFTNQQLPLGSKLQGISQAELVDLRGVFGNIKAEFTLYREAGFDNLVGFYKIANENGGIDINNDGIADVLPGQTGYIQAAINQRISGVDLTVSNQGKATFNTTLVGDSLLAPFIIANGRPATILDNNSNNDPAVYFPFLGANPGQVDHIRLLGNNTWGFEDLPLGGDKDYNDIVLQMKLTV
;
A
#
# COMPACT_ATOMS: atom_id res chain seq x y z
N MET A 1 8.96 9.82 -4.86
CA MET A 1 9.05 8.38 -5.17
C MET A 1 8.70 8.25 -6.65
N ASN A 2 9.63 7.85 -7.51
CA ASN A 2 9.43 7.87 -8.96
C ASN A 2 8.42 6.77 -9.35
N ASN A 3 7.22 7.18 -9.80
CA ASN A 3 6.17 6.30 -10.34
C ASN A 3 6.44 5.88 -11.80
N GLN A 4 7.70 5.87 -12.25
CA GLN A 4 8.07 5.52 -13.64
C GLN A 4 8.93 4.25 -13.72
N ILE A 5 8.87 3.57 -14.87
CA ILE A 5 9.59 2.32 -15.14
C ILE A 5 11.11 2.48 -15.04
N GLN A 6 11.81 1.39 -14.74
CA GLN A 6 13.28 1.31 -14.75
C GLN A 6 13.75 0.19 -15.66
N LEU A 7 14.79 0.45 -16.45
CA LEU A 7 15.46 -0.58 -17.25
C LEU A 7 16.60 -1.16 -16.41
N LYS A 8 16.55 -2.47 -16.16
CA LYS A 8 17.59 -3.20 -15.45
C LYS A 8 18.30 -4.12 -16.42
N PHE A 9 19.62 -4.06 -16.44
CA PHE A 9 20.42 -5.03 -17.19
C PHE A 9 20.00 -6.46 -16.84
N ALA A 10 19.62 -7.25 -17.84
CA ALA A 10 19.29 -8.65 -17.69
C ALA A 10 20.45 -9.54 -18.15
N GLY A 11 20.93 -9.34 -19.38
CA GLY A 11 22.02 -10.12 -19.96
C GLY A 11 22.59 -9.47 -21.22
N ASN A 12 23.72 -9.99 -21.69
CA ASN A 12 24.44 -9.51 -22.88
C ASN A 12 25.11 -10.68 -23.59
N ILE A 13 25.30 -10.56 -24.91
CA ILE A 13 26.02 -11.53 -25.73
C ILE A 13 26.81 -10.84 -26.85
N THR A 14 28.01 -11.35 -27.14
CA THR A 14 28.81 -10.98 -28.33
C THR A 14 28.45 -11.85 -29.53
N LEU A 15 28.36 -11.23 -30.70
CA LEU A 15 27.84 -11.78 -31.94
C LEU A 15 28.78 -11.50 -33.12
N ASP A 16 28.39 -11.93 -34.32
CA ASP A 16 29.12 -11.70 -35.57
C ASP A 16 28.58 -10.45 -36.31
N GLY A 17 28.15 -9.44 -35.56
CA GLY A 17 27.32 -8.31 -36.04
C GLY A 17 26.06 -8.18 -35.18
N ALA A 18 25.47 -6.99 -35.09
CA ALA A 18 24.28 -6.76 -34.27
C ALA A 18 23.60 -5.42 -34.62
N GLU A 19 23.09 -5.32 -35.84
CA GLU A 19 22.47 -4.12 -36.41
C GLU A 19 20.94 -4.18 -36.16
N ILE A 20 20.19 -5.04 -36.86
CA ILE A 20 18.73 -5.19 -36.65
C ILE A 20 18.38 -6.49 -35.92
N SER A 21 17.41 -6.45 -35.00
CA SER A 21 16.89 -7.64 -34.33
C SER A 21 15.37 -7.71 -34.18
N ASP A 22 14.85 -8.94 -34.20
CA ASP A 22 13.45 -9.22 -33.86
C ASP A 22 13.31 -10.58 -33.13
N PHE A 23 12.22 -10.76 -32.39
CA PHE A 23 12.04 -11.82 -31.40
C PHE A 23 10.80 -12.68 -31.68
N ASP A 24 10.97 -14.00 -31.54
CA ASP A 24 9.86 -14.94 -31.54
C ASP A 24 9.50 -15.41 -30.11
N PRO A 25 8.29 -15.10 -29.60
CA PRO A 25 7.86 -15.53 -28.27
C PRO A 25 7.67 -17.04 -28.12
N LYS A 26 7.38 -17.76 -29.22
CA LYS A 26 7.10 -19.19 -29.16
C LYS A 26 8.37 -19.99 -28.93
N THR A 27 9.42 -19.71 -29.69
CA THR A 27 10.73 -20.37 -29.58
C THR A 27 11.66 -19.71 -28.59
N LYS A 28 11.33 -18.48 -28.14
CA LYS A 28 12.15 -17.64 -27.26
C LYS A 28 13.49 -17.29 -27.91
N ARG A 29 13.50 -17.12 -29.23
CA ARG A 29 14.70 -16.82 -30.01
C ARG A 29 14.69 -15.36 -30.48
N LEU A 30 15.84 -14.72 -30.36
CA LEU A 30 16.15 -13.45 -31.00
C LEU A 30 16.88 -13.75 -32.32
N PHE A 31 16.45 -13.10 -33.39
CA PHE A 31 17.05 -13.17 -34.72
C PHE A 31 17.73 -11.84 -35.00
N LEU A 32 19.00 -11.86 -35.40
CA LEU A 32 19.78 -10.65 -35.62
C LEU A 32 20.51 -10.71 -36.96
N THR A 33 20.64 -9.56 -37.61
CA THR A 33 21.50 -9.42 -38.79
C THR A 33 22.98 -9.56 -38.40
N GLY A 34 23.84 -9.89 -39.36
CA GLY A 34 25.27 -10.03 -39.11
C GLY A 34 26.06 -10.52 -40.32
N GLU A 35 27.37 -10.56 -40.14
CA GLU A 35 28.31 -10.90 -41.20
C GLU A 35 29.47 -11.77 -40.69
N VAL A 36 29.76 -12.87 -41.40
CA VAL A 36 30.93 -13.72 -41.11
C VAL A 36 31.83 -13.80 -42.33
N ALA A 37 33.00 -13.18 -42.23
CA ALA A 37 34.03 -13.19 -43.27
C ALA A 37 33.51 -12.69 -44.64
N GLY A 38 32.80 -11.55 -44.66
CA GLY A 38 32.26 -10.96 -45.89
C GLY A 38 30.99 -11.64 -46.40
N LYS A 39 30.28 -12.41 -45.56
CA LYS A 39 29.07 -13.14 -45.94
C LYS A 39 27.88 -12.77 -45.05
N PRO A 40 26.71 -12.48 -45.64
CA PRO A 40 25.52 -12.15 -44.86
C PRO A 40 25.01 -13.39 -44.14
N VAL A 41 24.70 -13.24 -42.85
CA VAL A 41 24.14 -14.31 -42.02
C VAL A 41 22.97 -13.81 -41.18
N LEU A 42 21.96 -14.65 -40.99
CA LEU A 42 20.98 -14.44 -39.92
C LEU A 42 21.41 -15.22 -38.67
N GLN A 43 21.69 -14.50 -37.59
CA GLN A 43 22.12 -15.08 -36.33
C GLN A 43 20.91 -15.44 -35.48
N VAL A 44 20.95 -16.61 -34.83
CA VAL A 44 19.85 -17.09 -33.98
C VAL A 44 20.36 -17.23 -32.54
N VAL A 45 19.74 -16.52 -31.61
CA VAL A 45 20.11 -16.49 -30.19
C VAL A 45 18.95 -16.99 -29.34
N ASP A 46 19.19 -17.96 -28.48
CA ASP A 46 18.24 -18.39 -27.44
C ASP A 46 18.28 -17.41 -26.28
N ILE A 47 17.13 -16.84 -25.93
CA ILE A 47 16.97 -15.96 -24.76
C ILE A 47 15.96 -16.52 -23.76
N SER A 48 15.72 -17.83 -23.78
CA SER A 48 14.81 -18.51 -22.84
C SER A 48 15.14 -18.25 -21.37
N ASP A 49 16.42 -18.03 -21.07
CA ASP A 49 16.91 -17.32 -19.88
C ASP A 49 17.52 -15.98 -20.32
N PRO A 50 16.80 -14.85 -20.19
CA PRO A 50 17.31 -13.54 -20.59
C PRO A 50 18.55 -13.09 -19.83
N SER A 51 18.89 -13.73 -18.70
CA SER A 51 20.12 -13.42 -17.97
C SER A 51 21.36 -14.09 -18.56
N LYS A 52 21.16 -15.08 -19.44
CA LYS A 52 22.20 -15.89 -20.07
C LYS A 52 21.85 -16.18 -21.53
N PRO A 53 21.72 -15.14 -22.38
CA PRO A 53 21.50 -15.33 -23.80
C PRO A 53 22.59 -16.23 -24.39
N THR A 54 22.21 -17.16 -25.27
CA THR A 54 23.14 -18.13 -25.88
C THR A 54 22.95 -18.17 -27.39
N LYS A 55 24.02 -17.93 -28.14
CA LYS A 55 24.00 -18.06 -29.60
C LYS A 55 23.84 -19.52 -30.01
N ILE A 56 22.80 -19.83 -30.77
CA ILE A 56 22.52 -21.16 -31.31
C ILE A 56 23.39 -21.39 -32.57
N GLY A 57 23.43 -20.40 -33.46
CA GLY A 57 24.23 -20.46 -34.69
C GLY A 57 23.80 -19.43 -35.73
N ASN A 58 24.30 -19.60 -36.97
CA ASN A 58 24.08 -18.69 -38.09
C ASN A 58 23.42 -19.42 -39.26
N ILE A 59 22.53 -18.73 -39.97
CA ILE A 59 21.98 -19.16 -41.25
C ILE A 59 22.74 -18.41 -42.35
N ASP A 60 23.45 -19.13 -43.22
CA ASP A 60 24.16 -18.54 -44.35
C ASP A 60 23.17 -18.07 -45.42
N LEU A 61 23.23 -16.78 -45.76
CA LEU A 61 22.36 -16.15 -46.73
C LEU A 61 23.03 -15.84 -48.07
N SER A 62 24.30 -16.23 -48.25
CA SER A 62 25.11 -15.91 -49.43
C SER A 62 24.50 -16.40 -50.76
N ASN A 63 23.64 -17.43 -50.72
CA ASN A 63 22.96 -17.94 -51.90
C ASN A 63 21.79 -17.04 -52.36
N PHE A 64 21.36 -16.09 -51.54
CA PHE A 64 20.21 -15.22 -51.82
C PHE A 64 20.63 -13.84 -52.32
N GLY A 65 21.76 -13.31 -51.86
CA GLY A 65 22.27 -11.97 -52.17
C GLY A 65 23.59 -11.67 -51.45
N ALA A 66 23.98 -10.40 -51.39
CA ALA A 66 25.29 -9.98 -50.85
C ALA A 66 25.23 -9.29 -49.48
N GLY A 67 24.16 -8.56 -49.14
CA GLY A 67 23.99 -7.92 -47.84
C GLY A 67 22.66 -8.32 -47.19
N ILE A 68 22.69 -8.53 -45.88
CA ILE A 68 21.47 -8.61 -45.05
C ILE A 68 21.23 -7.20 -44.51
N GLN A 69 19.99 -6.72 -44.54
CA GLN A 69 19.67 -5.34 -44.10
C GLN A 69 18.72 -5.37 -42.90
N SER A 70 17.66 -6.17 -42.96
CA SER A 70 16.67 -6.19 -41.88
C SER A 70 16.06 -7.58 -41.66
N VAL A 71 15.51 -7.77 -40.46
CA VAL A 71 14.77 -8.96 -40.06
C VAL A 71 13.49 -8.56 -39.31
N ALA A 72 12.38 -9.24 -39.62
CA ALA A 72 11.16 -9.15 -38.82
C ALA A 72 10.55 -10.52 -38.57
N VAL A 73 9.83 -10.63 -37.46
CA VAL A 73 9.16 -11.83 -37.00
C VAL A 73 7.66 -11.59 -36.85
N ARG A 74 6.88 -12.36 -37.59
CA ARG A 74 5.43 -12.47 -37.36
C ARG A 74 5.16 -13.63 -36.41
N LYS A 75 4.64 -13.31 -35.23
CA LYS A 75 4.18 -14.30 -34.24
C LYS A 75 3.15 -15.25 -34.84
N GLY A 76 3.39 -16.56 -34.70
CA GLY A 76 2.45 -17.60 -35.11
C GLY A 76 1.24 -17.68 -34.18
N THR A 77 0.02 -17.61 -34.73
CA THR A 77 -1.23 -17.77 -33.96
C THR A 77 -1.66 -19.24 -33.85
N THR A 78 -1.57 -19.98 -34.96
CA THR A 78 -1.92 -21.41 -35.05
C THR A 78 -0.76 -22.29 -35.51
N GLY A 79 0.25 -21.71 -36.17
CA GLY A 79 1.46 -22.37 -36.65
C GLY A 79 2.73 -21.94 -35.91
N ASN A 80 3.89 -22.19 -36.51
CA ASN A 80 5.14 -21.56 -36.09
C ASN A 80 5.17 -20.10 -36.55
N SER A 81 6.03 -19.30 -35.92
CA SER A 81 6.27 -17.92 -36.32
C SER A 81 7.03 -17.87 -37.64
N LEU A 82 6.80 -16.81 -38.40
CA LEU A 82 7.42 -16.56 -39.69
C LEU A 82 8.52 -15.52 -39.52
N VAL A 83 9.72 -15.82 -39.98
CA VAL A 83 10.85 -14.90 -40.01
C VAL A 83 11.02 -14.42 -41.45
N ALA A 84 11.06 -13.11 -41.68
CA ALA A 84 11.32 -12.49 -42.97
C ALA A 84 12.65 -11.72 -42.90
N VAL A 85 13.46 -11.84 -43.94
CA VAL A 85 14.80 -11.24 -44.01
C VAL A 85 14.95 -10.47 -45.32
N ALA A 86 15.34 -9.20 -45.23
CA ALA A 86 15.67 -8.34 -46.35
C ALA A 86 17.11 -8.58 -46.78
N ILE A 87 17.31 -8.84 -48.08
CA ILE A 87 18.62 -9.18 -48.63
C ILE A 87 18.84 -8.41 -49.92
N SER A 88 19.92 -7.62 -49.97
CA SER A 88 20.32 -6.87 -51.15
C SER A 88 20.92 -7.75 -52.23
N ALA A 89 20.75 -7.34 -53.50
CA ALA A 89 21.41 -8.00 -54.62
C ALA A 89 22.93 -7.79 -54.58
N THR A 90 23.70 -8.61 -55.28
CA THR A 90 25.16 -8.47 -55.36
C THR A 90 25.59 -7.13 -55.96
N ASN A 91 24.82 -6.60 -56.89
CA ASN A 91 24.88 -5.19 -57.26
C ASN A 91 23.72 -4.50 -56.54
N ARG A 92 23.99 -3.58 -55.61
CA ARG A 92 22.98 -2.95 -54.75
C ARG A 92 21.90 -2.19 -55.54
N THR A 93 22.24 -1.70 -56.74
CA THR A 93 21.30 -1.02 -57.66
C THR A 93 20.30 -1.96 -58.35
N GLU A 94 20.45 -3.27 -58.22
CA GLU A 94 19.52 -4.26 -58.78
C GLU A 94 18.47 -4.70 -57.74
N PRO A 95 17.29 -5.18 -58.19
CA PRO A 95 16.25 -5.73 -57.31
C PRO A 95 16.74 -6.78 -56.30
N GLY A 96 16.50 -6.51 -55.02
CA GLY A 96 16.80 -7.42 -53.91
C GLY A 96 15.72 -8.47 -53.66
N LYS A 97 15.79 -9.13 -52.50
CA LYS A 97 14.86 -10.19 -52.11
C LYS A 97 14.41 -10.08 -50.67
N VAL A 98 13.21 -10.61 -50.41
CA VAL A 98 12.79 -11.04 -49.07
C VAL A 98 12.78 -12.56 -49.02
N VAL A 99 13.46 -13.13 -48.04
CA VAL A 99 13.53 -14.57 -47.80
C VAL A 99 12.80 -14.92 -46.50
N PHE A 100 12.00 -15.98 -46.55
CA PHE A 100 11.15 -16.40 -45.44
C PHE A 100 11.64 -17.72 -44.83
N PHE A 101 11.69 -17.77 -43.50
CA PHE A 101 12.04 -18.96 -42.72
C PHE A 101 10.99 -19.26 -41.65
N ASP A 102 10.92 -20.52 -41.24
CA ASP A 102 10.22 -20.91 -40.01
C ASP A 102 11.10 -20.53 -38.80
N ALA A 103 10.54 -19.99 -37.72
CA ALA A 103 11.32 -19.66 -36.51
C ALA A 103 12.01 -20.88 -35.85
N MET A 104 11.52 -22.09 -36.14
CA MET A 104 12.13 -23.37 -35.75
C MET A 104 13.11 -23.94 -36.79
N VAL A 105 13.53 -23.15 -37.78
CA VAL A 105 14.47 -23.57 -38.83
C VAL A 105 15.70 -24.29 -38.23
N ASP A 106 16.06 -25.40 -38.86
CA ASP A 106 17.27 -26.14 -38.54
C ASP A 106 18.48 -25.37 -39.05
N ILE A 107 19.21 -24.73 -38.14
CA ILE A 107 20.40 -23.93 -38.46
C ILE A 107 21.54 -24.75 -39.10
N THR A 108 21.54 -26.08 -38.97
CA THR A 108 22.56 -26.93 -39.58
C THR A 108 22.31 -27.19 -41.06
N ASN A 109 21.05 -27.09 -41.47
CA ASN A 109 20.61 -27.22 -42.86
C ASN A 109 19.37 -26.33 -43.09
N PRO A 110 19.55 -25.00 -43.13
CA PRO A 110 18.43 -24.08 -43.17
C PRO A 110 17.73 -24.15 -44.53
N ILE A 111 16.41 -24.36 -44.49
CA ILE A 111 15.56 -24.39 -45.68
C ILE A 111 14.65 -23.16 -45.65
N ALA A 112 14.78 -22.30 -46.65
CA ALA A 112 13.84 -21.20 -46.86
C ALA A 112 12.46 -21.75 -47.23
N LEU A 113 11.41 -21.19 -46.63
CA LEU A 113 10.02 -21.51 -46.95
C LEU A 113 9.62 -20.95 -48.32
N ALA A 114 10.07 -19.73 -48.60
CA ALA A 114 9.86 -19.03 -49.87
C ALA A 114 10.84 -17.86 -49.99
N GLN A 115 10.93 -17.29 -51.19
CA GLN A 115 11.60 -16.02 -51.46
C GLN A 115 10.81 -15.25 -52.52
N VAL A 116 10.83 -13.92 -52.46
CA VAL A 116 10.25 -13.04 -53.48
C VAL A 116 11.22 -11.91 -53.81
N THR A 117 11.22 -11.46 -55.07
CA THR A 117 11.98 -10.28 -55.50
C THR A 117 11.22 -9.00 -55.13
N VAL A 118 11.95 -7.98 -54.65
CA VAL A 118 11.44 -6.65 -54.28
C VAL A 118 12.25 -5.55 -55.00
N GLY A 119 12.21 -4.29 -54.55
CA GLY A 119 12.97 -3.20 -55.16
C GLY A 119 14.48 -3.28 -54.93
N ALA A 120 15.24 -2.31 -55.45
CA ALA A 120 16.68 -2.20 -55.21
C ALA A 120 16.95 -1.82 -53.75
N LEU A 121 18.00 -2.41 -53.16
CA LEU A 121 18.41 -2.23 -51.76
C LEU A 121 17.23 -2.27 -50.76
N PRO A 122 16.61 -3.44 -50.51
CA PRO A 122 15.55 -3.57 -49.53
C PRO A 122 16.15 -3.41 -48.13
N ASP A 123 16.00 -2.22 -47.57
CA ASP A 123 16.61 -1.80 -46.32
C ASP A 123 15.81 -2.34 -45.12
N MET A 124 14.71 -1.68 -44.76
CA MET A 124 13.84 -2.09 -43.65
C MET A 124 12.63 -2.93 -44.08
N LEU A 125 12.20 -3.87 -43.22
CA LEU A 125 10.90 -4.54 -43.37
C LEU A 125 10.13 -4.70 -42.06
N THR A 126 8.80 -4.64 -42.11
CA THR A 126 7.95 -4.84 -40.93
C THR A 126 6.55 -5.37 -41.28
N PHE A 127 5.96 -6.14 -40.37
CA PHE A 127 4.64 -6.75 -40.57
C PHE A 127 3.52 -5.78 -40.16
N SER A 128 2.38 -5.86 -40.86
CA SER A 128 1.16 -5.16 -40.45
C SER A 128 0.68 -5.65 -39.07
N PRO A 129 -0.05 -4.83 -38.28
CA PRO A 129 -0.52 -5.21 -36.95
C PRO A 129 -1.33 -6.52 -36.89
N ASP A 130 -2.05 -6.84 -37.96
CA ASP A 130 -2.82 -8.09 -38.11
C ASP A 130 -1.99 -9.27 -38.65
N GLY A 131 -0.73 -9.03 -39.02
CA GLY A 131 0.21 -10.00 -39.57
C GLY A 131 -0.11 -10.47 -40.99
N THR A 132 -1.02 -9.83 -41.72
CA THR A 132 -1.44 -10.30 -43.06
C THR A 132 -0.59 -9.74 -44.19
N LYS A 133 0.11 -8.63 -43.97
CA LYS A 133 1.00 -7.97 -44.93
C LYS A 133 2.40 -7.79 -44.35
N LEU A 134 3.40 -7.77 -45.22
CA LEU A 134 4.77 -7.34 -44.92
C LEU A 134 5.12 -6.17 -45.83
N LEU A 135 5.56 -5.07 -45.25
CA LEU A 135 6.05 -3.91 -45.98
C LEU A 135 7.58 -3.91 -46.00
N VAL A 136 8.17 -3.47 -47.11
CA VAL A 136 9.61 -3.40 -47.33
C VAL A 136 9.95 -2.06 -47.97
N ALA A 137 10.77 -1.26 -47.31
CA ALA A 137 11.35 -0.05 -47.87
C ALA A 137 12.50 -0.47 -48.79
N ASN A 138 12.47 0.01 -50.03
CA ASN A 138 13.51 -0.28 -51.02
C ASN A 138 14.16 1.05 -51.34
N GLU A 139 15.28 1.27 -50.67
CA GLU A 139 15.96 2.55 -50.55
C GLU A 139 16.36 3.10 -51.91
N GLY A 140 16.85 2.21 -52.79
CA GLY A 140 17.18 2.62 -54.15
C GLY A 140 18.40 3.53 -54.24
N GLU A 141 19.39 3.36 -53.36
CA GLU A 141 20.62 4.16 -53.41
C GLU A 141 21.33 4.14 -54.77
N PRO A 142 21.95 5.25 -55.18
CA PRO A 142 22.78 5.30 -56.36
C PRO A 142 24.06 4.48 -56.20
N SER A 143 24.58 3.97 -57.32
CA SER A 143 25.87 3.28 -57.37
C SER A 143 27.00 4.16 -56.84
N GLU A 144 28.07 3.53 -56.35
CA GLU A 144 29.26 4.22 -55.84
C GLU A 144 29.89 5.20 -56.84
N ASP A 145 29.78 4.92 -58.15
CA ASP A 145 30.24 5.81 -59.22
C ASP A 145 29.21 6.87 -59.64
N TYR A 146 28.05 6.87 -58.98
CA TYR A 146 26.88 7.71 -59.22
C TYR A 146 26.44 7.74 -60.69
N THR A 147 26.65 6.64 -61.43
CA THR A 147 26.21 6.52 -62.83
C THR A 147 24.85 5.86 -62.99
N ILE A 148 24.44 5.08 -61.99
CA ILE A 148 23.14 4.43 -61.91
C ILE A 148 22.47 4.89 -60.62
N ASP A 149 21.25 5.39 -60.74
CA ASP A 149 20.42 5.82 -59.62
C ASP A 149 19.04 5.16 -59.82
N PRO A 150 18.76 4.03 -59.15
CA PRO A 150 17.53 3.27 -59.36
C PRO A 150 16.33 3.99 -58.76
N GLU A 151 15.12 3.75 -59.29
CA GLU A 151 13.92 4.29 -58.66
C GLU A 151 13.63 3.56 -57.35
N ALA A 152 13.49 4.31 -56.26
CA ALA A 152 13.06 3.80 -54.98
C ALA A 152 11.60 3.38 -54.95
N SER A 153 11.23 2.53 -53.98
CA SER A 153 9.85 2.04 -53.86
C SER A 153 9.54 1.43 -52.49
N ILE A 154 8.26 1.19 -52.23
CA ILE A 154 7.80 0.37 -51.10
C ILE A 154 7.13 -0.88 -51.63
N SER A 155 7.59 -2.06 -51.20
CA SER A 155 6.98 -3.34 -51.58
C SER A 155 6.00 -3.80 -50.50
N ILE A 156 4.80 -4.21 -50.88
CA ILE A 156 3.73 -4.73 -50.04
C ILE A 156 3.50 -6.20 -50.39
N ILE A 157 3.85 -7.10 -49.49
CA ILE A 157 3.79 -8.54 -49.69
C ILE A 157 2.60 -9.13 -48.93
N ASP A 158 1.70 -9.82 -49.62
CA ASP A 158 0.61 -10.55 -48.98
C ASP A 158 1.09 -11.89 -48.41
N VAL A 159 1.13 -11.98 -47.08
CA VAL A 159 1.59 -13.16 -46.33
C VAL A 159 0.45 -13.84 -45.57
N SER A 160 -0.80 -13.52 -45.89
CA SER A 160 -2.00 -14.10 -45.24
C SER A 160 -2.22 -15.58 -45.58
N GLY A 161 -1.69 -16.03 -46.73
CA GLY A 161 -1.83 -17.39 -47.25
C GLY A 161 -0.76 -18.38 -46.78
N ASN A 162 -0.69 -19.52 -47.47
CA ASN A 162 0.37 -20.51 -47.25
C ASN A 162 1.71 -19.98 -47.80
N ILE A 163 2.68 -19.75 -46.91
CA ILE A 163 3.99 -19.20 -47.26
C ILE A 163 4.78 -20.12 -48.21
N GLY A 164 4.63 -21.44 -48.12
CA GLY A 164 5.38 -22.37 -48.98
C GLY A 164 5.04 -22.31 -50.48
N VAL A 165 4.02 -21.54 -50.86
CA VAL A 165 3.66 -21.25 -52.25
C VAL A 165 3.67 -19.74 -52.56
N LEU A 166 4.29 -18.95 -51.68
CA LEU A 166 4.44 -17.50 -51.87
C LEU A 166 5.38 -17.25 -53.06
N ASP A 167 4.94 -16.41 -53.98
CA ASP A 167 5.70 -15.98 -55.16
C ASP A 167 5.47 -14.49 -55.43
N ASN A 168 6.11 -13.97 -56.48
CA ASN A 168 6.01 -12.56 -56.85
C ASN A 168 4.60 -12.08 -57.25
N THR A 169 3.61 -12.96 -57.45
CA THR A 169 2.21 -12.53 -57.69
C THR A 169 1.55 -11.95 -56.44
N LYS A 170 2.17 -12.13 -55.27
CA LYS A 170 1.74 -11.60 -53.97
C LYS A 170 2.45 -10.32 -53.57
N VAL A 171 3.35 -9.81 -54.42
CA VAL A 171 4.07 -8.56 -54.21
C VAL A 171 3.38 -7.47 -55.03
N ALA A 172 2.96 -6.41 -54.36
CA ALA A 172 2.59 -5.14 -54.98
C ALA A 172 3.65 -4.09 -54.64
N THR A 173 3.87 -3.11 -55.53
CA THR A 173 4.93 -2.11 -55.35
C THR A 173 4.33 -0.72 -55.48
N ALA A 174 4.50 0.10 -54.44
CA ALA A 174 4.18 1.51 -54.44
C ALA A 174 5.41 2.29 -54.94
N THR A 175 5.26 3.00 -56.06
CA THR A 175 6.35 3.74 -56.73
C THR A 175 6.21 5.25 -56.50
N PHE A 176 7.32 5.98 -56.59
CA PHE A 176 7.33 7.45 -56.51
C PHE A 176 7.17 8.17 -57.86
N THR A 177 7.11 7.45 -58.99
CA THR A 177 7.10 8.03 -60.34
C THR A 177 6.01 9.10 -60.57
N ALA A 178 4.87 9.00 -59.88
CA ALA A 178 3.78 9.99 -59.94
C ALA A 178 4.19 11.39 -59.44
N PHE A 179 5.26 11.48 -58.66
CA PHE A 179 5.78 12.73 -58.10
C PHE A 179 6.89 13.36 -58.96
N ASN A 180 7.38 12.69 -60.00
CA ASN A 180 8.41 13.24 -60.90
C ASN A 180 8.01 14.59 -61.52
N ALA A 181 6.73 14.80 -61.81
CA ALA A 181 6.23 16.07 -62.34
C ALA A 181 6.03 17.15 -61.26
N GLN A 182 6.21 16.82 -59.97
CA GLN A 182 5.95 17.68 -58.82
C GLN A 182 7.22 18.22 -58.15
N GLU A 183 8.41 17.93 -58.70
CA GLU A 183 9.71 18.32 -58.14
C GLU A 183 9.74 19.77 -57.62
N ALA A 184 9.35 20.74 -58.46
CA ALA A 184 9.37 22.16 -58.10
C ALA A 184 8.42 22.49 -56.93
N SER A 185 7.26 21.82 -56.86
CA SER A 185 6.30 22.00 -55.77
C SER A 185 6.81 21.40 -54.47
N LEU A 186 7.43 20.21 -54.53
CA LEU A 186 8.00 19.52 -53.37
C LEU A 186 9.17 20.32 -52.79
N LYS A 187 10.07 20.83 -53.64
CA LYS A 187 11.15 21.74 -53.24
C LYS A 187 10.61 22.99 -52.54
N GLN A 188 9.56 23.62 -53.09
CA GLN A 188 8.94 24.80 -52.49
C GLN A 188 8.31 24.50 -51.11
N GLN A 189 7.81 23.27 -50.91
CA GLN A 189 7.25 22.82 -49.63
C GLN A 189 8.33 22.47 -48.61
N GLY A 190 9.60 22.37 -49.02
CA GLY A 190 10.75 22.10 -48.14
C GLY A 190 11.26 20.67 -48.19
N VAL A 191 10.81 19.83 -49.13
CA VAL A 191 11.39 18.50 -49.39
C VAL A 191 12.74 18.70 -50.09
N ARG A 192 13.78 18.03 -49.61
CA ARG A 192 15.10 18.05 -50.24
C ARG A 192 15.10 17.13 -51.45
N ILE A 193 15.34 17.73 -52.62
CA ILE A 193 15.54 16.99 -53.87
C ILE A 193 16.77 17.57 -54.58
N PHE A 194 17.87 16.84 -54.61
CA PHE A 194 19.19 17.39 -54.95
C PHE A 194 20.12 16.41 -55.69
N GLY A 195 19.73 15.14 -55.83
CA GLY A 195 20.54 14.10 -56.48
C GLY A 195 20.93 14.45 -57.91
N LYS A 196 22.15 14.05 -58.25
CA LYS A 196 22.76 14.35 -59.54
C LYS A 196 23.76 13.26 -59.91
N LEU A 197 23.49 12.59 -61.02
CA LEU A 197 24.39 11.60 -61.59
C LEU A 197 25.75 12.21 -61.93
N ALA A 198 26.79 11.38 -61.96
CA ALA A 198 28.17 11.78 -62.24
C ALA A 198 28.36 12.52 -63.58
N ASN A 199 27.46 12.29 -64.56
CA ASN A 199 27.48 13.00 -65.85
C ASN A 199 26.86 14.41 -65.82
N GLY A 200 26.36 14.83 -64.65
CA GLY A 200 25.73 16.11 -64.40
C GLY A 200 24.22 16.17 -64.66
N THR A 201 23.58 15.04 -64.96
CA THR A 201 22.11 14.94 -65.11
C THR A 201 21.46 14.85 -63.73
N ASN A 202 20.40 15.63 -63.49
CA ASN A 202 19.65 15.55 -62.24
C ASN A 202 18.89 14.22 -62.15
N SER A 203 18.84 13.65 -60.95
CA SER A 203 17.96 12.53 -60.62
C SER A 203 16.50 12.98 -60.68
N THR A 204 15.61 12.08 -61.09
CA THR A 204 14.16 12.33 -60.96
C THR A 204 13.75 12.21 -59.49
N VAL A 205 12.58 12.75 -59.10
CA VAL A 205 12.06 12.59 -57.73
C VAL A 205 12.04 11.11 -57.30
N ALA A 206 11.63 10.20 -58.19
CA ALA A 206 11.55 8.78 -57.85
C ALA A 206 12.91 8.10 -57.67
N GLN A 207 13.99 8.66 -58.22
CA GLN A 207 15.36 8.18 -58.01
C GLN A 207 15.97 8.81 -56.76
N ASP A 208 15.69 10.10 -56.55
CA ASP A 208 16.32 10.88 -55.49
C ASP A 208 15.77 10.61 -54.08
N LEU A 209 14.56 10.05 -54.00
CA LEU A 209 13.91 9.70 -52.75
C LEU A 209 14.42 8.35 -52.24
N GLU A 210 14.88 8.28 -51.00
CA GLU A 210 15.43 7.05 -50.40
C GLU A 210 14.61 6.65 -49.17
N PRO A 211 13.69 5.66 -49.26
CA PRO A 211 12.90 5.19 -48.13
C PRO A 211 13.68 4.22 -47.24
N GLU A 212 13.66 4.47 -45.93
CA GLU A 212 14.37 3.66 -44.91
C GLU A 212 13.39 2.95 -43.97
N TYR A 213 12.88 3.60 -42.92
CA TYR A 213 12.03 2.93 -41.93
C TYR A 213 10.53 3.12 -42.15
N ILE A 214 9.76 2.10 -41.75
CA ILE A 214 8.30 2.04 -41.90
C ILE A 214 7.59 1.96 -40.55
N ALA A 215 6.57 2.79 -40.35
CA ALA A 215 5.62 2.68 -39.24
C ALA A 215 4.16 2.64 -39.75
N PHE A 216 3.43 1.59 -39.39
CA PHE A 216 2.00 1.46 -39.71
C PHE A 216 1.13 2.37 -38.85
N SER A 217 -0.04 2.77 -39.36
CA SER A 217 -1.13 3.26 -38.51
C SER A 217 -1.65 2.14 -37.59
N GLY A 218 -2.26 2.51 -36.47
CA GLY A 218 -2.78 1.52 -35.50
C GLY A 218 -3.80 0.54 -36.09
N ASP A 219 -4.54 0.97 -37.12
CA ASP A 219 -5.49 0.13 -37.86
C ASP A 219 -4.88 -0.63 -39.07
N GLY A 220 -3.59 -0.44 -39.34
CA GLY A 220 -2.84 -1.10 -40.40
C GLY A 220 -3.20 -0.69 -41.84
N LYS A 221 -4.02 0.35 -42.04
CA LYS A 221 -4.48 0.76 -43.39
C LYS A 221 -3.53 1.71 -44.10
N THR A 222 -2.74 2.46 -43.35
CA THR A 222 -1.72 3.37 -43.87
C THR A 222 -0.39 3.11 -43.19
N ALA A 223 0.70 3.59 -43.80
CA ALA A 223 2.00 3.64 -43.16
C ALA A 223 2.71 4.95 -43.50
N PHE A 224 3.55 5.43 -42.58
CA PHE A 224 4.55 6.45 -42.85
C PHE A 224 5.90 5.78 -43.06
N VAL A 225 6.65 6.26 -44.04
CA VAL A 225 7.99 5.81 -44.37
C VAL A 225 8.93 6.99 -44.31
N THR A 226 10.05 6.88 -43.59
CA THR A 226 11.07 7.94 -43.55
C THR A 226 11.75 8.05 -44.90
N LEU A 227 12.03 9.29 -45.30
CA LEU A 227 12.85 9.64 -46.46
C LEU A 227 13.96 10.52 -45.91
N GLN A 228 14.96 9.91 -45.26
CA GLN A 228 15.86 10.58 -44.33
C GLN A 228 16.65 11.70 -45.02
N ASP A 229 17.34 11.36 -46.11
CA ASP A 229 18.07 12.31 -46.96
C ASP A 229 17.18 13.44 -47.48
N ASN A 230 15.91 13.13 -47.79
CA ASN A 230 14.97 14.11 -48.31
C ASN A 230 14.31 14.97 -47.22
N ASN A 231 14.57 14.66 -45.93
CA ASN A 231 13.96 15.27 -44.76
C ASN A 231 12.42 15.30 -44.86
N ALA A 232 11.83 14.15 -45.21
CA ALA A 232 10.41 13.98 -45.51
C ALA A 232 9.85 12.63 -45.02
N PHE A 233 8.52 12.49 -45.08
CA PHE A 233 7.83 11.19 -45.01
C PHE A 233 7.14 10.88 -46.34
N ALA A 234 7.10 9.60 -46.71
CA ALA A 234 6.12 9.08 -47.66
C ALA A 234 4.91 8.51 -46.90
N LYS A 235 3.69 8.89 -47.29
CA LYS A 235 2.45 8.28 -46.79
C LYS A 235 1.97 7.21 -47.77
N VAL A 236 1.80 5.99 -47.30
CA VAL A 236 1.42 4.84 -48.13
C VAL A 236 0.02 4.35 -47.76
N ASP A 237 -0.83 4.17 -48.77
CA ASP A 237 -2.08 3.42 -48.64
C ASP A 237 -1.82 1.94 -48.93
N ILE A 238 -2.06 1.10 -47.91
CA ILE A 238 -1.69 -0.33 -47.94
C ILE A 238 -2.61 -1.13 -48.86
N ALA A 239 -3.89 -0.75 -48.95
CA ALA A 239 -4.87 -1.47 -49.73
C ALA A 239 -4.64 -1.32 -51.24
N THR A 240 -4.21 -0.13 -51.66
CA THR A 240 -3.98 0.23 -53.06
C THR A 240 -2.51 0.15 -53.47
N ALA A 241 -1.59 -0.12 -52.53
CA ALA A 241 -0.15 -0.13 -52.77
C ALA A 241 0.33 1.15 -53.48
N THR A 242 -0.07 2.31 -52.94
CA THR A 242 0.21 3.62 -53.55
C THR A 242 0.78 4.58 -52.51
N VAL A 243 1.82 5.32 -52.88
CA VAL A 243 2.27 6.50 -52.13
C VAL A 243 1.31 7.65 -52.42
N THR A 244 0.58 8.12 -51.41
CA THR A 244 -0.44 9.16 -51.58
C THR A 244 0.13 10.56 -51.46
N ASP A 245 1.12 10.73 -50.58
CA ASP A 245 1.69 12.05 -50.24
C ASP A 245 3.18 11.94 -49.90
N ILE A 246 3.93 13.01 -50.19
CA ILE A 246 5.28 13.26 -49.66
C ILE A 246 5.15 14.48 -48.74
N LEU A 247 5.51 14.32 -47.47
CA LEU A 247 5.27 15.29 -46.41
C LEU A 247 6.61 15.86 -45.92
N PRO A 248 6.89 17.17 -46.06
CA PRO A 248 8.14 17.76 -45.57
C PRO A 248 8.15 17.85 -44.03
N LEU A 249 9.29 17.59 -43.41
CA LEU A 249 9.44 17.67 -41.94
C LEU A 249 9.69 19.09 -41.44
N GLY A 250 10.08 19.99 -42.34
CA GLY A 250 10.57 21.32 -41.97
C GLY A 250 11.96 21.24 -41.32
N PHE A 251 12.34 22.29 -40.58
CA PHE A 251 13.66 22.40 -40.00
C PHE A 251 13.59 22.93 -38.56
N LYS A 252 14.46 22.42 -37.70
CA LYS A 252 14.58 22.86 -36.31
C LYS A 252 15.40 24.14 -36.23
N ASP A 253 14.85 25.20 -35.67
CA ASP A 253 15.57 26.45 -35.45
C ASP A 253 16.40 26.39 -34.17
N HIS A 254 17.73 26.30 -34.31
CA HIS A 254 18.66 26.23 -33.17
C HIS A 254 18.93 27.60 -32.53
N SER A 255 18.35 28.68 -33.03
CA SER A 255 18.43 30.00 -32.39
C SER A 255 17.45 30.16 -31.23
N LEU A 256 16.43 29.30 -31.17
CA LEU A 256 15.36 29.38 -30.17
C LEU A 256 15.75 28.76 -28.82
N PRO A 257 15.33 29.35 -27.68
CA PRO A 257 15.60 28.78 -26.35
C PRO A 257 15.13 27.33 -26.22
N GLY A 258 16.01 26.46 -25.74
CA GLY A 258 15.73 25.02 -25.59
C GLY A 258 16.11 24.17 -26.81
N ASN A 259 16.61 24.77 -27.89
CA ASN A 259 17.17 24.09 -29.06
C ASN A 259 18.68 24.29 -29.18
N GLY A 260 19.40 24.40 -28.06
CA GLY A 260 20.86 24.53 -28.11
C GLY A 260 21.55 23.30 -28.70
N ILE A 261 22.75 23.49 -29.23
CA ILE A 261 23.64 22.40 -29.64
C ILE A 261 25.07 22.68 -29.21
N ASP A 262 25.84 21.63 -29.00
CA ASP A 262 27.29 21.70 -29.05
C ASP A 262 27.77 21.55 -30.49
N ALA A 263 28.32 22.62 -31.07
CA ALA A 263 28.60 22.73 -32.50
C ALA A 263 30.08 22.56 -32.87
N SER A 264 30.98 22.39 -31.89
CA SER A 264 32.43 22.39 -32.15
C SER A 264 33.18 21.41 -31.30
N ASP A 265 34.07 20.66 -31.94
CA ASP A 265 35.08 19.81 -31.31
C ASP A 265 36.36 20.59 -30.91
N ARG A 266 36.38 21.93 -31.00
CA ARG A 266 37.58 22.80 -30.89
C ARG A 266 37.39 24.05 -30.03
N ASP A 267 36.45 24.02 -29.10
CA ASP A 267 36.04 25.20 -28.33
C ASP A 267 36.71 25.32 -26.93
N SER A 268 37.65 24.42 -26.63
CA SER A 268 38.46 24.36 -25.41
C SER A 268 39.92 23.99 -25.71
N THR A 269 40.83 24.27 -24.77
CA THR A 269 42.28 24.05 -24.91
C THR A 269 42.72 22.59 -24.78
N ILE A 270 41.83 21.68 -24.35
CA ILE A 270 42.10 20.24 -24.22
C ILE A 270 40.99 19.46 -24.92
N ASN A 271 41.20 19.08 -26.19
CA ASN A 271 40.35 18.15 -26.96
C ASN A 271 38.83 18.45 -26.90
N GLY A 272 38.40 19.71 -27.03
CA GLY A 272 36.97 20.07 -27.02
C GLY A 272 36.37 20.32 -25.63
N GLY A 273 35.09 20.66 -25.57
CA GLY A 273 34.40 21.07 -24.34
C GLY A 273 32.89 21.08 -24.50
N ILE A 274 32.15 20.74 -23.43
CA ILE A 274 30.68 20.73 -23.47
C ILE A 274 30.13 22.15 -23.48
N ASN A 275 29.57 22.58 -24.61
CA ASN A 275 29.21 23.97 -24.86
C ASN A 275 27.91 24.12 -25.66
N ILE A 276 26.84 23.55 -25.09
CA ILE A 276 25.49 23.60 -25.64
C ILE A 276 24.97 25.05 -25.68
N LYS A 277 24.84 25.61 -26.88
CA LYS A 277 24.45 27.01 -27.14
C LYS A 277 23.45 27.12 -28.28
N ASN A 278 22.71 28.22 -28.30
CA ASN A 278 21.87 28.58 -29.43
C ASN A 278 22.70 29.27 -30.52
N TYR A 279 22.48 28.86 -31.77
CA TYR A 279 23.18 29.39 -32.95
C TYR A 279 22.18 29.72 -34.06
N PRO A 280 22.46 30.70 -34.94
CA PRO A 280 21.57 31.09 -36.03
C PRO A 280 21.65 30.09 -37.20
N ILE A 281 21.35 28.82 -36.93
CA ILE A 281 21.35 27.72 -37.90
C ILE A 281 20.09 26.88 -37.76
N PHE A 282 19.82 26.07 -38.77
CA PHE A 282 18.74 25.10 -38.80
C PHE A 282 19.28 23.68 -38.75
N GLY A 283 18.62 22.80 -38.00
CA GLY A 283 18.86 21.35 -38.01
C GLY A 283 17.84 20.66 -38.90
N MET A 284 18.28 19.76 -39.77
CA MET A 284 17.39 18.93 -40.58
C MET A 284 16.95 17.73 -39.74
N TYR A 285 15.65 17.40 -39.73
CA TYR A 285 15.15 16.32 -38.87
C TYR A 285 15.68 14.96 -39.29
N GLN A 286 15.67 14.65 -40.59
CA GLN A 286 16.32 13.49 -41.19
C GLN A 286 16.27 12.23 -40.30
N PRO A 287 15.06 11.69 -40.07
CA PRO A 287 14.92 10.60 -39.16
C PRO A 287 15.29 9.27 -39.80
N ASP A 288 16.21 8.54 -39.19
CA ASP A 288 16.53 7.16 -39.55
C ASP A 288 15.32 6.27 -39.19
N ALA A 289 15.09 6.04 -37.90
CA ALA A 289 13.97 5.22 -37.45
C ALA A 289 12.65 5.97 -37.18
N ILE A 290 11.53 5.27 -37.39
CA ILE A 290 10.16 5.69 -37.03
C ILE A 290 9.37 4.57 -36.34
N ALA A 291 8.55 4.93 -35.35
CA ALA A 291 7.61 4.01 -34.71
C ALA A 291 6.28 4.69 -34.38
N SER A 292 5.17 3.95 -34.48
CA SER A 292 3.81 4.46 -34.20
C SER A 292 3.31 4.08 -32.81
N PHE A 293 2.48 4.93 -32.21
CA PHE A 293 1.72 4.61 -31.00
C PHE A 293 0.33 5.25 -31.03
N GLU A 294 -0.60 4.71 -30.24
CA GLU A 294 -1.92 5.29 -30.05
C GLU A 294 -2.03 6.05 -28.72
N SER A 295 -2.65 7.23 -28.76
CA SER A 295 -3.04 7.99 -27.58
C SER A 295 -4.38 8.70 -27.82
N GLY A 296 -5.33 8.52 -26.89
CA GLY A 296 -6.68 9.09 -27.03
C GLY A 296 -7.44 8.64 -28.27
N GLY A 297 -7.17 7.44 -28.79
CA GLY A 297 -7.79 6.90 -30.01
C GLY A 297 -7.26 7.51 -31.32
N LYS A 298 -6.13 8.21 -31.28
CA LYS A 298 -5.42 8.73 -32.45
C LYS A 298 -4.05 8.08 -32.59
N THR A 299 -3.62 7.88 -33.83
CA THR A 299 -2.26 7.44 -34.15
C THR A 299 -1.31 8.64 -34.11
N TYR A 300 -0.16 8.43 -33.48
CA TYR A 300 0.99 9.33 -33.47
C TYR A 300 2.23 8.54 -33.90
N TYR A 301 3.25 9.25 -34.38
CA TYR A 301 4.52 8.67 -34.78
C TYR A 301 5.65 9.32 -33.99
N VAL A 302 6.68 8.55 -33.66
CA VAL A 302 7.91 9.01 -33.03
C VAL A 302 9.05 8.76 -33.98
N THR A 303 9.92 9.74 -34.18
CA THR A 303 11.12 9.62 -35.01
C THR A 303 12.39 9.86 -34.20
N ALA A 304 13.45 9.15 -34.54
CA ALA A 304 14.80 9.38 -34.05
C ALA A 304 15.55 10.22 -35.10
N ASN A 305 15.95 11.45 -34.75
CA ASN A 305 16.42 12.46 -35.70
C ASN A 305 17.94 12.48 -35.79
N GLU A 306 18.51 11.42 -36.37
CA GLU A 306 19.95 11.17 -36.51
C GLU A 306 20.62 12.17 -37.47
N GLY A 307 20.20 12.13 -38.74
CA GLY A 307 20.77 12.88 -39.84
C GLY A 307 21.78 12.07 -40.63
N ASP A 308 21.57 11.90 -41.94
CA ASP A 308 22.62 11.41 -42.83
C ASP A 308 22.91 12.37 -43.98
N SER A 309 24.03 12.15 -44.68
CA SER A 309 24.47 12.99 -45.78
C SER A 309 24.75 12.16 -47.01
N ARG A 310 24.39 12.70 -48.18
CA ARG A 310 24.67 12.00 -49.43
C ARG A 310 26.09 12.23 -49.92
N ILE A 311 26.88 11.16 -49.87
CA ILE A 311 28.28 11.16 -50.30
C ILE A 311 28.51 9.96 -51.23
N ARG A 312 29.14 10.19 -52.39
CA ARG A 312 29.54 9.12 -53.33
C ARG A 312 30.96 9.36 -53.91
N PRO A 313 31.82 8.33 -53.99
CA PRO A 313 31.67 7.02 -53.34
C PRO A 313 31.59 7.17 -51.81
N THR A 314 30.93 6.22 -51.14
CA THR A 314 30.93 6.08 -49.68
C THR A 314 32.29 5.55 -49.22
N GLY A 315 32.70 5.89 -47.99
CA GLY A 315 33.99 5.47 -47.43
C GLY A 315 34.08 3.98 -47.08
N ASP A 316 32.93 3.31 -46.95
CA ASP A 316 32.81 1.95 -46.41
C ASP A 316 32.65 0.87 -47.49
N ASP A 317 32.39 1.27 -48.74
CA ASP A 317 32.27 0.37 -49.87
C ASP A 317 33.54 0.28 -50.73
N ILE A 318 33.50 -0.61 -51.74
CA ILE A 318 34.59 -0.75 -52.71
C ILE A 318 34.67 0.52 -53.56
N LEU A 319 35.68 1.34 -53.29
CA LEU A 319 36.05 2.49 -54.13
C LEU A 319 36.11 2.09 -55.60
N VAL A 320 35.41 2.86 -56.45
CA VAL A 320 35.23 2.63 -57.88
C VAL A 320 36.57 2.57 -58.62
N ALA A 321 37.52 3.43 -58.22
CA ALA A 321 38.90 3.41 -58.67
C ALA A 321 39.90 3.59 -57.50
N PRO A 322 41.16 3.10 -57.62
CA PRO A 322 42.16 3.16 -56.54
C PRO A 322 42.55 4.55 -56.02
N ASN A 323 42.16 5.62 -56.73
CA ASN A 323 42.45 7.01 -56.36
C ASN A 323 41.20 7.80 -55.98
N ASP A 324 40.02 7.19 -56.06
CA ASP A 324 38.81 7.85 -55.59
C ASP A 324 38.87 7.91 -54.06
N THR A 325 38.34 8.98 -53.51
CA THR A 325 38.16 9.14 -52.06
C THR A 325 36.68 9.31 -51.78
N GLU A 326 36.29 9.10 -50.53
CA GLU A 326 34.96 9.45 -50.05
C GLU A 326 34.54 10.84 -50.55
N GLY A 327 33.36 10.92 -51.17
CA GLY A 327 32.79 12.14 -51.71
C GLY A 327 33.49 12.75 -52.92
N SER A 328 34.41 12.03 -53.56
CA SER A 328 35.14 12.55 -54.73
C SER A 328 34.28 12.73 -55.99
N ILE A 329 33.11 12.06 -56.06
CA ILE A 329 32.16 12.16 -57.18
C ILE A 329 31.02 13.12 -56.83
N PHE A 330 30.41 12.91 -55.67
CA PHE A 330 29.37 13.79 -55.13
C PHE A 330 29.57 13.92 -53.63
N ASN A 331 29.53 15.15 -53.12
CA ASN A 331 29.61 15.43 -51.70
C ASN A 331 28.75 16.64 -51.40
N GLU A 332 27.66 16.43 -50.67
CA GLU A 332 26.83 17.55 -50.23
C GLU A 332 27.31 18.19 -48.92
N GLU A 333 28.30 17.65 -48.24
CA GLU A 333 28.86 18.24 -47.04
C GLU A 333 29.80 19.42 -47.32
N VAL A 334 29.72 20.45 -46.49
CA VAL A 334 30.72 21.50 -46.41
C VAL A 334 30.82 22.02 -44.97
N ARG A 335 32.04 22.32 -44.52
CA ARG A 335 32.25 22.96 -43.22
C ARG A 335 32.02 24.47 -43.33
N ILE A 336 31.31 25.06 -42.35
CA ILE A 336 30.99 26.50 -42.35
C ILE A 336 32.26 27.37 -42.43
N GLY A 337 33.38 26.94 -41.86
CA GLY A 337 34.67 27.64 -41.92
C GLY A 337 35.34 27.65 -43.30
N SER A 338 34.89 26.82 -44.24
CA SER A 338 35.42 26.74 -45.60
C SER A 338 35.38 28.09 -46.32
N SER A 339 36.37 28.37 -47.16
CA SER A 339 36.33 29.55 -48.04
C SER A 339 35.23 29.49 -49.10
N ALA A 340 34.65 28.30 -49.35
CA ALA A 340 33.52 28.12 -50.26
C ALA A 340 32.18 28.56 -49.65
N VAL A 341 32.08 28.65 -48.32
CA VAL A 341 30.86 29.11 -47.63
C VAL A 341 30.98 30.61 -47.39
N ILE A 342 30.35 31.41 -48.23
CA ILE A 342 30.24 32.86 -48.06
C ILE A 342 28.93 33.12 -47.32
N LEU A 343 28.97 33.83 -46.19
CA LEU A 343 27.77 34.16 -45.42
C LEU A 343 27.27 35.56 -45.80
N ASP A 344 25.96 35.74 -46.02
CA ASP A 344 25.38 37.06 -46.29
C ASP A 344 25.73 38.01 -45.12
N PRO A 345 26.43 39.12 -45.36
CA PRO A 345 26.77 40.09 -44.31
C PRO A 345 25.55 40.76 -43.65
N THR A 346 24.38 40.72 -44.27
CA THR A 346 23.12 41.25 -43.75
C THR A 346 22.49 40.28 -42.75
N VAL A 347 22.44 38.99 -43.09
CA VAL A 347 21.89 37.94 -42.20
C VAL A 347 22.88 37.56 -41.10
N PHE A 348 24.17 37.49 -41.43
CA PHE A 348 25.26 37.10 -40.53
C PHE A 348 26.28 38.23 -40.33
N PRO A 349 25.92 39.35 -39.65
CA PRO A 349 26.82 40.50 -39.47
C PRO A 349 28.08 40.18 -38.64
N ASN A 350 28.10 39.03 -37.96
CA ASN A 350 29.22 38.50 -37.18
C ASN A 350 29.86 37.25 -37.83
N ALA A 351 29.82 37.13 -39.17
CA ALA A 351 30.36 35.98 -39.92
C ALA A 351 31.78 35.54 -39.48
N THR A 352 32.70 36.47 -39.23
CA THR A 352 34.06 36.15 -38.75
C THR A 352 34.06 35.40 -37.42
N GLU A 353 33.15 35.75 -36.51
CA GLU A 353 33.01 35.08 -35.23
C GLU A 353 32.41 33.69 -35.40
N LEU A 354 31.33 33.57 -36.18
CA LEU A 354 30.64 32.31 -36.44
C LEU A 354 31.56 31.29 -37.12
N LYS A 355 32.36 31.72 -38.11
CA LYS A 355 33.29 30.86 -38.85
C LYS A 355 34.54 30.45 -38.06
N ASN A 356 34.73 30.91 -36.83
CA ASN A 356 35.83 30.42 -36.00
C ASN A 356 35.62 28.94 -35.66
N ASN A 357 36.71 28.16 -35.66
CA ASN A 357 36.63 26.73 -35.36
C ASN A 357 36.06 26.43 -33.97
N ALA A 358 36.27 27.31 -32.99
CA ALA A 358 35.70 27.20 -31.65
C ALA A 358 34.19 27.50 -31.57
N ASN A 359 33.58 27.97 -32.66
CA ASN A 359 32.14 28.26 -32.76
C ASN A 359 31.49 27.33 -33.80
N LEU A 360 31.10 27.84 -34.97
CA LEU A 360 30.46 27.03 -36.02
C LEU A 360 31.44 26.60 -37.11
N GLY A 361 32.68 27.12 -37.14
CA GLY A 361 33.59 26.92 -38.27
C GLY A 361 33.88 25.46 -38.62
N ARG A 362 33.80 24.56 -37.63
CA ARG A 362 33.96 23.12 -37.82
C ARG A 362 32.63 22.42 -38.17
N LEU A 363 31.48 22.97 -37.79
CA LEU A 363 30.19 22.34 -38.02
C LEU A 363 29.97 22.06 -39.51
N THR A 364 29.62 20.82 -39.80
CA THR A 364 29.29 20.35 -41.15
C THR A 364 27.83 20.68 -41.49
N ILE A 365 27.61 21.24 -42.68
CA ILE A 365 26.29 21.61 -43.21
C ILE A 365 26.13 21.07 -44.64
N THR A 366 24.90 21.02 -45.13
CA THR A 366 24.67 20.75 -46.56
C THR A 366 25.00 21.97 -47.43
N ASN A 367 25.57 21.71 -48.61
CA ASN A 367 25.85 22.69 -49.65
C ASN A 367 24.75 22.78 -50.72
N THR A 368 23.71 21.96 -50.60
CA THR A 368 22.59 21.89 -51.55
C THR A 368 21.44 22.85 -51.20
N LEU A 369 21.50 23.45 -50.01
CA LEU A 369 20.58 24.47 -49.49
C LEU A 369 21.37 25.62 -48.86
N GLY A 370 20.76 26.81 -48.77
CA GLY A 370 21.31 27.93 -47.98
C GLY A 370 21.25 29.27 -48.68
N ASP A 371 21.40 29.29 -50.00
CA ASP A 371 21.27 30.45 -50.88
C ASP A 371 19.81 30.57 -51.36
N THR A 372 19.04 31.48 -50.75
CA THR A 372 17.59 31.60 -50.99
C THR A 372 17.22 32.62 -52.06
N ASP A 373 18.11 33.54 -52.42
CA ASP A 373 17.89 34.55 -53.46
C ASP A 373 18.74 34.34 -54.73
N GLY A 374 19.69 33.39 -54.69
CA GLY A 374 20.49 32.92 -55.82
C GLY A 374 21.71 33.79 -56.12
N ASP A 375 22.19 34.58 -55.17
CA ASP A 375 23.31 35.50 -55.37
C ASP A 375 24.70 34.89 -55.08
N GLY A 376 24.72 33.66 -54.56
CA GLY A 376 25.92 32.86 -54.31
C GLY A 376 26.50 32.97 -52.90
N ASP A 377 25.86 33.69 -51.98
CA ASP A 377 26.11 33.59 -50.56
C ASP A 377 25.00 32.84 -49.80
N TYR A 378 25.24 32.49 -48.53
CA TYR A 378 24.32 31.73 -47.71
C TYR A 378 23.50 32.68 -46.83
N ASP A 379 22.19 32.65 -47.01
CA ASP A 379 21.17 33.26 -46.14
C ASP A 379 20.83 32.39 -44.93
N LYS A 380 20.99 31.07 -45.07
CA LYS A 380 20.65 30.07 -44.05
C LYS A 380 21.67 28.95 -44.05
N LEU A 381 21.89 28.34 -42.89
CA LEU A 381 22.82 27.24 -42.69
C LEU A 381 22.05 26.04 -42.14
N TYR A 382 22.21 24.88 -42.77
CA TYR A 382 21.45 23.66 -42.47
C TYR A 382 22.40 22.54 -42.05
N ALA A 383 22.44 22.25 -40.75
CA ALA A 383 23.20 21.15 -40.17
C ALA A 383 22.44 19.82 -40.31
N TYR A 384 23.20 18.74 -40.44
CA TYR A 384 22.67 17.37 -40.46
C TYR A 384 22.19 16.96 -39.07
N GLY A 385 21.02 16.33 -39.04
CA GLY A 385 20.38 15.89 -37.80
C GLY A 385 19.81 17.01 -36.94
N ALA A 386 18.68 16.74 -36.29
CA ALA A 386 18.08 17.67 -35.33
C ALA A 386 18.52 17.38 -33.88
N ARG A 387 19.30 16.31 -33.68
CA ARG A 387 19.86 15.86 -32.38
C ARG A 387 18.80 15.62 -31.31
N SER A 388 17.63 15.18 -31.74
CA SER A 388 16.41 15.05 -30.93
C SER A 388 15.60 13.83 -31.31
N PHE A 389 14.49 13.63 -30.61
CA PHE A 389 13.38 12.86 -31.16
C PHE A 389 12.18 13.79 -31.34
N SER A 390 11.28 13.42 -32.26
CA SER A 390 10.07 14.18 -32.52
C SER A 390 8.83 13.30 -32.44
N VAL A 391 7.68 13.91 -32.12
CA VAL A 391 6.35 13.29 -32.19
C VAL A 391 5.55 13.99 -33.28
N TRP A 392 4.90 13.20 -34.14
CA TRP A 392 4.11 13.65 -35.28
C TRP A 392 2.68 13.09 -35.18
N ASP A 393 1.71 13.80 -35.73
CA ASP A 393 0.34 13.28 -35.87
C ASP A 393 0.15 12.49 -37.19
N ASP A 394 -1.05 11.93 -37.39
CA ASP A 394 -1.43 11.13 -38.56
C ASP A 394 -1.52 11.92 -39.88
N THR A 395 -1.33 13.23 -39.82
CA THR A 395 -1.19 14.13 -40.97
C THR A 395 0.26 14.51 -41.27
N GLY A 396 1.22 14.03 -40.47
CA GLY A 396 2.64 14.37 -40.59
C GLY A 396 3.00 15.72 -39.98
N LYS A 397 2.15 16.29 -39.13
CA LYS A 397 2.43 17.56 -38.47
C LYS A 397 3.22 17.33 -37.17
N LEU A 398 4.25 18.16 -36.94
CA LEU A 398 5.02 18.16 -35.70
C LEU A 398 4.14 18.51 -34.49
N VAL A 399 4.15 17.63 -33.49
CA VAL A 399 3.41 17.76 -32.23
C VAL A 399 4.36 18.14 -31.09
N PHE A 400 5.56 17.57 -31.08
CA PHE A 400 6.59 17.80 -30.06
C PHE A 400 7.99 17.53 -30.64
N ASP A 401 8.99 18.28 -30.21
CA ASP A 401 10.41 17.98 -30.40
C ASP A 401 11.13 18.05 -29.04
N SER A 402 12.08 17.15 -28.81
CA SER A 402 12.82 17.12 -27.54
C SER A 402 13.82 18.27 -27.35
N GLY A 403 14.03 19.12 -28.36
CA GLY A 403 14.95 20.24 -28.26
C GLY A 403 16.39 19.75 -28.02
N ASP A 404 17.06 20.36 -27.05
CA ASP A 404 18.44 20.08 -26.65
C ASP A 404 18.56 19.05 -25.50
N GLN A 405 17.48 18.32 -25.22
CA GLN A 405 17.42 17.41 -24.08
C GLN A 405 18.48 16.31 -24.12
N PHE A 406 18.72 15.67 -25.27
CA PHE A 406 19.66 14.56 -25.34
C PHE A 406 21.08 14.99 -24.98
N GLU A 407 21.58 16.08 -25.57
CA GLU A 407 22.89 16.62 -25.22
C GLU A 407 22.95 17.06 -23.75
N LYS A 408 21.93 17.72 -23.21
CA LYS A 408 21.90 18.07 -21.79
C LYS A 408 21.94 16.84 -20.88
N ILE A 409 21.25 15.77 -21.27
CA ILE A 409 21.18 14.53 -20.49
C ILE A 409 22.52 13.79 -20.55
N THR A 410 23.12 13.61 -21.73
CA THR A 410 24.42 12.94 -21.86
C THR A 410 25.54 13.76 -21.22
N ALA A 411 25.50 15.10 -21.31
CA ALA A 411 26.42 15.98 -20.60
C ALA A 411 26.30 15.82 -19.07
N ALA A 412 25.09 15.64 -18.56
CA ALA A 412 24.88 15.48 -17.12
C ALA A 412 25.21 14.07 -16.61
N GLN A 413 24.88 13.03 -17.38
CA GLN A 413 24.93 11.64 -16.92
C GLN A 413 26.20 10.91 -17.35
N THR A 414 26.73 11.20 -18.54
CA THR A 414 27.92 10.57 -19.10
C THR A 414 28.88 11.61 -19.71
N PRO A 415 29.30 12.63 -18.93
CA PRO A 415 30.10 13.75 -19.45
C PRO A 415 31.40 13.31 -20.11
N THR A 416 32.03 12.24 -19.66
CA THR A 416 33.29 11.74 -20.25
C THR A 416 33.13 11.12 -21.63
N LEU A 417 31.89 10.84 -22.05
CA LEU A 417 31.54 10.26 -23.34
C LEU A 417 30.67 11.19 -24.17
N PHE A 418 30.45 12.42 -23.72
CA PHE A 418 29.64 13.41 -24.43
C PHE A 418 30.11 13.54 -25.89
N ASN A 419 29.19 13.31 -26.83
CA ASN A 419 29.43 13.31 -28.28
C ASN A 419 30.72 12.58 -28.69
N ALA A 420 31.05 11.47 -28.03
CA ALA A 420 32.16 10.60 -28.42
C ALA A 420 31.78 9.69 -29.60
N ASN A 421 32.65 9.58 -30.60
CA ASN A 421 32.37 8.86 -31.84
C ASN A 421 32.08 7.36 -31.63
N GLU A 422 32.98 6.64 -30.99
CA GLU A 422 32.87 5.18 -30.75
C GLU A 422 32.70 4.89 -29.25
N GLY A 423 32.11 5.84 -28.53
CA GLY A 423 31.77 5.67 -27.12
C GLY A 423 32.95 5.48 -26.16
N VAL A 424 34.17 5.87 -26.55
CA VAL A 424 35.36 5.86 -25.68
C VAL A 424 35.77 7.26 -25.22
N ALA A 425 36.22 7.38 -23.98
CA ALA A 425 36.54 8.68 -23.37
C ALA A 425 37.67 9.46 -24.06
N SER A 426 38.55 8.79 -24.82
CA SER A 426 39.58 9.46 -25.62
C SER A 426 39.02 10.24 -26.82
N GLN A 427 37.77 9.97 -27.19
CA GLN A 427 37.04 10.62 -28.28
C GLN A 427 35.98 11.60 -27.76
N PHE A 428 36.03 11.96 -26.47
CA PHE A 428 35.19 13.02 -25.91
C PHE A 428 35.07 14.20 -26.87
N ASP A 429 33.83 14.62 -27.14
CA ASP A 429 33.44 15.79 -27.93
C ASP A 429 33.77 15.74 -29.44
N THR A 430 34.28 14.61 -29.94
CA THR A 430 34.71 14.49 -31.36
C THR A 430 33.57 14.48 -32.37
N ARG A 431 32.31 14.34 -31.97
CA ARG A 431 31.13 14.41 -32.85
C ARG A 431 30.30 15.69 -32.74
N SER A 432 30.69 16.64 -31.88
CA SER A 432 29.96 17.90 -31.75
C SER A 432 30.00 18.75 -33.02
N ASP A 433 31.06 18.68 -33.83
CA ASP A 433 31.15 19.35 -35.13
C ASP A 433 30.33 18.67 -36.26
N ASN A 434 29.62 17.57 -35.99
CA ASN A 434 28.80 16.87 -36.98
C ASN A 434 27.36 16.72 -36.48
N LYS A 435 26.96 15.51 -36.06
CA LYS A 435 25.58 15.14 -35.74
C LYS A 435 25.36 14.93 -34.23
N GLY A 436 26.40 15.08 -33.41
CA GLY A 436 26.32 15.07 -31.95
C GLY A 436 25.98 13.70 -31.36
N PRO A 437 24.82 13.53 -30.69
CA PRO A 437 24.45 12.26 -30.06
C PRO A 437 23.88 11.21 -31.03
N GLU A 438 23.48 11.58 -32.26
CA GLU A 438 22.98 10.69 -33.33
C GLU A 438 21.88 9.71 -32.86
N PRO A 439 20.62 10.18 -32.68
CA PRO A 439 19.51 9.31 -32.32
C PRO A 439 19.08 8.45 -33.51
N GLU A 440 19.51 7.20 -33.49
CA GLU A 440 19.38 6.23 -34.59
C GLU A 440 18.06 5.47 -34.53
N ALA A 441 17.90 4.69 -33.46
CA ALA A 441 16.83 3.73 -33.34
C ALA A 441 15.65 4.29 -32.54
N VAL A 442 14.41 3.89 -32.87
CA VAL A 442 13.26 4.07 -31.98
C VAL A 442 12.32 2.87 -31.98
N THR A 443 11.86 2.47 -30.80
CA THR A 443 10.76 1.51 -30.65
C THR A 443 9.77 1.95 -29.58
N ILE A 444 8.52 1.47 -29.68
CA ILE A 444 7.46 1.75 -28.72
C ILE A 444 7.17 0.49 -27.89
N GLY A 445 7.07 0.65 -26.57
CA GLY A 445 6.60 -0.39 -25.67
C GLY A 445 5.43 0.05 -24.81
N TYR A 446 4.50 -0.87 -24.56
CA TYR A 446 3.37 -0.65 -23.65
C TYR A 446 3.60 -1.38 -22.33
N VAL A 447 3.69 -0.63 -21.22
CA VAL A 447 3.86 -1.17 -19.87
C VAL A 447 2.69 -0.69 -19.01
N ASN A 448 1.93 -1.62 -18.42
CA ASN A 448 0.70 -1.34 -17.67
C ASN A 448 -0.31 -0.44 -18.45
N GLY A 449 -0.44 -0.66 -19.76
CA GLY A 449 -1.35 0.09 -20.64
C GLY A 449 -0.83 1.47 -21.06
N LYS A 450 0.39 1.83 -20.69
CA LYS A 450 1.01 3.13 -20.96
C LYS A 450 2.12 3.00 -22.00
N ALA A 451 2.11 3.87 -23.01
CA ALA A 451 3.12 3.90 -24.07
C ALA A 451 4.41 4.59 -23.60
N TYR A 452 5.54 3.99 -23.96
CA TYR A 452 6.89 4.52 -23.75
C TYR A 452 7.67 4.45 -25.06
N ALA A 453 8.44 5.49 -25.36
CA ALA A 453 9.45 5.47 -26.41
C ALA A 453 10.80 5.05 -25.82
N PHE A 454 11.50 4.20 -26.55
CA PHE A 454 12.89 3.83 -26.32
C PHE A 454 13.67 4.30 -27.55
N ILE A 455 14.63 5.19 -27.36
CA ILE A 455 15.41 5.82 -28.44
C ILE A 455 16.89 5.48 -28.24
N GLY A 456 17.52 4.85 -29.22
CA GLY A 456 18.94 4.50 -29.23
C GLY A 456 19.78 5.71 -29.65
N LEU A 457 20.93 5.89 -29.00
CA LEU A 457 21.92 6.91 -29.39
C LEU A 457 23.16 6.22 -29.92
N GLU A 458 23.44 6.37 -31.21
CA GLU A 458 24.54 5.73 -31.90
C GLU A 458 25.90 6.20 -31.33
N ARG A 459 25.99 7.49 -31.02
CA ARG A 459 27.17 8.14 -30.44
C ARG A 459 26.99 8.43 -28.96
N ALA A 460 27.85 9.30 -28.43
CA ALA A 460 27.82 9.77 -27.06
C ALA A 460 27.94 8.67 -25.99
N GLY A 461 28.65 7.58 -26.31
CA GLY A 461 28.87 6.47 -25.39
C GLY A 461 27.92 5.28 -25.55
N GLY A 462 26.95 5.34 -26.47
CA GLY A 462 25.93 4.32 -26.64
C GLY A 462 24.93 4.30 -25.47
N GLY A 463 23.64 4.24 -25.78
CA GLY A 463 22.61 4.08 -24.75
C GLY A 463 21.18 4.24 -25.27
N VAL A 464 20.22 4.09 -24.37
CA VAL A 464 18.79 4.20 -24.65
C VAL A 464 18.17 5.28 -23.79
N MET A 465 17.59 6.29 -24.44
CA MET A 465 16.72 7.28 -23.84
C MET A 465 15.30 6.72 -23.70
N VAL A 466 14.67 6.93 -22.55
CA VAL A 466 13.31 6.44 -22.28
C VAL A 466 12.40 7.61 -21.99
N TYR A 467 11.29 7.70 -22.73
CA TYR A 467 10.28 8.73 -22.59
C TYR A 467 8.90 8.14 -22.38
N ASP A 468 8.16 8.77 -21.49
CA ASP A 468 6.76 8.52 -21.23
C ASP A 468 5.88 9.27 -22.25
N LEU A 469 5.08 8.54 -23.01
CA LEU A 469 4.23 9.08 -24.08
C LEU A 469 2.75 9.23 -23.67
N SER A 470 2.43 9.18 -22.38
CA SER A 470 1.04 9.40 -21.92
C SER A 470 0.46 10.73 -22.41
N ASN A 471 1.30 11.76 -22.55
CA ASN A 471 0.93 13.01 -23.19
C ASN A 471 1.79 13.25 -24.44
N PRO A 472 1.26 13.03 -25.66
CA PRO A 472 2.04 13.14 -26.89
C PRO A 472 2.53 14.58 -27.18
N THR A 473 1.90 15.60 -26.60
CA THR A 473 2.33 17.01 -26.75
C THR A 473 3.39 17.42 -25.74
N LYS A 474 3.64 16.58 -24.73
CA LYS A 474 4.64 16.81 -23.69
C LYS A 474 5.14 15.47 -23.14
N PRO A 475 5.89 14.68 -23.92
CA PRO A 475 6.56 13.49 -23.41
C PRO A 475 7.44 13.83 -22.21
N GLU A 476 7.49 12.95 -21.22
CA GLU A 476 8.28 13.14 -20.01
C GLU A 476 9.50 12.20 -20.01
N PHE A 477 10.70 12.74 -19.83
CA PHE A 477 11.91 11.95 -19.70
C PHE A 477 11.83 11.06 -18.46
N VAL A 478 12.15 9.77 -18.63
CA VAL A 478 12.13 8.77 -17.56
C VAL A 478 13.53 8.45 -17.08
N GLN A 479 14.40 8.00 -17.99
CA GLN A 479 15.77 7.62 -17.70
C GLN A 479 16.59 7.57 -18.99
N TYR A 480 17.90 7.63 -18.81
CA TYR A 480 18.89 7.25 -19.82
C TYR A 480 19.64 6.04 -19.25
N VAL A 481 19.75 4.97 -20.03
CA VAL A 481 20.41 3.74 -19.60
C VAL A 481 21.44 3.31 -20.64
N ARG A 482 22.57 2.78 -20.17
CA ARG A 482 23.59 2.16 -21.01
C ARG A 482 24.28 1.02 -20.29
N THR A 483 24.96 0.19 -21.07
CA THR A 483 25.84 -0.87 -20.57
C THR A 483 27.25 -0.58 -21.04
N GLU A 484 28.23 -0.68 -20.14
CA GLU A 484 29.64 -0.43 -20.48
C GLU A 484 30.13 -1.41 -21.54
N GLY A 485 30.71 -0.88 -22.61
CA GLY A 485 31.23 -1.66 -23.74
C GLY A 485 30.26 -1.86 -24.91
N ASP A 486 28.97 -1.52 -24.73
CA ASP A 486 28.03 -1.42 -25.84
C ASP A 486 28.26 -0.10 -26.59
N ILE A 487 28.36 -0.16 -27.93
CA ILE A 487 28.67 0.97 -28.81
C ILE A 487 27.76 0.89 -30.05
N SER A 488 27.20 2.03 -30.46
CA SER A 488 26.27 2.16 -31.60
C SER A 488 25.01 1.29 -31.51
N PRO A 489 24.08 1.56 -30.58
CA PRO A 489 22.73 1.01 -30.61
C PRO A 489 21.98 1.40 -31.89
N GLU A 490 21.65 0.40 -32.71
CA GLU A 490 21.05 0.60 -34.05
C GLU A 490 19.69 -0.10 -34.16
N GLY A 491 19.56 -1.30 -33.59
CA GLY A 491 18.29 -2.04 -33.55
C GLY A 491 17.70 -2.11 -32.15
N LEU A 492 16.44 -1.67 -31.98
CA LEU A 492 15.69 -1.81 -30.72
C LEU A 492 14.45 -2.71 -30.88
N LYS A 493 14.32 -3.72 -30.00
CA LYS A 493 13.12 -4.55 -29.92
C LYS A 493 12.50 -4.57 -28.52
N PHE A 494 11.31 -4.01 -28.39
CA PHE A 494 10.49 -4.21 -27.20
C PHE A 494 9.82 -5.59 -27.22
N ILE A 495 9.91 -6.33 -26.11
CA ILE A 495 9.29 -7.63 -25.90
C ILE A 495 8.28 -7.50 -24.75
N PRO A 496 6.96 -7.57 -25.01
CA PRO A 496 5.95 -7.46 -23.98
C PRO A 496 6.08 -8.53 -22.89
N ALA A 497 5.64 -8.22 -21.67
CA ALA A 497 5.67 -9.17 -20.54
C ALA A 497 4.95 -10.50 -20.84
N ALA A 498 3.85 -10.45 -21.60
CA ALA A 498 3.08 -11.62 -22.00
C ALA A 498 3.82 -12.54 -22.99
N ASP A 499 4.78 -11.98 -23.73
CA ASP A 499 5.55 -12.64 -24.78
C ASP A 499 6.96 -13.01 -24.31
N SER A 500 7.40 -12.42 -23.20
CA SER A 500 8.71 -12.61 -22.62
C SER A 500 8.91 -13.99 -21.98
N PRO A 501 10.12 -14.57 -22.08
CA PRO A 501 10.48 -15.84 -21.43
C PRO A 501 10.31 -15.88 -19.90
N ASN A 502 10.38 -14.74 -19.22
CA ASN A 502 10.38 -14.65 -17.75
C ASN A 502 9.17 -13.89 -17.18
N GLY A 503 8.18 -13.55 -18.02
CA GLY A 503 6.98 -12.82 -17.61
C GLY A 503 7.18 -11.34 -17.27
N LYS A 504 8.39 -10.79 -17.48
CA LYS A 504 8.68 -9.36 -17.38
C LYS A 504 8.87 -8.77 -18.77
N ALA A 505 8.41 -7.55 -19.02
CA ALA A 505 8.70 -6.88 -20.30
C ALA A 505 10.22 -6.70 -20.46
N LEU A 506 10.74 -6.86 -21.67
CA LEU A 506 12.16 -6.72 -21.99
C LEU A 506 12.37 -5.69 -23.11
N LEU A 507 13.55 -5.11 -23.17
CA LEU A 507 14.07 -4.39 -24.33
C LEU A 507 15.35 -5.07 -24.79
N ALA A 508 15.40 -5.53 -26.04
CA ALA A 508 16.63 -5.96 -26.70
C ALA A 508 17.24 -4.77 -27.45
N VAL A 509 18.53 -4.58 -27.27
CA VAL A 509 19.34 -3.50 -27.87
C VAL A 509 20.46 -4.16 -28.66
N SER A 510 20.50 -3.91 -29.96
CA SER A 510 21.50 -4.43 -30.90
C SER A 510 22.53 -3.32 -31.11
N ASN A 511 23.78 -3.60 -30.77
CA ASN A 511 24.87 -2.64 -30.77
C ASN A 511 25.89 -3.08 -31.82
N GLU A 512 25.95 -2.34 -32.91
CA GLU A 512 26.54 -2.79 -34.17
C GLU A 512 28.07 -2.79 -34.13
N VAL A 513 28.68 -1.64 -33.79
CA VAL A 513 30.13 -1.49 -33.67
C VAL A 513 30.73 -2.43 -32.62
N SER A 514 30.07 -2.58 -31.45
CA SER A 514 30.55 -3.52 -30.41
C SER A 514 30.18 -4.97 -30.70
N LYS A 515 29.32 -5.23 -31.70
CA LYS A 515 28.81 -6.56 -32.07
C LYS A 515 28.16 -7.26 -30.88
N THR A 516 27.39 -6.53 -30.10
CA THR A 516 26.73 -7.05 -28.88
C THR A 516 25.23 -6.89 -28.93
N ALA A 517 24.50 -7.84 -28.35
CA ALA A 517 23.08 -7.68 -28.06
C ALA A 517 22.86 -7.67 -26.54
N THR A 518 22.26 -6.59 -26.03
CA THR A 518 21.95 -6.41 -24.60
C THR A 518 20.47 -6.50 -24.36
N LEU A 519 20.08 -7.23 -23.31
CA LEU A 519 18.71 -7.34 -22.84
C LEU A 519 18.56 -6.55 -21.54
N TYR A 520 17.56 -5.66 -21.51
CA TYR A 520 17.10 -5.00 -20.29
C TYR A 520 15.75 -5.58 -19.87
N ALA A 521 15.59 -5.95 -18.59
CA ALA A 521 14.30 -6.18 -17.99
C ALA A 521 13.68 -4.85 -17.56
N ILE A 522 12.40 -4.65 -17.86
CA ILE A 522 11.67 -3.44 -17.52
C ILE A 522 10.92 -3.69 -16.22
N GLU A 523 11.36 -2.98 -15.17
CA GLU A 523 10.74 -3.02 -13.85
C GLU A 523 9.77 -1.86 -13.70
N THR A 524 8.54 -2.17 -13.33
CA THR A 524 7.58 -1.14 -12.92
C THR A 524 7.80 -0.83 -11.44
N PRO A 525 7.81 0.44 -11.01
CA PRO A 525 7.74 0.74 -9.58
C PRO A 525 6.46 0.12 -9.04
N ASN A 526 6.57 -0.59 -7.93
CA ASN A 526 5.40 -1.10 -7.25
C ASN A 526 4.52 0.11 -6.91
N SER A 527 3.25 0.09 -7.30
CA SER A 527 2.22 1.03 -6.84
C SER A 527 1.26 0.29 -5.90
N PRO A 528 0.63 0.96 -4.91
CA PRO A 528 -0.45 0.36 -4.15
C PRO A 528 -1.50 -0.20 -5.11
N LYS A 529 -1.97 -1.43 -4.83
CA LYS A 529 -2.93 -2.13 -5.68
C LYS A 529 -4.20 -2.36 -4.90
N ILE A 530 -5.36 -2.13 -5.53
CA ILE A 530 -6.64 -2.55 -4.98
C ILE A 530 -7.23 -3.68 -5.82
N THR A 531 -7.71 -4.73 -5.16
CA THR A 531 -8.47 -5.81 -5.79
C THR A 531 -9.91 -5.75 -5.29
N ASN A 532 -10.86 -5.61 -6.21
CA ASN A 532 -12.28 -5.49 -5.91
C ASN A 532 -12.99 -6.84 -6.02
N TYR A 533 -13.82 -7.16 -5.04
CA TYR A 533 -14.67 -8.34 -4.98
C TYR A 533 -16.13 -7.90 -4.81
N THR A 534 -17.04 -8.40 -5.64
CA THR A 534 -18.45 -8.03 -5.59
C THR A 534 -19.25 -9.11 -4.87
N PHE A 535 -20.14 -8.70 -3.96
CA PHE A 535 -21.10 -9.62 -3.36
C PHE A 535 -22.14 -10.03 -4.41
N ASN A 536 -22.12 -11.30 -4.77
CA ASN A 536 -23.08 -11.88 -5.72
C ASN A 536 -24.14 -12.68 -4.98
N ASN A 537 -25.38 -12.67 -5.48
CA ASN A 537 -26.49 -13.47 -4.94
C ASN A 537 -26.80 -13.21 -3.45
N LEU A 538 -26.83 -11.94 -3.06
CA LEU A 538 -27.18 -11.54 -1.70
C LEU A 538 -28.56 -12.09 -1.28
N PRO A 539 -28.73 -12.57 -0.03
CA PRO A 539 -30.01 -13.10 0.44
C PRO A 539 -31.13 -12.05 0.42
N LYS A 540 -32.36 -12.46 0.10
CA LYS A 540 -33.54 -11.61 0.20
C LYS A 540 -33.85 -11.29 1.67
N LEU A 541 -34.08 -10.01 1.98
CA LEU A 541 -34.51 -9.52 3.29
C LEU A 541 -36.03 -9.47 3.42
N GLY A 542 -36.72 -9.01 2.37
CA GLY A 542 -38.17 -8.83 2.39
C GLY A 542 -38.73 -8.34 1.07
N THR A 543 -40.04 -8.13 1.03
CA THR A 543 -40.75 -7.50 -0.09
C THR A 543 -41.51 -6.29 0.45
N THR A 544 -41.38 -5.14 -0.22
CA THR A 544 -42.06 -3.90 0.17
C THR A 544 -43.58 -4.01 -0.04
N SER A 545 -44.34 -3.06 0.53
CA SER A 545 -45.80 -2.96 0.30
C SER A 545 -46.18 -2.70 -1.16
N THR A 546 -45.23 -2.25 -1.99
CA THR A 546 -45.38 -2.02 -3.43
C THR A 546 -44.93 -3.20 -4.29
N GLY A 547 -44.44 -4.29 -3.68
CA GLY A 547 -44.04 -5.52 -4.37
C GLY A 547 -42.56 -5.58 -4.81
N GLN A 548 -41.71 -4.66 -4.35
CA GLN A 548 -40.27 -4.67 -4.63
C GLN A 548 -39.55 -5.63 -3.68
N ASP A 549 -38.72 -6.52 -4.20
CA ASP A 549 -37.84 -7.36 -3.39
C ASP A 549 -36.60 -6.59 -2.97
N ILE A 550 -36.26 -6.66 -1.69
CA ILE A 550 -35.06 -6.06 -1.11
C ILE A 550 -34.09 -7.16 -0.68
N PHE A 551 -32.83 -6.99 -1.01
CA PHE A 551 -31.75 -7.93 -0.71
C PHE A 551 -30.80 -7.36 0.34
N LEU A 552 -30.04 -8.25 0.98
CA LEU A 552 -29.02 -7.87 1.95
C LEU A 552 -28.03 -6.90 1.30
N GLY A 553 -27.60 -5.90 2.08
CA GLY A 553 -26.74 -4.82 1.67
C GLY A 553 -26.71 -3.80 2.81
N GLY A 554 -26.45 -2.54 2.50
CA GLY A 554 -26.43 -1.51 3.55
C GLY A 554 -25.22 -1.64 4.46
N PHE A 555 -24.06 -2.05 3.94
CA PHE A 555 -22.92 -2.43 4.78
C PHE A 555 -22.10 -1.21 5.20
N SER A 556 -22.20 -0.83 6.48
CA SER A 556 -21.44 0.28 7.06
C SER A 556 -20.04 -0.19 7.50
N GLY A 557 -19.85 -0.65 8.74
CA GLY A 557 -18.52 -0.98 9.27
C GLY A 557 -17.91 -2.32 8.82
N LEU A 558 -16.60 -2.48 9.04
CA LEU A 558 -15.87 -3.71 8.70
C LEU A 558 -14.83 -4.10 9.76
N TYR A 559 -14.82 -5.38 10.15
CA TYR A 559 -13.82 -5.94 11.06
C TYR A 559 -13.19 -7.21 10.51
N PHE A 560 -11.87 -7.33 10.56
CA PHE A 560 -11.13 -8.52 10.15
C PHE A 560 -10.98 -9.52 11.30
N GLN A 561 -11.52 -10.72 11.13
CA GLN A 561 -11.48 -11.79 12.14
C GLN A 561 -10.32 -12.78 11.98
N GLY A 562 -9.41 -12.53 11.03
CA GLY A 562 -8.28 -13.41 10.73
C GLY A 562 -8.50 -14.29 9.51
N ILE A 563 -7.70 -15.36 9.42
CA ILE A 563 -7.68 -16.28 8.28
C ILE A 563 -8.35 -17.59 8.70
N ALA A 564 -9.32 -18.06 7.92
CA ALA A 564 -9.97 -19.34 8.13
C ALA A 564 -9.01 -20.51 7.85
N ALA A 565 -9.32 -21.69 8.38
CA ALA A 565 -8.51 -22.90 8.17
C ALA A 565 -8.33 -23.28 6.69
N ASN A 566 -9.23 -22.81 5.82
CA ASN A 566 -9.18 -22.99 4.36
C ASN A 566 -8.32 -21.93 3.64
N GLY A 567 -7.73 -20.97 4.37
CA GLY A 567 -6.92 -19.88 3.81
C GLY A 567 -7.69 -18.63 3.41
N ASN A 568 -9.03 -18.62 3.53
CA ASN A 568 -9.85 -17.45 3.21
C ASN A 568 -9.70 -16.36 4.29
N LEU A 569 -9.84 -15.11 3.87
CA LEU A 569 -9.95 -13.99 4.80
C LEU A 569 -11.34 -13.99 5.43
N LYS A 570 -11.44 -13.87 6.76
CA LYS A 570 -12.70 -13.81 7.51
C LYS A 570 -13.00 -12.38 7.95
N PHE A 571 -14.21 -11.93 7.72
CA PHE A 571 -14.67 -10.60 8.08
C PHE A 571 -16.02 -10.64 8.77
N VAL A 572 -16.30 -9.55 9.48
CA VAL A 572 -17.62 -9.18 9.99
C VAL A 572 -17.96 -7.78 9.50
N THR A 573 -19.17 -7.60 9.00
CA THR A 573 -19.81 -6.31 8.72
C THR A 573 -21.21 -6.33 9.34
N HIS A 574 -22.02 -5.30 9.15
CA HIS A 574 -23.43 -5.31 9.51
C HIS A 574 -24.22 -4.43 8.56
N THR A 575 -25.53 -4.61 8.60
CA THR A 575 -26.47 -3.72 7.94
C THR A 575 -26.63 -2.42 8.73
N ASP A 576 -26.85 -1.31 8.04
CA ASP A 576 -27.26 -0.04 8.62
C ASP A 576 -28.74 -0.08 9.11
N ARG A 577 -29.40 1.08 9.32
CA ARG A 577 -30.81 1.26 9.74
C ARG A 577 -31.85 0.57 8.84
N GLY A 578 -31.42 0.03 7.70
CA GLY A 578 -32.27 -0.70 6.79
C GLY A 578 -32.68 0.10 5.56
N PRO A 579 -33.46 -0.51 4.66
CA PRO A 579 -33.77 0.09 3.37
C PRO A 579 -34.71 1.30 3.52
N ASN A 580 -34.19 2.50 3.22
CA ASN A 580 -34.92 3.76 3.24
C ASN A 580 -34.72 4.57 1.96
N GLY A 581 -35.70 5.41 1.62
CA GLY A 581 -35.59 6.36 0.51
C GLY A 581 -35.16 7.76 0.96
N GLU A 582 -34.99 8.65 -0.02
CA GLU A 582 -34.66 10.06 0.21
C GLU A 582 -35.78 10.78 1.02
N PRO A 583 -35.42 11.61 2.01
CA PRO A 583 -36.40 12.29 2.83
C PRO A 583 -37.13 13.41 2.05
N THR A 584 -38.42 13.58 2.33
CA THR A 584 -39.21 14.74 1.87
C THR A 584 -39.53 15.62 3.07
N ALA A 585 -38.90 16.80 3.14
CA ALA A 585 -38.83 17.60 4.38
C ALA A 585 -38.21 16.77 5.52
N GLU A 586 -38.90 16.64 6.66
CA GLU A 586 -38.42 15.84 7.81
C GLU A 586 -38.85 14.36 7.74
N LYS A 587 -39.58 13.94 6.69
CA LYS A 587 -40.15 12.60 6.57
C LYS A 587 -39.26 11.66 5.75
N ARG A 588 -38.75 10.60 6.36
CA ARG A 588 -37.94 9.56 5.71
C ARG A 588 -38.76 8.28 5.46
N PRO A 589 -38.89 7.82 4.21
CA PRO A 589 -39.65 6.61 3.90
C PRO A 589 -38.83 5.34 4.18
N PHE A 590 -39.38 4.45 5.02
CA PHE A 590 -38.84 3.12 5.28
C PHE A 590 -39.55 2.07 4.43
N LEU A 591 -38.78 1.35 3.60
CA LEU A 591 -39.31 0.36 2.67
C LEU A 591 -39.67 -0.95 3.38
N LEU A 592 -38.94 -1.27 4.45
CA LEU A 592 -39.19 -2.39 5.36
C LEU A 592 -39.23 -1.89 6.82
N PRO A 593 -40.35 -1.34 7.32
CA PRO A 593 -40.43 -0.76 8.67
C PRO A 593 -40.09 -1.70 9.83
N ASN A 594 -40.23 -3.02 9.64
CA ASN A 594 -39.89 -4.03 10.65
C ASN A 594 -38.50 -4.64 10.42
N PHE A 595 -37.64 -3.98 9.64
CA PHE A 595 -36.28 -4.46 9.38
C PHE A 595 -35.49 -4.57 10.69
N GLN A 596 -34.86 -5.73 10.89
CA GLN A 596 -33.97 -5.99 12.02
C GLN A 596 -32.53 -5.86 11.55
N PRO A 597 -31.75 -4.90 12.07
CA PRO A 597 -30.32 -4.83 11.81
C PRO A 597 -29.61 -6.11 12.23
N GLU A 598 -28.60 -6.52 11.47
CA GLU A 598 -27.88 -7.77 11.69
C GLU A 598 -26.38 -7.66 11.42
N VAL A 599 -25.61 -8.43 12.18
CA VAL A 599 -24.19 -8.65 11.98
C VAL A 599 -23.99 -9.80 10.99
N VAL A 600 -23.19 -9.56 9.95
CA VAL A 600 -22.95 -10.48 8.84
C VAL A 600 -21.48 -10.91 8.85
N SER A 601 -21.24 -12.19 9.13
CA SER A 601 -19.92 -12.81 8.99
C SER A 601 -19.76 -13.41 7.60
N PHE A 602 -18.61 -13.19 6.96
CA PHE A 602 -18.32 -13.70 5.62
C PHE A 602 -16.85 -14.06 5.43
N GLU A 603 -16.59 -14.88 4.42
CA GLU A 603 -15.25 -15.27 4.00
C GLU A 603 -15.01 -14.85 2.55
N VAL A 604 -13.77 -14.47 2.23
CA VAL A 604 -13.34 -14.16 0.87
C VAL A 604 -12.22 -15.07 0.43
N ASN A 605 -12.46 -15.79 -0.67
CA ASN A 605 -11.44 -16.52 -1.38
C ASN A 605 -10.77 -15.60 -2.40
N ARG A 606 -9.54 -15.17 -2.09
CA ARG A 606 -8.80 -14.22 -2.94
C ARG A 606 -8.46 -14.75 -4.33
N SER A 607 -8.39 -16.07 -4.49
CA SER A 607 -8.00 -16.73 -5.76
C SER A 607 -9.17 -16.87 -6.73
N THR A 608 -10.37 -17.18 -6.22
CA THR A 608 -11.57 -17.32 -7.05
C THR A 608 -12.39 -16.04 -7.13
N GLY A 609 -12.21 -15.13 -6.17
CA GLY A 609 -13.00 -13.93 -5.98
C GLY A 609 -14.37 -14.17 -5.33
N GLU A 610 -14.61 -15.39 -4.85
CA GLU A 610 -15.86 -15.75 -4.19
C GLU A 610 -15.95 -15.15 -2.78
N ILE A 611 -17.11 -14.54 -2.49
CA ILE A 611 -17.51 -14.10 -1.15
C ILE A 611 -18.62 -15.02 -0.66
N SER A 612 -18.43 -15.62 0.52
CA SER A 612 -19.39 -16.53 1.16
C SER A 612 -19.85 -16.00 2.50
N ILE A 613 -21.15 -15.73 2.67
CA ILE A 613 -21.74 -15.40 3.97
C ILE A 613 -21.78 -16.66 4.83
N THR A 614 -21.13 -16.63 5.98
CA THR A 614 -20.99 -17.78 6.89
C THR A 614 -21.97 -17.73 8.06
N LYS A 615 -22.36 -16.53 8.51
CA LYS A 615 -23.32 -16.34 9.61
C LYS A 615 -24.04 -15.00 9.49
N ARG A 616 -25.31 -14.97 9.86
CA ARG A 616 -26.09 -13.74 10.08
C ARG A 616 -26.61 -13.76 11.52
N THR A 617 -26.42 -12.68 12.26
CA THR A 617 -26.78 -12.56 13.67
C THR A 617 -27.67 -11.34 13.84
N GLY A 618 -28.98 -11.54 14.04
CA GLY A 618 -29.91 -10.44 14.30
C GLY A 618 -29.62 -9.76 15.63
N LEU A 619 -29.88 -8.45 15.71
CA LEU A 619 -29.69 -7.68 16.94
C LEU A 619 -30.99 -7.57 17.75
N PHE A 620 -30.89 -7.84 19.04
CA PHE A 620 -31.99 -7.95 19.99
C PHE A 620 -31.79 -7.03 21.18
N ARG A 621 -32.91 -6.65 21.81
CA ARG A 621 -32.93 -5.83 23.02
C ARG A 621 -32.36 -6.61 24.22
N GLN A 622 -32.32 -5.97 25.39
CA GLN A 622 -31.80 -6.56 26.62
C GLN A 622 -32.56 -7.82 27.10
N ASP A 623 -33.77 -8.07 26.61
CA ASP A 623 -34.50 -9.31 26.85
C ASP A 623 -33.98 -10.50 26.02
N GLY A 624 -33.17 -10.24 24.99
CA GLY A 624 -32.61 -11.25 24.07
C GLY A 624 -33.62 -11.85 23.10
N THR A 625 -34.84 -11.32 22.99
CA THR A 625 -35.90 -11.88 22.15
C THR A 625 -36.63 -10.84 21.29
N THR A 626 -36.76 -9.60 21.76
CA THR A 626 -37.35 -8.51 20.99
C THR A 626 -36.30 -7.96 20.00
N PRO A 627 -36.56 -7.97 18.68
CA PRO A 627 -35.66 -7.36 17.70
C PRO A 627 -35.46 -5.86 17.94
N LEU A 628 -34.25 -5.36 17.70
CA LEU A 628 -34.07 -3.95 17.37
C LEU A 628 -34.62 -3.70 15.96
N THR A 629 -35.09 -2.48 15.73
CA THR A 629 -35.39 -1.97 14.38
C THR A 629 -34.44 -0.85 14.02
N GLY A 630 -34.37 -0.47 12.74
CA GLY A 630 -33.65 0.75 12.35
C GLY A 630 -34.52 2.02 12.36
N LEU A 631 -35.65 2.00 13.10
CA LEU A 631 -36.50 3.19 13.22
C LEU A 631 -35.87 4.23 14.18
N PRO A 632 -36.12 5.53 13.98
CA PRO A 632 -35.61 6.60 14.86
C PRO A 632 -35.97 6.44 16.34
N ASN A 633 -35.17 7.02 17.24
CA ASN A 633 -35.41 6.94 18.69
C ASN A 633 -36.40 7.99 19.21
N LEU A 634 -36.22 9.25 18.80
CA LEU A 634 -37.04 10.38 19.26
C LEU A 634 -37.73 11.11 18.11
N GLN A 635 -38.96 11.56 18.36
CA GLN A 635 -39.72 12.28 17.33
C GLN A 635 -39.06 13.65 17.15
N PRO A 636 -38.99 14.17 15.91
CA PRO A 636 -38.36 15.46 15.69
C PRO A 636 -39.05 16.59 16.44
N GLY A 637 -38.22 17.51 16.93
CA GLY A 637 -38.63 18.84 17.37
C GLY A 637 -38.72 19.79 16.18
N ALA A 638 -38.59 21.09 16.39
CA ALA A 638 -38.47 22.03 15.27
C ALA A 638 -37.16 21.77 14.49
N ALA A 639 -37.15 22.00 13.17
CA ALA A 639 -35.91 21.93 12.38
C ALA A 639 -34.76 22.72 13.03
N ASN A 640 -33.56 22.11 13.10
CA ASN A 640 -32.39 22.64 13.82
C ASN A 640 -32.61 22.75 15.35
N THR A 641 -33.22 21.72 15.94
CA THR A 641 -33.20 21.54 17.39
C THR A 641 -32.38 20.33 17.73
N ALA A 642 -31.43 20.52 18.64
CA ALA A 642 -30.58 19.47 19.15
C ALA A 642 -31.47 18.36 19.71
N TYR A 643 -30.90 17.17 19.86
CA TYR A 643 -31.59 16.05 20.49
C TYR A 643 -32.72 15.40 19.68
N THR A 644 -32.78 15.61 18.35
CA THR A 644 -33.87 15.11 17.51
C THR A 644 -33.40 14.21 16.35
N ASP A 645 -34.28 13.27 15.98
CA ASP A 645 -34.12 12.37 14.82
C ASP A 645 -35.19 12.68 13.76
N GLU A 646 -35.20 11.93 12.66
CA GLU A 646 -36.12 12.13 11.54
C GLU A 646 -37.52 11.55 11.79
N VAL A 647 -38.54 11.98 11.03
CA VAL A 647 -39.88 11.35 11.04
C VAL A 647 -39.88 10.13 10.13
N GLY A 648 -39.82 8.93 10.70
CA GLY A 648 -40.03 7.71 9.93
C GLY A 648 -41.45 7.64 9.35
N VAL A 649 -41.59 7.32 8.06
CA VAL A 649 -42.88 7.07 7.41
C VAL A 649 -42.85 5.76 6.60
N ASP A 650 -44.01 5.14 6.42
CA ASP A 650 -44.16 4.03 5.46
C ASP A 650 -44.20 4.54 4.01
N LEU A 651 -44.25 3.63 3.03
CA LEU A 651 -44.33 3.99 1.60
C LEU A 651 -45.62 4.72 1.20
N ASN A 652 -46.63 4.78 2.07
CA ASN A 652 -47.85 5.56 1.86
C ASN A 652 -47.78 6.95 2.52
N GLY A 653 -46.66 7.27 3.20
CA GLY A 653 -46.46 8.52 3.94
C GLY A 653 -47.08 8.57 5.34
N ASN A 654 -47.54 7.43 5.87
CA ASN A 654 -48.04 7.33 7.25
C ASN A 654 -46.87 7.34 8.23
N ILE A 655 -47.01 8.11 9.33
CA ILE A 655 -45.98 8.18 10.37
C ILE A 655 -45.83 6.84 11.07
N LEU A 656 -44.59 6.38 11.18
CA LEU A 656 -44.20 5.18 11.92
C LEU A 656 -43.89 5.56 13.37
N PRO A 657 -44.29 4.73 14.35
CA PRO A 657 -43.85 4.90 15.73
C PRO A 657 -42.33 4.72 15.82
N ASN A 658 -41.71 5.52 16.68
CA ASN A 658 -40.29 5.37 16.98
C ASN A 658 -39.99 4.09 17.74
N ASP A 659 -38.76 3.61 17.56
CA ASP A 659 -38.17 2.58 18.41
C ASP A 659 -37.20 3.23 19.39
N VAL A 660 -37.52 3.21 20.69
CA VAL A 660 -36.70 3.80 21.76
C VAL A 660 -35.25 3.30 21.78
N LEU A 661 -34.99 2.09 21.25
CA LEU A 661 -33.67 1.50 21.10
C LEU A 661 -33.34 1.18 19.62
N GLY A 662 -34.10 1.74 18.68
CA GLY A 662 -33.79 1.61 17.26
C GLY A 662 -32.43 2.23 16.94
N ALA A 663 -31.77 1.73 15.90
CA ALA A 663 -30.37 2.06 15.69
C ALA A 663 -30.04 2.20 14.20
N ASP A 664 -29.22 3.20 13.94
CA ASP A 664 -28.61 3.54 12.65
C ASP A 664 -27.13 3.26 12.80
N LEU A 665 -26.79 1.98 12.68
CA LEU A 665 -25.52 1.44 13.16
C LEU A 665 -24.45 1.61 12.09
N GLU A 666 -23.28 2.10 12.48
CA GLU A 666 -22.20 2.44 11.55
C GLU A 666 -20.91 1.64 11.76
N GLY A 667 -20.00 2.07 12.63
CA GLY A 667 -18.76 1.33 12.89
C GLY A 667 -19.01 0.06 13.71
N ILE A 668 -18.21 -0.98 13.48
CA ILE A 668 -18.18 -2.21 14.29
C ILE A 668 -16.76 -2.65 14.65
N VAL A 669 -16.59 -3.08 15.90
CA VAL A 669 -15.41 -3.82 16.37
C VAL A 669 -15.83 -5.04 17.17
N VAL A 670 -15.00 -6.10 17.09
CA VAL A 670 -15.19 -7.33 17.87
C VAL A 670 -14.17 -7.35 19.00
N ALA A 671 -14.64 -7.40 20.25
CA ALA A 671 -13.78 -7.53 21.42
C ALA A 671 -13.21 -8.96 21.53
N GLU A 672 -12.17 -9.16 22.34
CA GLU A 672 -11.51 -10.47 22.47
C GLU A 672 -12.44 -11.60 22.98
N ASN A 673 -13.50 -11.24 23.70
CA ASN A 673 -14.53 -12.19 24.15
C ASN A 673 -15.58 -12.52 23.07
N GLY A 674 -15.47 -11.93 21.88
CA GLY A 674 -16.38 -12.11 20.75
C GLY A 674 -17.60 -11.17 20.74
N ASP A 675 -17.71 -10.26 21.71
CA ASP A 675 -18.79 -9.28 21.75
C ASP A 675 -18.63 -8.21 20.68
N PHE A 676 -19.76 -7.68 20.21
CA PHE A 676 -19.81 -6.61 19.23
C PHE A 676 -19.95 -5.27 19.94
N TRP A 677 -19.05 -4.34 19.61
CA TRP A 677 -19.18 -2.94 19.98
C TRP A 677 -19.42 -2.12 18.73
N MET A 678 -20.49 -1.33 18.75
CA MET A 678 -21.00 -0.63 17.59
C MET A 678 -21.36 0.81 17.93
N VAL A 679 -21.35 1.69 16.93
CA VAL A 679 -21.71 3.10 17.09
C VAL A 679 -22.89 3.50 16.20
N ASP A 680 -23.50 4.64 16.49
CA ASP A 680 -24.81 5.01 15.93
C ASP A 680 -24.82 6.45 15.35
N GLU A 681 -25.32 6.56 14.12
CA GLU A 681 -25.43 7.81 13.36
C GLU A 681 -26.65 8.62 13.79
N TYR A 682 -27.81 8.00 14.10
CA TYR A 682 -28.98 8.71 14.62
C TYR A 682 -28.65 9.49 15.87
N ARG A 683 -27.82 8.94 16.73
CA ARG A 683 -27.38 9.70 17.89
C ARG A 683 -26.09 9.09 18.36
N PRO A 684 -25.04 9.90 18.57
CA PRO A 684 -23.78 9.40 19.09
C PRO A 684 -23.99 8.54 20.33
N ALA A 685 -23.97 7.24 20.11
CA ALA A 685 -24.21 6.22 21.11
C ALA A 685 -23.26 5.06 20.85
N ILE A 686 -22.89 4.36 21.92
CA ILE A 686 -22.07 3.16 21.85
C ILE A 686 -22.93 1.99 22.33
N TYR A 687 -23.07 0.97 21.50
CA TYR A 687 -23.80 -0.25 21.81
C TYR A 687 -22.82 -1.37 22.08
N HIS A 688 -23.12 -2.18 23.10
CA HIS A 688 -22.41 -3.41 23.42
C HIS A 688 -23.39 -4.58 23.32
N PHE A 689 -23.21 -5.40 22.29
CA PHE A 689 -23.96 -6.64 22.11
C PHE A 689 -23.07 -7.83 22.42
N ASN A 690 -23.64 -8.88 23.00
CA ASN A 690 -22.92 -10.15 23.06
C ASN A 690 -22.81 -10.80 21.67
N SER A 691 -21.97 -11.84 21.55
CA SER A 691 -21.76 -12.59 20.29
C SER A 691 -23.01 -13.23 19.65
N ASN A 692 -24.15 -13.24 20.35
CA ASN A 692 -25.45 -13.70 19.85
C ASN A 692 -26.40 -12.55 19.46
N GLY A 693 -25.92 -11.30 19.51
CA GLY A 693 -26.68 -10.12 19.13
C GLY A 693 -27.60 -9.58 20.23
N LYS A 694 -27.50 -10.05 21.47
CA LYS A 694 -28.27 -9.49 22.60
C LYS A 694 -27.61 -8.22 23.12
N LEU A 695 -28.35 -7.12 23.20
CA LEU A 695 -27.89 -5.87 23.79
C LEU A 695 -27.58 -6.07 25.28
N ILE A 696 -26.38 -5.71 25.70
CA ILE A 696 -25.92 -5.73 27.09
C ILE A 696 -26.01 -4.30 27.65
N ASP A 697 -25.28 -3.36 27.03
CA ASP A 697 -25.23 -1.97 27.41
C ASP A 697 -25.41 -1.04 26.20
N ARG A 698 -25.99 0.15 26.44
CA ARG A 698 -26.02 1.27 25.49
C ARG A 698 -25.61 2.53 26.23
N PHE A 699 -24.69 3.30 25.66
CA PHE A 699 -24.16 4.53 26.24
C PHE A 699 -24.54 5.73 25.39
N ILE A 700 -25.01 6.80 26.04
CA ILE A 700 -25.55 8.00 25.36
C ILE A 700 -24.95 9.30 25.93
N PRO A 701 -25.15 10.44 25.26
CA PRO A 701 -24.70 11.75 25.74
C PRO A 701 -25.37 12.17 27.06
N LEU A 702 -24.61 12.88 27.88
CA LEU A 702 -25.05 13.50 29.13
C LEU A 702 -26.01 14.67 28.85
N GLY A 703 -27.00 14.85 29.73
CA GLY A 703 -27.83 16.06 29.76
C GLY A 703 -28.99 16.08 28.77
N ASP A 704 -29.10 15.05 27.93
CA ASP A 704 -30.06 14.86 26.85
C ASP A 704 -31.53 14.64 27.29
N ALA A 705 -32.48 14.84 26.38
CA ALA A 705 -33.89 14.46 26.51
C ALA A 705 -34.13 12.94 26.71
N THR A 706 -33.17 12.08 26.33
CA THR A 706 -33.24 10.62 26.59
C THR A 706 -32.52 10.19 27.86
N ASP A 707 -31.97 11.13 28.63
CA ASP A 707 -31.39 10.82 29.93
C ASP A 707 -32.50 10.21 30.81
N ASN A 708 -32.35 8.94 31.18
CA ASN A 708 -33.35 8.19 31.94
C ASN A 708 -33.68 8.85 33.30
N ARG A 709 -32.77 9.67 33.84
CA ARG A 709 -32.98 10.49 35.04
C ARG A 709 -34.00 11.63 34.82
N LYS A 710 -34.26 12.00 33.56
CA LYS A 710 -35.15 13.09 33.15
C LYS A 710 -36.43 12.62 32.45
N ASN A 711 -36.47 11.42 31.86
CA ASN A 711 -37.57 10.97 31.01
C ASN A 711 -38.54 9.95 31.64
N GLY A 712 -39.02 10.23 32.86
CA GLY A 712 -40.11 9.46 33.48
C GLY A 712 -39.88 7.95 33.62
N GLY A 713 -38.64 7.46 33.57
CA GLY A 713 -38.27 6.05 33.72
C GLY A 713 -38.07 5.24 32.42
N THR A 714 -38.22 5.83 31.22
CA THR A 714 -37.95 5.11 29.96
C THR A 714 -36.44 4.96 29.75
N PHE A 715 -35.96 3.73 29.52
CA PHE A 715 -34.54 3.45 29.29
C PHE A 715 -34.15 3.64 27.82
N PHE A 716 -33.25 4.60 27.56
CA PHE A 716 -32.60 4.80 26.27
C PHE A 716 -31.11 4.44 26.29
N GLY A 717 -30.51 4.30 27.47
CA GLY A 717 -29.08 4.08 27.63
C GLY A 717 -28.54 4.77 28.88
N THR A 718 -27.28 4.47 29.20
CA THR A 718 -26.55 5.03 30.33
C THR A 718 -25.82 6.31 29.89
N PRO A 719 -26.10 7.48 30.51
CA PRO A 719 -25.52 8.74 30.07
C PRO A 719 -24.08 8.92 30.60
N VAL A 720 -23.10 8.79 29.71
CA VAL A 720 -21.65 8.90 30.02
C VAL A 720 -20.86 9.70 28.99
N ILE A 721 -21.38 9.87 27.78
CA ILE A 721 -20.73 10.60 26.69
C ILE A 721 -20.87 12.12 26.94
N PRO A 722 -19.88 12.98 26.60
CA PRO A 722 -20.00 14.42 26.81
C PRO A 722 -21.25 15.01 26.15
N ALA A 723 -21.88 15.98 26.81
CA ALA A 723 -23.17 16.56 26.39
C ALA A 723 -23.13 17.21 24.99
N VAL A 724 -21.96 17.63 24.53
CA VAL A 724 -21.79 18.27 23.21
C VAL A 724 -22.15 17.35 22.05
N TYR A 725 -21.95 16.03 22.18
CA TYR A 725 -22.31 15.06 21.14
C TYR A 725 -23.82 15.01 20.85
N ALA A 726 -24.64 15.48 21.78
CA ALA A 726 -26.07 15.58 21.57
C ALA A 726 -26.49 16.73 20.63
N GLN A 727 -25.58 17.67 20.35
CA GLN A 727 -25.74 18.77 19.40
C GLN A 727 -25.23 18.39 17.99
N ARG A 728 -25.10 17.10 17.70
CA ARG A 728 -24.78 16.61 16.36
C ARG A 728 -25.81 17.09 15.34
N ARG A 729 -25.38 17.32 14.09
CA ARG A 729 -26.31 17.59 12.98
C ARG A 729 -27.17 16.36 12.74
N ALA A 730 -28.48 16.51 12.50
CA ALA A 730 -29.34 15.37 12.17
C ALA A 730 -28.72 14.50 11.06
N ASN A 731 -28.74 13.18 11.26
CA ASN A 731 -28.09 12.19 10.42
C ASN A 731 -26.56 12.38 10.27
N ARG A 732 -25.86 12.78 11.35
CA ARG A 732 -24.40 12.93 11.38
C ARG A 732 -23.80 12.58 12.75
N GLY A 733 -24.12 11.38 13.25
CA GLY A 733 -23.69 10.88 14.56
C GLY A 733 -22.28 10.29 14.54
N PHE A 734 -22.08 9.21 15.31
CA PHE A 734 -20.81 8.48 15.23
C PHE A 734 -20.80 7.61 13.98
N GLU A 735 -19.74 7.75 13.18
CA GLU A 735 -19.55 6.96 11.96
C GLU A 735 -18.62 5.77 12.22
N ALA A 736 -17.47 6.04 12.82
CA ALA A 736 -16.40 5.05 12.89
C ALA A 736 -16.16 4.58 14.31
N VAL A 737 -15.68 3.34 14.46
CA VAL A 737 -15.21 2.83 15.74
C VAL A 737 -13.97 1.97 15.59
N ALA A 738 -12.96 2.23 16.41
CA ALA A 738 -11.74 1.42 16.48
C ALA A 738 -11.49 0.93 17.91
N LEU A 739 -10.95 -0.26 18.08
CA LEU A 739 -10.60 -0.83 19.39
C LEU A 739 -9.10 -1.08 19.47
N GLU A 740 -8.47 -0.51 20.50
CA GLU A 740 -7.07 -0.73 20.85
C GLU A 740 -7.00 -1.21 22.31
N GLY A 741 -6.66 -2.48 22.51
CA GLY A 741 -6.72 -3.12 23.83
C GLY A 741 -8.14 -3.03 24.42
N ARG A 742 -8.31 -2.21 25.47
CA ARG A 742 -9.62 -1.92 26.08
C ARG A 742 -10.19 -0.54 25.75
N LYS A 743 -9.49 0.24 24.92
CA LYS A 743 -9.88 1.60 24.54
C LYS A 743 -10.60 1.57 23.22
N LEU A 744 -11.87 1.92 23.25
CA LEU A 744 -12.72 2.11 22.09
C LEU A 744 -12.69 3.59 21.69
N TYR A 745 -12.42 3.86 20.42
CA TYR A 745 -12.36 5.20 19.85
C TYR A 745 -13.52 5.38 18.89
N ALA A 746 -14.47 6.26 19.21
CA ALA A 746 -15.62 6.58 18.37
C ALA A 746 -15.42 7.93 17.67
N PHE A 747 -15.63 7.97 16.36
CA PHE A 747 -15.39 9.17 15.53
C PHE A 747 -16.72 9.75 15.08
N ILE A 748 -16.93 11.05 15.32
CA ILE A 748 -18.11 11.75 14.79
C ILE A 748 -17.96 11.92 13.27
N GLN A 749 -19.02 11.69 12.51
CA GLN A 749 -18.99 11.72 11.05
C GLN A 749 -18.64 13.11 10.49
N SER A 750 -19.22 14.17 11.08
CA SER A 750 -19.06 15.56 10.67
C SER A 750 -18.93 16.49 11.88
N ALA A 751 -18.52 17.74 11.65
CA ALA A 751 -18.44 18.72 12.73
C ALA A 751 -19.79 18.87 13.46
N ILE A 752 -19.72 18.90 14.80
CA ILE A 752 -20.88 19.06 15.66
C ILE A 752 -21.49 20.46 15.44
N ASP A 753 -22.82 20.58 15.46
CA ASP A 753 -23.52 21.86 15.33
C ASP A 753 -23.53 22.55 16.70
N ASN A 754 -22.38 23.04 17.16
CA ASN A 754 -22.24 23.62 18.49
C ASN A 754 -21.75 25.08 18.40
N PRO A 755 -22.53 26.07 18.86
CA PRO A 755 -23.86 25.95 19.47
C PRO A 755 -24.97 25.68 18.45
N ASP A 756 -25.87 24.75 18.73
CA ASP A 756 -26.97 24.44 17.82
C ASP A 756 -28.02 25.56 17.80
N ASN A 757 -27.94 26.43 16.79
CA ASN A 757 -28.98 27.41 16.49
C ASN A 757 -29.02 27.67 14.97
N GLY A 758 -30.20 28.01 14.45
CA GLY A 758 -30.43 28.15 13.01
C GLY A 758 -29.61 29.25 12.28
N GLY A 759 -28.82 30.06 13.01
CA GLY A 759 -27.90 31.06 12.44
C GLY A 759 -26.43 30.60 12.40
N ASP A 760 -26.07 29.46 12.99
CA ASP A 760 -24.68 29.01 13.08
C ASP A 760 -24.21 28.30 11.81
N THR A 761 -23.82 29.08 10.80
CA THR A 761 -23.20 28.54 9.59
C THR A 761 -21.74 28.18 9.79
N VAL A 762 -21.10 28.62 10.89
CA VAL A 762 -19.66 28.46 11.12
C VAL A 762 -19.36 27.04 11.58
N SER A 763 -20.06 26.53 12.60
CA SER A 763 -19.89 25.15 13.05
C SER A 763 -20.26 24.14 11.96
N ARG A 764 -21.34 24.38 11.21
CA ARG A 764 -21.80 23.53 10.10
C ARG A 764 -20.83 23.45 8.93
N ALA A 765 -20.05 24.52 8.70
CA ALA A 765 -19.01 24.56 7.68
C ALA A 765 -17.63 24.12 8.21
N SER A 766 -17.53 23.84 9.51
CA SER A 766 -16.30 23.49 10.19
C SER A 766 -15.74 22.15 9.74
N ARG A 767 -14.43 22.02 9.92
CA ARG A 767 -13.66 20.78 9.69
C ARG A 767 -13.20 20.15 10.99
N ASN A 768 -13.58 20.74 12.14
CA ASN A 768 -13.18 20.31 13.47
C ASN A 768 -14.12 19.21 13.95
N LEU A 769 -13.67 17.96 13.81
CA LEU A 769 -14.36 16.75 14.26
C LEU A 769 -13.76 16.26 15.58
N ARG A 770 -14.50 15.40 16.28
CA ARG A 770 -14.07 14.85 17.56
C ARG A 770 -13.93 13.33 17.52
N ILE A 771 -12.94 12.84 18.25
CA ILE A 771 -12.70 11.43 18.54
C ILE A 771 -12.93 11.23 20.03
N LEU A 772 -13.87 10.35 20.40
CA LEU A 772 -14.15 10.00 21.78
C LEU A 772 -13.39 8.73 22.16
N GLU A 773 -12.60 8.76 23.22
CA GLU A 773 -11.98 7.57 23.81
C GLU A 773 -12.81 7.06 25.00
N PHE A 774 -13.26 5.82 24.91
CA PHE A 774 -14.12 5.13 25.86
C PHE A 774 -13.46 3.82 26.32
N ASP A 775 -13.39 3.61 27.63
CA ASP A 775 -12.85 2.37 28.20
C ASP A 775 -13.96 1.34 28.40
N ILE A 776 -13.88 0.24 27.67
CA ILE A 776 -14.96 -0.78 27.64
C ILE A 776 -15.07 -1.58 28.94
N VAL A 777 -14.07 -1.50 29.84
CA VAL A 777 -14.07 -2.23 31.11
C VAL A 777 -14.69 -1.38 32.21
N SER A 778 -14.22 -0.14 32.36
CA SER A 778 -14.74 0.82 33.34
C SER A 778 -16.06 1.46 32.90
N LYS A 779 -16.39 1.36 31.61
CA LYS A 779 -17.58 1.97 30.98
C LYS A 779 -17.59 3.50 31.10
N GLN A 780 -16.41 4.12 31.07
CA GLN A 780 -16.23 5.57 31.19
C GLN A 780 -15.48 6.16 30.00
N VAL A 781 -15.75 7.43 29.71
CA VAL A 781 -14.96 8.23 28.76
C VAL A 781 -13.64 8.61 29.41
N THR A 782 -12.52 8.23 28.78
CA THR A 782 -11.17 8.50 29.30
C THR A 782 -10.42 9.56 28.51
N GLY A 783 -10.89 9.91 27.30
CA GLY A 783 -10.28 10.95 26.49
C GLY A 783 -11.18 11.49 25.40
N GLU A 784 -10.82 12.64 24.86
CA GLU A 784 -11.45 13.24 23.70
C GLU A 784 -10.38 14.01 22.92
N TYR A 785 -10.34 13.86 21.59
CA TYR A 785 -9.31 14.44 20.73
C TYR A 785 -9.94 15.13 19.52
N LEU A 786 -9.21 16.09 18.93
CA LEU A 786 -9.69 16.82 17.76
C LEU A 786 -9.10 16.25 16.46
N TYR A 787 -9.97 15.92 15.53
CA TYR A 787 -9.65 15.53 14.15
C TYR A 787 -9.96 16.70 13.21
N LEU A 788 -9.10 16.93 12.22
CA LEU A 788 -9.33 17.96 11.20
C LEU A 788 -9.51 17.32 9.83
N LEU A 789 -10.72 17.37 9.25
CA LEU A 789 -10.97 16.92 7.87
C LEU A 789 -10.09 17.68 6.89
N ASP A 790 -9.69 17.09 5.77
CA ASP A 790 -8.98 17.79 4.70
C ASP A 790 -9.92 18.65 3.84
N ASP A 791 -9.36 19.66 3.19
CA ASP A 791 -10.10 20.61 2.34
C ASP A 791 -9.54 20.57 0.94
N ILE A 792 -9.84 19.47 0.27
CA ILE A 792 -9.44 19.22 -1.11
C ILE A 792 -10.59 19.70 -1.99
N THR A 793 -10.64 20.98 -2.34
CA THR A 793 -11.54 21.46 -3.39
C THR A 793 -10.83 21.38 -4.73
N ALA A 794 -11.05 20.31 -5.50
CA ALA A 794 -10.83 20.38 -6.94
C ALA A 794 -12.00 21.15 -7.59
N SER A 795 -11.76 21.80 -8.73
CA SER A 795 -12.80 22.51 -9.49
C SER A 795 -13.92 21.55 -9.88
N GLY A 796 -15.01 21.55 -9.10
CA GLY A 796 -16.17 20.68 -9.24
C GLY A 796 -16.48 19.89 -7.95
N ASN A 797 -17.17 20.53 -7.00
CA ASN A 797 -17.92 20.00 -5.84
C ASN A 797 -17.39 18.84 -4.95
N ALA A 798 -16.21 18.25 -5.18
CA ALA A 798 -15.70 17.12 -4.40
C ALA A 798 -14.99 17.57 -3.11
N LYS A 799 -15.73 18.09 -2.11
CA LYS A 799 -15.19 18.34 -0.77
C LYS A 799 -15.39 17.10 0.11
N THR A 800 -14.33 16.58 0.72
CA THR A 800 -14.46 15.59 1.80
C THR A 800 -15.13 16.26 3.01
N ASP A 801 -16.35 15.84 3.33
CA ASP A 801 -17.14 16.41 4.43
C ASP A 801 -17.52 15.38 5.51
N LYS A 802 -17.11 14.12 5.34
CA LYS A 802 -17.47 12.99 6.21
C LYS A 802 -16.30 12.05 6.47
N ILE A 803 -16.28 11.51 7.68
CA ILE A 803 -15.57 10.26 7.99
C ILE A 803 -16.35 9.10 7.38
N GLY A 804 -15.66 8.04 6.98
CA GLY A 804 -16.27 6.77 6.56
C GLY A 804 -16.12 5.66 7.62
N ASP A 805 -14.89 5.32 7.97
CA ASP A 805 -14.59 4.37 9.05
C ASP A 805 -13.16 4.56 9.57
N ALA A 806 -12.77 3.82 10.61
CA ALA A 806 -11.46 3.86 11.22
C ALA A 806 -11.05 2.50 11.77
N VAL A 807 -9.77 2.16 11.67
CA VAL A 807 -9.19 0.95 12.27
C VAL A 807 -7.92 1.27 13.05
N ALA A 808 -7.76 0.62 14.21
CA ALA A 808 -6.58 0.76 15.04
C ALA A 808 -5.33 0.17 14.36
N LEU A 809 -4.23 0.91 14.42
CA LEU A 809 -2.89 0.47 14.04
C LEU A 809 -2.03 0.19 15.29
N GLY A 810 -2.48 0.59 16.48
CA GLY A 810 -1.75 0.38 17.74
C GLY A 810 -0.94 1.61 18.19
N ASN A 811 -0.71 1.73 19.49
CA ASN A 811 -0.07 2.87 20.16
C ASN A 811 -0.69 4.23 19.82
N GLY A 812 -2.03 4.33 19.83
CA GLY A 812 -2.76 5.57 19.55
C GLY A 812 -2.70 6.01 18.08
N LYS A 813 -2.43 5.08 17.16
CA LYS A 813 -2.45 5.32 15.71
C LYS A 813 -3.63 4.61 15.06
N PHE A 814 -4.19 5.23 14.04
CA PHE A 814 -5.37 4.72 13.33
C PHE A 814 -5.23 4.97 11.82
N ALA A 815 -5.79 4.09 11.01
CA ALA A 815 -6.14 4.42 9.63
C ALA A 815 -7.59 4.89 9.61
N VAL A 816 -7.89 6.00 8.92
CA VAL A 816 -9.20 6.67 8.94
C VAL A 816 -9.59 7.06 7.52
N VAL A 817 -10.83 6.76 7.14
CA VAL A 817 -11.40 7.16 5.85
C VAL A 817 -11.96 8.58 5.95
N GLU A 818 -11.56 9.45 5.01
CA GLU A 818 -12.29 10.66 4.67
C GLU A 818 -12.88 10.50 3.26
N ARG A 819 -14.17 10.82 3.10
CA ARG A 819 -14.86 10.57 1.83
C ARG A 819 -15.82 11.69 1.40
N ASP A 820 -16.08 11.72 0.10
CA ASP A 820 -17.19 12.46 -0.53
C ASP A 820 -18.32 11.52 -0.97
N ASP A 821 -19.35 12.05 -1.64
CA ASP A 821 -20.48 11.29 -2.20
C ASP A 821 -20.32 10.94 -3.69
N LEU A 822 -19.14 11.13 -4.29
CA LEU A 822 -18.91 10.79 -5.69
C LEU A 822 -18.58 9.29 -5.87
N SER A 823 -18.84 8.75 -7.06
CA SER A 823 -18.58 7.33 -7.39
C SER A 823 -17.54 7.09 -8.48
N THR A 824 -16.97 8.14 -9.07
CA THR A 824 -16.02 8.03 -10.20
C THR A 824 -14.56 8.06 -9.73
N THR A 825 -13.60 8.03 -10.66
CA THR A 825 -12.18 8.25 -10.35
C THR A 825 -11.88 9.67 -9.85
N ALA A 826 -12.79 10.62 -10.06
CA ALA A 826 -12.69 11.98 -9.50
C ALA A 826 -13.07 12.06 -8.01
N SER A 827 -13.55 10.95 -7.43
CA SER A 827 -13.98 10.90 -6.03
C SER A 827 -12.78 10.95 -5.08
N ASN A 828 -13.02 11.50 -3.90
CA ASN A 828 -12.13 11.44 -2.78
C ASN A 828 -12.57 10.29 -1.86
N LYS A 829 -11.82 9.19 -1.88
CA LYS A 829 -11.94 8.07 -0.93
C LYS A 829 -10.58 7.93 -0.23
N LEU A 830 -10.26 8.95 0.57
CA LEU A 830 -8.95 9.15 1.15
C LEU A 830 -8.81 8.30 2.40
N ILE A 831 -7.67 7.66 2.56
CA ILE A 831 -7.33 6.90 3.76
C ILE A 831 -6.12 7.59 4.38
N TYR A 832 -6.29 8.11 5.58
CA TYR A 832 -5.24 8.77 6.36
C TYR A 832 -4.76 7.87 7.48
N GLN A 833 -3.45 7.87 7.72
CA GLN A 833 -2.94 7.50 9.03
C GLN A 833 -3.06 8.71 9.95
N ILE A 834 -3.56 8.52 11.16
CA ILE A 834 -3.49 9.51 12.24
C ILE A 834 -2.70 9.01 13.44
N ASP A 835 -2.21 9.95 14.24
CA ASP A 835 -1.51 9.68 15.50
C ASP A 835 -1.98 10.66 16.59
N LEU A 836 -2.45 10.10 17.71
CA LEU A 836 -2.87 10.85 18.90
C LEU A 836 -1.68 11.43 19.69
N ALA A 837 -0.45 10.97 19.43
CA ALA A 837 0.74 11.41 20.16
C ALA A 837 0.93 12.93 20.08
N GLY A 838 0.89 13.57 21.25
CA GLY A 838 1.01 15.02 21.39
C GLY A 838 -0.20 15.82 20.93
N ALA A 839 -1.36 15.19 20.69
CA ALA A 839 -2.64 15.87 20.56
C ALA A 839 -3.16 16.29 21.95
N THR A 840 -3.92 17.38 22.02
CA THR A 840 -4.53 17.84 23.27
C THR A 840 -5.73 16.96 23.62
N ASN A 841 -5.74 16.33 24.80
CA ASN A 841 -6.94 15.67 25.32
C ASN A 841 -7.92 16.75 25.81
N ILE A 842 -8.99 16.99 25.04
CA ILE A 842 -10.00 18.03 25.30
C ILE A 842 -11.10 17.59 26.27
N ASN A 843 -11.08 16.34 26.73
CA ASN A 843 -11.98 15.87 27.79
C ASN A 843 -11.69 16.53 29.15
N ASN A 844 -10.50 17.13 29.31
CA ASN A 844 -10.13 17.94 30.47
C ASN A 844 -10.05 19.42 30.09
N PRO A 845 -11.03 20.26 30.51
CA PRO A 845 -11.03 21.70 30.23
C PRO A 845 -9.79 22.45 30.74
N ALA A 846 -9.05 21.91 31.71
CA ALA A 846 -7.80 22.53 32.18
C ALA A 846 -6.68 22.53 31.12
N ASN A 847 -6.81 21.73 30.06
CA ASN A 847 -5.78 21.59 29.02
C ASN A 847 -5.82 22.70 27.95
N PHE A 848 -6.90 23.48 27.86
CA PHE A 848 -7.11 24.49 26.82
C PHE A 848 -7.88 25.72 27.33
N THR A 849 -7.92 26.80 26.55
CA THR A 849 -8.69 28.01 26.90
C THR A 849 -9.38 28.56 25.67
N LEU A 850 -10.72 28.52 25.64
CA LEU A 850 -11.49 28.98 24.50
C LEU A 850 -11.59 30.52 24.44
N PRO A 851 -11.60 31.11 23.23
CA PRO A 851 -11.98 32.51 23.06
C PRO A 851 -13.41 32.78 23.57
N THR A 852 -13.62 33.96 24.15
CA THR A 852 -14.94 34.36 24.69
C THR A 852 -16.04 34.21 23.64
N GLY A 853 -17.07 33.42 23.96
CA GLY A 853 -18.26 33.27 23.12
C GLY A 853 -18.11 32.32 21.92
N LYS A 854 -16.97 31.61 21.79
CA LYS A 854 -16.77 30.59 20.75
C LYS A 854 -16.72 29.18 21.33
N THR A 855 -17.21 28.23 20.55
CA THR A 855 -17.03 26.78 20.77
C THR A 855 -15.84 26.26 19.96
N ILE A 856 -15.41 25.02 20.23
CA ILE A 856 -14.31 24.37 19.48
C ILE A 856 -14.65 24.27 17.98
N GLU A 857 -15.90 23.96 17.68
CA GLU A 857 -16.41 23.80 16.32
C GLU A 857 -16.34 25.10 15.52
N GLN A 858 -16.36 26.25 16.20
CA GLN A 858 -16.27 27.58 15.58
C GLN A 858 -14.84 28.12 15.43
N LEU A 859 -13.82 27.40 15.90
CA LEU A 859 -12.43 27.85 15.86
C LEU A 859 -11.79 27.58 14.49
N SER A 860 -11.12 28.61 13.95
CA SER A 860 -10.17 28.42 12.85
C SER A 860 -8.89 27.71 13.32
N ALA A 861 -8.07 27.22 12.38
CA ALA A 861 -6.79 26.56 12.70
C ALA A 861 -5.84 27.43 13.55
N LEU A 862 -5.83 28.75 13.31
CA LEU A 862 -5.04 29.70 14.10
C LEU A 862 -5.60 29.86 15.53
N GLU A 863 -6.92 29.87 15.67
CA GLU A 863 -7.57 30.00 16.97
C GLU A 863 -7.44 28.72 17.80
N LEU A 864 -7.43 27.53 17.18
CA LEU A 864 -7.12 26.27 17.86
C LEU A 864 -5.73 26.34 18.52
N THR A 865 -4.73 26.81 17.78
CA THR A 865 -3.37 27.00 18.30
C THR A 865 -3.36 27.99 19.48
N THR A 866 -4.07 29.11 19.36
CA THR A 866 -4.19 30.12 20.42
C THR A 866 -4.90 29.57 21.66
N ALA A 867 -5.86 28.66 21.48
CA ALA A 867 -6.56 27.98 22.55
C ALA A 867 -5.76 26.86 23.22
N ASN A 868 -4.52 26.58 22.78
CA ASN A 868 -3.72 25.42 23.19
C ASN A 868 -4.35 24.06 22.83
N ILE A 869 -5.13 24.02 21.74
CA ILE A 869 -5.72 22.80 21.20
C ILE A 869 -4.90 22.37 19.99
N LYS A 870 -4.19 21.25 20.13
CA LYS A 870 -3.48 20.60 19.03
C LYS A 870 -4.30 19.41 18.53
N PRO A 871 -4.77 19.43 17.26
CA PRO A 871 -5.40 18.27 16.64
C PRO A 871 -4.44 17.10 16.50
N VAL A 872 -4.99 15.92 16.20
CA VAL A 872 -4.22 14.73 15.82
C VAL A 872 -3.38 15.02 14.58
N SER A 873 -2.18 14.43 14.51
CA SER A 873 -1.37 14.51 13.29
C SER A 873 -1.89 13.51 12.27
N LYS A 874 -1.80 13.83 10.97
CA LYS A 874 -2.26 12.95 9.89
C LYS A 874 -1.34 12.92 8.67
N SER A 875 -1.32 11.79 7.96
CA SER A 875 -0.59 11.60 6.70
C SER A 875 -1.37 10.70 5.74
N LEU A 876 -1.48 11.08 4.47
CA LEU A 876 -2.23 10.32 3.47
C LEU A 876 -1.56 8.96 3.18
N ILE A 877 -2.33 7.87 3.28
CA ILE A 877 -1.93 6.52 2.89
C ILE A 877 -2.24 6.30 1.41
N ALA A 878 -3.49 6.52 1.00
CA ALA A 878 -3.95 6.30 -0.38
C ALA A 878 -5.26 7.07 -0.66
N ASN A 879 -5.54 7.32 -1.94
CA ASN A 879 -6.90 7.61 -2.41
C ASN A 879 -7.43 6.36 -3.14
N ALA A 880 -8.33 5.62 -2.49
CA ALA A 880 -8.82 4.34 -3.01
C ALA A 880 -9.52 4.47 -4.38
N ALA A 881 -10.21 5.59 -4.64
CA ALA A 881 -10.88 5.83 -5.91
C ALA A 881 -9.90 5.93 -7.08
N GLN A 882 -8.76 6.61 -6.88
CA GLN A 882 -7.70 6.72 -7.89
C GLN A 882 -7.02 5.38 -8.19
N LEU A 883 -7.09 4.44 -7.25
CA LEU A 883 -6.55 3.08 -7.41
C LEU A 883 -7.57 2.12 -8.05
N GLY A 884 -8.83 2.53 -8.22
CA GLY A 884 -9.88 1.73 -8.86
C GLY A 884 -11.02 1.29 -7.95
N TYR A 885 -11.12 1.80 -6.72
CA TYR A 885 -12.30 1.63 -5.85
C TYR A 885 -13.41 2.62 -6.27
N THR A 886 -13.98 2.39 -7.45
CA THR A 886 -15.00 3.25 -8.07
C THR A 886 -16.33 2.51 -8.23
N GLY A 887 -17.37 3.21 -8.70
CA GLY A 887 -18.74 2.71 -8.79
C GLY A 887 -19.43 2.54 -7.44
N VAL A 888 -18.92 3.23 -6.41
CA VAL A 888 -19.45 3.24 -5.04
C VAL A 888 -19.38 4.65 -4.48
N GLU A 889 -20.44 5.13 -3.84
CA GLU A 889 -20.52 6.50 -3.30
C GLU A 889 -19.98 6.56 -1.86
N LYS A 890 -20.35 5.58 -1.05
CA LYS A 890 -20.10 5.54 0.38
C LYS A 890 -19.05 4.48 0.75
N LEU A 891 -17.81 4.90 0.98
CA LEU A 891 -16.81 4.02 1.60
C LEU A 891 -16.96 4.16 3.13
N GLU A 892 -17.55 3.17 3.77
CA GLU A 892 -18.01 3.25 5.17
C GLU A 892 -17.47 2.15 6.07
N GLY A 893 -16.70 1.19 5.52
CA GLY A 893 -16.02 0.20 6.35
C GLY A 893 -14.55 0.03 6.00
N LEU A 894 -13.71 -0.08 7.04
CA LEU A 894 -12.26 -0.18 6.95
C LEU A 894 -11.72 -1.22 7.95
N ALA A 895 -10.92 -2.18 7.49
CA ALA A 895 -10.25 -3.14 8.36
C ALA A 895 -8.77 -3.32 8.04
N LEU A 896 -7.95 -3.60 9.05
CA LEU A 896 -6.54 -3.96 8.92
C LEU A 896 -6.40 -5.48 8.76
N VAL A 897 -5.93 -5.92 7.59
CA VAL A 897 -5.73 -7.35 7.29
C VAL A 897 -4.30 -7.78 7.60
N ALA A 898 -3.34 -6.92 7.27
CA ALA A 898 -1.90 -7.09 7.54
C ALA A 898 -1.24 -5.69 7.59
N PRO A 899 0.01 -5.55 8.06
CA PRO A 899 0.67 -4.24 8.14
C PRO A 899 0.64 -3.44 6.83
N ASN A 900 0.75 -4.09 5.67
CA ASN A 900 0.62 -3.46 4.36
C ASN A 900 -0.73 -3.69 3.66
N THR A 901 -1.74 -4.24 4.33
CA THR A 901 -3.01 -4.62 3.67
C THR A 901 -4.23 -4.12 4.44
N LEU A 902 -5.04 -3.30 3.78
CA LEU A 902 -6.33 -2.83 4.28
C LEU A 902 -7.48 -3.46 3.49
N ALA A 903 -8.61 -3.68 4.13
CA ALA A 903 -9.86 -4.06 3.49
C ALA A 903 -10.88 -2.91 3.59
N LEU A 904 -11.65 -2.71 2.53
CA LEU A 904 -12.62 -1.65 2.35
C LEU A 904 -13.99 -2.26 2.03
N ILE A 905 -15.07 -1.74 2.57
CA ILE A 905 -16.44 -2.11 2.14
C ILE A 905 -17.29 -0.86 1.98
N ASN A 906 -18.26 -0.91 1.07
CA ASN A 906 -19.17 0.19 0.82
C ASN A 906 -20.59 -0.09 1.32
N ASP A 907 -21.22 0.97 1.81
CA ASP A 907 -22.67 1.03 1.87
C ASP A 907 -23.21 1.21 0.44
N ASN A 908 -24.22 0.42 0.12
CA ASN A 908 -24.90 0.45 -1.17
C ASN A 908 -26.37 0.85 -1.05
N ASP A 909 -26.81 1.34 0.12
CA ASP A 909 -28.18 1.75 0.44
C ASP A 909 -29.20 0.66 0.08
N PHE A 910 -28.84 -0.63 0.28
CA PHE A 910 -29.66 -1.79 -0.13
C PHE A 910 -30.08 -1.78 -1.61
N ASN A 911 -29.41 -0.96 -2.44
CA ASN A 911 -29.71 -0.67 -3.83
C ASN A 911 -31.15 -0.16 -4.08
N VAL A 912 -31.68 0.70 -3.20
CA VAL A 912 -33.06 1.22 -3.30
C VAL A 912 -33.17 2.63 -3.87
N THR A 913 -32.05 3.34 -4.01
CA THR A 913 -31.98 4.74 -4.48
C THR A 913 -31.92 4.87 -6.01
N GLY A 914 -31.99 3.76 -6.75
CA GLY A 914 -32.03 3.73 -8.23
C GLY A 914 -30.67 3.79 -8.93
N SER A 915 -29.57 3.82 -8.18
CA SER A 915 -28.19 3.92 -8.68
C SER A 915 -27.53 2.59 -9.09
N ASN A 916 -28.16 1.43 -8.85
CA ASN A 916 -27.60 0.10 -9.15
C ASN A 916 -26.21 -0.13 -8.52
N THR A 917 -25.95 0.47 -7.34
CA THR A 917 -24.67 0.37 -6.65
C THR A 917 -24.46 -1.05 -6.09
N PRO A 918 -23.38 -1.74 -6.47
CA PRO A 918 -23.06 -3.06 -5.92
C PRO A 918 -22.51 -2.94 -4.50
N ALA A 919 -22.79 -3.93 -3.65
CA ALA A 919 -22.00 -4.17 -2.45
C ALA A 919 -20.65 -4.78 -2.85
N LYS A 920 -19.55 -4.18 -2.40
CA LYS A 920 -18.19 -4.47 -2.85
C LYS A 920 -17.22 -4.47 -1.68
N LEU A 921 -16.30 -5.43 -1.68
CA LEU A 921 -15.12 -5.45 -0.82
C LEU A 921 -13.87 -5.09 -1.66
N GLY A 922 -13.09 -4.12 -1.22
CA GLY A 922 -11.77 -3.81 -1.78
C GLY A 922 -10.67 -4.34 -0.87
N ILE A 923 -9.67 -5.02 -1.43
CA ILE A 923 -8.42 -5.36 -0.73
C ILE A 923 -7.32 -4.46 -1.26
N LEU A 924 -6.90 -3.49 -0.45
CA LEU A 924 -5.85 -2.52 -0.75
C LEU A 924 -4.50 -3.02 -0.20
N GLU A 925 -3.60 -3.37 -1.10
CA GLU A 925 -2.23 -3.77 -0.83
C GLU A 925 -1.29 -2.58 -1.03
N LEU A 926 -0.62 -2.17 0.05
CA LEU A 926 0.32 -1.06 0.12
C LEU A 926 1.75 -1.53 -0.15
N LEU A 927 2.61 -0.58 -0.51
CA LEU A 927 4.02 -0.83 -0.80
C LEU A 927 4.86 -1.09 0.43
N ASN A 928 4.56 -0.33 1.47
CA ASN A 928 5.26 -0.36 2.73
C ASN A 928 4.26 -0.73 3.81
N ASP A 929 4.77 -1.40 4.83
CA ASP A 929 3.99 -1.64 6.05
C ASP A 929 3.59 -0.30 6.66
N LEU A 930 2.32 -0.19 7.02
CA LEU A 930 1.87 0.80 8.00
C LEU A 930 2.61 0.53 9.32
N PRO A 931 2.83 1.56 10.14
CA PRO A 931 3.51 1.45 11.43
C PRO A 931 2.58 0.79 12.47
N VAL A 932 2.19 -0.45 12.22
CA VAL A 932 1.37 -1.27 13.10
C VAL A 932 2.20 -1.65 14.31
N ALA A 933 1.68 -1.35 15.50
CA ALA A 933 2.33 -1.73 16.75
C ALA A 933 2.52 -3.26 16.78
N GLN A 934 3.74 -3.67 17.05
CA GLN A 934 4.10 -5.08 17.15
C GLN A 934 3.84 -5.56 18.58
N THR A 935 3.40 -6.80 18.71
CA THR A 935 3.37 -7.46 20.02
C THR A 935 4.80 -7.64 20.51
N GLY A 936 5.07 -7.33 21.77
CA GLY A 936 6.40 -7.56 22.31
C GLY A 936 6.55 -7.23 23.79
N LEU A 937 7.61 -7.76 24.36
CA LEU A 937 8.05 -7.52 25.72
C LEU A 937 9.54 -7.20 25.70
N THR A 938 9.89 -6.01 26.15
CA THR A 938 11.26 -5.52 26.16
C THR A 938 11.64 -4.98 27.52
N LYS A 939 12.94 -5.04 27.83
CA LYS A 939 13.54 -4.39 29.00
C LYS A 939 14.33 -3.20 28.51
N ASN A 940 14.18 -2.05 29.16
CA ASN A 940 15.05 -0.91 28.92
C ASN A 940 16.51 -1.29 29.28
N SER A 941 17.43 -1.03 28.36
CA SER A 941 18.84 -1.42 28.51
C SER A 941 19.55 -0.73 29.67
N SER A 942 19.03 0.42 30.11
CA SER A 942 19.67 1.28 31.12
C SER A 942 19.15 1.08 32.55
N ASN A 943 18.06 0.34 32.76
CA ASN A 943 17.45 0.16 34.07
C ASN A 943 16.63 -1.16 34.14
N ASP A 944 15.75 -1.28 35.13
CA ASP A 944 14.85 -2.42 35.39
C ASP A 944 13.39 -2.16 34.96
N VAL A 945 13.16 -1.17 34.10
CA VAL A 945 11.83 -0.89 33.53
C VAL A 945 11.60 -1.78 32.31
N PHE A 946 10.43 -2.41 32.28
CA PHE A 946 9.97 -3.23 31.17
C PHE A 946 8.85 -2.49 30.42
N ASN A 947 8.82 -2.67 29.11
CA ASN A 947 7.74 -2.19 28.25
C ASN A 947 7.07 -3.39 27.58
N ILE A 948 5.73 -3.36 27.52
CA ILE A 948 4.94 -4.39 26.87
C ILE A 948 3.97 -3.77 25.86
N SER A 949 3.87 -4.35 24.68
CA SER A 949 2.91 -3.96 23.65
C SER A 949 2.13 -5.18 23.18
N GLY A 950 0.82 -5.01 23.02
CA GLY A 950 -0.09 -6.04 22.49
C GLY A 950 -0.38 -5.84 21.00
N GLY A 951 0.37 -4.97 20.33
CA GLY A 951 -0.09 -4.39 19.08
C GLY A 951 -1.41 -3.65 19.29
N VAL A 952 -2.46 -4.09 18.60
CA VAL A 952 -3.84 -3.62 18.77
C VAL A 952 -4.63 -4.36 19.87
N GLY A 953 -4.12 -5.49 20.37
CA GLY A 953 -4.77 -6.31 21.39
C GLY A 953 -4.32 -6.00 22.82
N ILE A 954 -4.84 -6.74 23.81
CA ILE A 954 -4.45 -6.59 25.21
C ILE A 954 -3.18 -7.42 25.47
N PRO A 955 -2.02 -6.79 25.77
CA PRO A 955 -0.82 -7.53 26.09
C PRO A 955 -0.92 -8.28 27.41
N ARG A 956 -0.38 -9.49 27.45
CA ARG A 956 -0.36 -10.33 28.65
C ARG A 956 1.02 -10.90 28.94
N LEU A 957 1.27 -11.11 30.23
CA LEU A 957 2.46 -11.82 30.72
C LEU A 957 2.04 -13.10 31.40
N GLN A 958 2.79 -14.18 31.15
CA GLN A 958 2.84 -15.33 32.01
C GLN A 958 4.10 -15.23 32.86
N VAL A 959 3.92 -15.25 34.18
CA VAL A 959 4.99 -15.40 35.15
C VAL A 959 4.93 -16.84 35.65
N SER A 960 6.04 -17.56 35.63
CA SER A 960 6.15 -18.94 36.15
C SER A 960 7.28 -19.02 37.18
N LEU A 961 7.03 -19.72 38.28
CA LEU A 961 8.06 -19.99 39.28
C LEU A 961 9.04 -21.04 38.74
N ILE A 962 10.35 -20.75 38.78
CA ILE A 962 11.38 -21.68 38.30
C ILE A 962 12.42 -22.05 39.37
N GLY A 963 12.45 -21.32 40.49
CA GLY A 963 13.29 -21.62 41.65
C GLY A 963 12.83 -20.88 42.90
N ASN A 964 12.96 -21.52 44.07
CA ASN A 964 12.73 -20.89 45.37
C ASN A 964 13.56 -21.64 46.43
N ASN A 965 14.66 -21.03 46.89
CA ASN A 965 15.49 -21.56 47.97
C ASN A 965 15.31 -20.79 49.28
N SER A 966 14.46 -19.77 49.32
CA SER A 966 14.23 -18.99 50.52
C SER A 966 13.47 -19.79 51.58
N THR A 967 13.80 -19.54 52.85
CA THR A 967 12.99 -19.98 54.00
C THR A 967 11.88 -18.99 54.33
N PHE A 968 11.86 -17.83 53.69
CA PHE A 968 10.82 -16.82 53.84
C PHE A 968 9.70 -17.01 52.84
N VAL A 969 8.50 -16.59 53.23
CA VAL A 969 7.38 -16.46 52.30
C VAL A 969 7.42 -15.06 51.71
N ASN A 970 8.13 -14.93 50.60
CA ASN A 970 8.28 -13.67 49.87
C ASN A 970 7.10 -13.45 48.92
N GLU A 971 6.62 -12.21 48.83
CA GLU A 971 5.54 -11.84 47.92
C GLU A 971 6.07 -11.01 46.75
N LEU A 972 5.93 -11.56 45.54
CA LEU A 972 6.34 -10.89 44.32
C LEU A 972 5.19 -10.03 43.80
N CYS A 973 5.47 -8.77 43.52
CA CYS A 973 4.50 -7.84 42.95
C CYS A 973 5.02 -7.21 41.66
N VAL A 974 4.08 -6.77 40.83
CA VAL A 974 4.33 -5.96 39.63
C VAL A 974 3.60 -4.63 39.76
N PHE A 975 4.17 -3.52 39.29
CA PHE A 975 3.52 -2.21 39.32
C PHE A 975 3.83 -1.41 38.06
N THR A 976 2.88 -0.56 37.64
CA THR A 976 3.03 0.29 36.45
C THR A 976 3.71 1.62 36.77
N VAL A 977 4.50 2.11 35.83
CA VAL A 977 5.23 3.38 35.91
C VAL A 977 4.86 4.28 34.73
N ASP A 978 5.02 5.59 34.88
CA ASP A 978 4.54 6.58 33.90
C ASP A 978 5.43 6.65 32.66
N ASP A 979 6.72 6.30 32.78
CA ASP A 979 7.70 6.45 31.72
C ASP A 979 8.82 5.40 31.76
N ALA A 980 9.71 5.45 30.77
CA ALA A 980 10.85 4.54 30.63
C ALA A 980 11.93 4.73 31.71
N GLN A 981 11.87 5.83 32.48
CA GLN A 981 12.76 6.12 33.60
C GLN A 981 12.23 5.53 34.93
N GLY A 982 10.99 5.05 34.94
CA GLY A 982 10.37 4.43 36.09
C GLY A 982 9.71 5.41 37.04
N ASN A 983 9.41 6.64 36.61
CA ASN A 983 8.77 7.63 37.46
C ASN A 983 7.31 7.25 37.77
N ILE A 984 6.82 7.65 38.95
CA ILE A 984 5.41 7.51 39.36
C ILE A 984 4.93 8.85 39.91
N ASN A 985 3.89 9.42 39.31
CA ASN A 985 3.34 10.73 39.65
C ASN A 985 4.44 11.83 39.70
N GLY A 986 5.44 11.73 38.81
CA GLY A 986 6.61 12.64 38.79
C GLY A 986 7.69 12.36 39.84
N ILE A 987 7.57 11.30 40.65
CA ILE A 987 8.55 10.87 41.66
C ILE A 987 9.48 9.82 41.04
N SER A 988 10.79 10.06 41.10
CA SER A 988 11.79 9.14 40.55
C SER A 988 12.17 8.00 41.50
N PRO A 989 12.61 6.84 40.98
CA PRO A 989 13.09 5.73 41.80
C PRO A 989 14.13 6.18 42.84
N GLY A 990 13.93 5.80 44.11
CA GLY A 990 14.81 6.14 45.23
C GLY A 990 14.55 7.49 45.89
N GLN A 991 13.64 8.32 45.35
CA GLN A 991 13.17 9.52 46.04
C GLN A 991 12.18 9.18 47.17
N ASN A 992 12.08 10.07 48.16
CA ASN A 992 11.13 9.91 49.25
C ASN A 992 9.69 9.83 48.73
N GLY A 993 8.90 8.87 49.20
CA GLY A 993 7.53 8.62 48.74
C GLY A 993 7.39 7.69 47.53
N TYR A 994 8.50 7.24 46.91
CA TYR A 994 8.43 6.35 45.74
C TYR A 994 7.88 4.97 46.10
N THR A 995 8.29 4.39 47.25
CA THR A 995 7.85 3.06 47.67
C THR A 995 6.33 3.04 47.88
N GLU A 996 5.79 4.03 48.56
CA GLU A 996 4.36 4.20 48.78
C GLU A 996 3.61 4.35 47.46
N ALA A 997 4.11 5.19 46.55
CA ALA A 997 3.51 5.37 45.24
C ALA A 997 3.52 4.08 44.39
N ALA A 998 4.57 3.27 44.49
CA ALA A 998 4.66 1.97 43.84
C ALA A 998 3.67 0.95 44.43
N LEU A 999 3.54 0.90 45.77
CA LEU A 999 2.62 -0.01 46.46
C LEU A 999 1.15 0.29 46.10
N GLU A 1000 0.78 1.55 45.88
CA GLU A 1000 -0.58 1.92 45.44
C GLU A 1000 -0.92 1.39 44.03
N ARG A 1001 0.08 1.22 43.16
CA ARG A 1001 -0.10 0.70 41.79
C ARG A 1001 0.22 -0.80 41.66
N ALA A 1002 0.71 -1.42 42.72
CA ALA A 1002 1.20 -2.79 42.69
C ALA A 1002 0.07 -3.82 42.69
N LYS A 1003 0.29 -4.87 41.90
CA LYS A 1003 -0.51 -6.09 41.86
C LYS A 1003 0.34 -7.26 42.33
N VAL A 1004 -0.20 -8.09 43.21
CA VAL A 1004 0.43 -9.34 43.64
C VAL A 1004 0.48 -10.31 42.46
N VAL A 1005 1.68 -10.83 42.19
CA VAL A 1005 1.90 -11.91 41.23
C VAL A 1005 1.64 -13.24 41.93
N TRP A 1006 2.33 -13.49 43.05
CA TRP A 1006 2.05 -14.53 44.04
C TRP A 1006 2.95 -14.39 45.28
N SER A 1007 2.65 -15.17 46.33
CA SER A 1007 3.52 -15.45 47.47
C SER A 1007 4.23 -16.80 47.29
N ALA A 1008 5.55 -16.83 47.42
CA ALA A 1008 6.35 -18.05 47.24
C ALA A 1008 6.49 -18.78 48.59
N ILE A 1009 5.72 -19.84 48.79
CA ILE A 1009 5.79 -20.65 50.02
C ILE A 1009 7.09 -21.46 50.09
N ALA A 1010 7.67 -21.61 51.29
CA ALA A 1010 8.92 -22.33 51.51
C ALA A 1010 8.70 -23.86 51.47
N ASN A 1011 7.73 -24.37 52.23
CA ASN A 1011 7.42 -25.81 52.36
C ASN A 1011 6.22 -26.24 51.53
N ASN A 1012 6.26 -27.46 50.98
CA ASN A 1012 5.39 -27.87 49.89
C ASN A 1012 4.53 -29.06 50.32
N PRO A 1013 3.19 -28.96 50.27
CA PRO A 1013 2.33 -30.11 50.53
C PRO A 1013 2.61 -31.27 49.57
N ASN A 1014 2.45 -32.50 50.06
CA ASN A 1014 2.65 -33.69 49.24
C ASN A 1014 1.77 -33.69 47.97
N GLY A 1015 2.42 -33.87 46.81
CA GLY A 1015 1.76 -33.98 45.51
C GLY A 1015 1.48 -32.66 44.80
N LEU A 1016 1.82 -31.51 45.38
CA LEU A 1016 1.77 -30.21 44.70
C LEU A 1016 3.03 -30.00 43.84
N ASN A 1017 2.84 -29.83 42.53
CA ASN A 1017 3.92 -29.48 41.61
C ASN A 1017 4.02 -27.96 41.47
N ARG A 1018 4.99 -27.32 42.13
CA ARG A 1018 5.19 -25.86 42.06
C ARG A 1018 5.55 -25.36 40.66
N ASN A 1019 6.14 -26.20 39.82
CA ASN A 1019 6.53 -25.81 38.46
C ASN A 1019 5.32 -25.60 37.53
N GLU A 1020 4.12 -26.03 37.95
CA GLU A 1020 2.86 -25.80 37.24
C GLU A 1020 2.14 -24.53 37.71
N LEU A 1021 2.63 -23.88 38.77
CA LEU A 1021 2.06 -22.63 39.26
C LEU A 1021 2.51 -21.49 38.35
N SER A 1022 1.52 -20.73 37.87
CA SER A 1022 1.77 -19.55 37.05
C SER A 1022 0.73 -18.47 37.32
N ARG A 1023 1.12 -17.23 36.97
CA ARG A 1023 0.26 -16.06 36.99
C ARG A 1023 0.24 -15.43 35.61
N LEU A 1024 -0.96 -15.26 35.08
CA LEU A 1024 -1.27 -14.45 33.92
C LEU A 1024 -1.69 -13.05 34.36
N LEU A 1025 -1.10 -12.04 33.74
CA LEU A 1025 -1.30 -10.62 34.05
C LEU A 1025 -1.62 -9.84 32.78
N GLU A 1026 -2.54 -8.88 32.87
CA GLU A 1026 -2.92 -7.99 31.77
C GLU A 1026 -2.37 -6.58 31.97
N PHE A 1027 -1.94 -5.97 30.87
CA PHE A 1027 -1.40 -4.61 30.81
C PHE A 1027 -2.11 -3.78 29.73
N GLU A 1028 -1.92 -2.47 29.78
CA GLU A 1028 -2.20 -1.61 28.62
C GLU A 1028 -1.09 -1.77 27.57
N SER A 1029 -1.45 -1.70 26.29
CA SER A 1029 -0.47 -1.70 25.20
C SER A 1029 0.43 -0.47 25.31
N GLY A 1030 1.75 -0.67 25.20
CA GLY A 1030 2.76 0.36 25.40
C GLY A 1030 3.07 0.69 26.87
N GLY A 1031 2.44 -0.02 27.82
CA GLY A 1031 2.62 0.22 29.25
C GLY A 1031 4.03 -0.10 29.75
N ASN A 1032 4.52 0.75 30.66
CA ASN A 1032 5.78 0.53 31.38
C ASN A 1032 5.51 -0.05 32.77
N PHE A 1033 6.33 -1.00 33.22
CA PHE A 1033 6.18 -1.63 34.53
C PHE A 1033 7.51 -2.10 35.13
N ARG A 1034 7.49 -2.35 36.44
CA ARG A 1034 8.62 -2.83 37.25
C ARG A 1034 8.12 -3.90 38.24
N PHE A 1035 9.06 -4.59 38.88
CA PHE A 1035 8.78 -5.57 39.92
C PHE A 1035 9.34 -5.14 41.27
N LEU A 1036 8.67 -5.55 42.34
CA LEU A 1036 9.16 -5.44 43.71
C LEU A 1036 8.95 -6.78 44.44
N LEU A 1037 9.74 -7.01 45.48
CA LEU A 1037 9.60 -8.17 46.34
C LEU A 1037 9.34 -7.69 47.78
N VAL A 1038 8.27 -8.15 48.40
CA VAL A 1038 8.05 -7.94 49.84
C VAL A 1038 8.64 -9.12 50.60
N LYS A 1039 9.63 -8.83 51.43
CA LYS A 1039 10.39 -9.84 52.16
C LYS A 1039 9.60 -10.41 53.34
N ASN A 1040 9.45 -11.74 53.38
CA ASN A 1040 8.81 -12.49 54.46
C ASN A 1040 7.48 -11.91 54.98
N SER A 1041 6.71 -11.30 54.09
CA SER A 1041 5.52 -10.52 54.42
C SER A 1041 4.73 -10.22 53.15
N SER A 1042 3.83 -9.23 53.20
CA SER A 1042 3.00 -8.84 52.08
C SER A 1042 2.72 -7.37 51.93
N ILE A 1043 2.24 -7.03 50.74
CA ILE A 1043 1.85 -5.68 50.39
C ILE A 1043 0.77 -5.14 51.32
N ASP A 1044 -0.20 -5.96 51.72
CA ASP A 1044 -1.28 -5.51 52.61
C ASP A 1044 -0.76 -5.24 54.03
N ALA A 1045 0.20 -6.04 54.51
CA ALA A 1045 0.86 -5.79 55.79
C ALA A 1045 1.74 -4.52 55.74
N VAL A 1046 2.40 -4.24 54.62
CA VAL A 1046 3.17 -3.00 54.42
C VAL A 1046 2.24 -1.78 54.39
N LYS A 1047 1.14 -1.84 53.63
CA LYS A 1047 0.15 -0.74 53.53
C LYS A 1047 -0.51 -0.40 54.88
N GLN A 1048 -0.65 -1.38 55.77
CA GLN A 1048 -1.15 -1.16 57.13
C GLN A 1048 -0.07 -0.73 58.14
N GLY A 1049 1.17 -0.55 57.70
CA GLY A 1049 2.30 -0.21 58.57
C GLY A 1049 2.70 -1.33 59.55
N LYS A 1050 2.30 -2.57 59.29
CA LYS A 1050 2.70 -3.76 60.07
C LYS A 1050 4.08 -4.29 59.66
N THR A 1051 4.49 -3.99 58.44
CA THR A 1051 5.81 -4.33 57.89
C THR A 1051 6.54 -3.05 57.49
N SER A 1052 7.86 -3.02 57.68
CA SER A 1052 8.69 -1.86 57.35
C SER A 1052 8.75 -1.64 55.84
N LEU A 1053 8.76 -0.39 55.37
CA LEU A 1053 9.05 -0.06 53.97
C LEU A 1053 10.45 -0.54 53.54
N GLY A 1054 11.37 -0.73 54.50
CA GLY A 1054 12.70 -1.29 54.23
C GLY A 1054 12.70 -2.78 53.85
N ASP A 1055 11.59 -3.49 54.08
CA ASP A 1055 11.40 -4.88 53.65
C ASP A 1055 10.78 -4.98 52.24
N VAL A 1056 10.57 -3.85 51.56
CA VAL A 1056 10.20 -3.78 50.16
C VAL A 1056 11.47 -3.63 49.32
N LEU A 1057 11.83 -4.70 48.62
CA LEU A 1057 13.02 -4.76 47.79
C LEU A 1057 12.70 -4.36 46.35
N PHE A 1058 13.44 -3.39 45.83
CA PHE A 1058 13.47 -3.03 44.41
C PHE A 1058 14.73 -3.61 43.75
N SER A 1059 14.78 -3.60 42.42
CA SER A 1059 15.96 -4.02 41.66
C SER A 1059 17.20 -3.19 42.03
N SER A 1060 18.29 -3.88 42.35
CA SER A 1060 19.64 -3.34 42.52
C SER A 1060 20.66 -4.44 42.24
N GLU A 1061 21.94 -4.09 42.09
CA GLU A 1061 23.02 -5.07 41.88
C GLU A 1061 23.14 -6.11 42.99
N THR A 1062 22.57 -5.86 44.18
CA THR A 1062 22.62 -6.77 45.34
C THR A 1062 21.31 -7.49 45.61
N THR A 1063 20.20 -7.12 44.95
CA THR A 1063 18.86 -7.66 45.25
C THR A 1063 18.20 -8.37 44.07
N GLN A 1064 18.58 -8.04 42.83
CA GLN A 1064 18.01 -8.69 41.65
C GLN A 1064 19.01 -8.87 40.50
N LYS A 1065 18.97 -10.02 39.83
CA LYS A 1065 19.56 -10.28 38.52
C LYS A 1065 18.46 -10.46 37.48
N ILE A 1066 18.56 -9.72 36.39
CA ILE A 1066 17.64 -9.80 35.25
C ILE A 1066 18.39 -10.38 34.07
N THR A 1067 17.96 -11.55 33.60
CA THR A 1067 18.60 -12.25 32.48
C THR A 1067 17.65 -12.30 31.29
N LEU A 1068 18.09 -11.80 30.12
CA LEU A 1068 17.35 -11.98 28.87
C LEU A 1068 17.57 -13.42 28.38
N VAL A 1069 16.50 -14.18 28.20
CA VAL A 1069 16.56 -15.61 27.83
C VAL A 1069 16.13 -15.84 26.38
N GLY A 1070 15.33 -14.92 25.82
CA GLY A 1070 14.92 -14.95 24.42
C GLY A 1070 14.18 -13.67 24.01
N ALA A 1071 13.69 -13.63 22.77
CA ALA A 1071 12.78 -12.57 22.34
C ALA A 1071 11.48 -12.67 23.15
N ASN A 1072 11.06 -11.58 23.78
CA ASN A 1072 9.88 -11.49 24.64
C ASN A 1072 9.90 -12.35 25.92
N GLU A 1073 11.09 -12.69 26.42
CA GLU A 1073 11.25 -13.53 27.60
C GLU A 1073 12.47 -13.14 28.45
N PHE A 1074 12.27 -13.07 29.77
CA PHE A 1074 13.34 -12.85 30.73
C PHE A 1074 13.14 -13.63 32.03
N THR A 1075 14.24 -13.81 32.76
CA THR A 1075 14.25 -14.35 34.13
C THR A 1075 14.55 -13.23 35.11
N LEU A 1076 13.80 -13.17 36.21
CA LEU A 1076 14.12 -12.39 37.40
C LEU A 1076 14.57 -13.34 38.51
N SER A 1077 15.81 -13.19 38.95
CA SER A 1077 16.41 -13.95 40.04
C SER A 1077 16.67 -12.98 41.20
N TRP A 1078 16.02 -13.21 42.34
CA TRP A 1078 16.03 -12.32 43.49
C TRP A 1078 16.90 -12.85 44.62
N GLU A 1079 17.42 -11.89 45.39
CA GLU A 1079 18.17 -12.10 46.63
C GLU A 1079 17.43 -11.35 47.75
N ASP A 1080 17.00 -12.08 48.79
CA ASP A 1080 16.26 -11.55 49.93
C ASP A 1080 17.15 -11.32 51.17
N GLY A 1081 18.43 -11.72 51.09
CA GLY A 1081 19.42 -11.58 52.15
C GLY A 1081 19.42 -12.73 53.15
N THR A 1082 18.83 -13.88 52.81
CA THR A 1082 18.95 -15.15 53.53
C THR A 1082 19.78 -16.15 52.75
N GLY A 1083 20.08 -17.31 53.34
CA GLY A 1083 20.86 -18.35 52.64
C GLY A 1083 22.21 -17.86 52.12
N ASN A 1084 22.48 -18.09 50.83
CA ASN A 1084 23.70 -17.66 50.16
C ASN A 1084 23.47 -16.33 49.45
N ILE A 1085 23.87 -15.24 50.12
CA ILE A 1085 23.59 -13.84 49.77
C ILE A 1085 24.19 -13.30 48.46
N SER A 1086 24.59 -14.17 47.53
CA SER A 1086 25.27 -13.82 46.29
C SER A 1086 24.87 -14.67 45.09
N ASP A 1087 24.04 -15.71 45.27
CA ASP A 1087 23.64 -16.60 44.18
C ASP A 1087 22.32 -16.21 43.51
N PHE A 1088 21.49 -15.36 44.15
CA PHE A 1088 20.20 -14.87 43.66
C PHE A 1088 19.20 -16.00 43.40
N LYS A 1089 19.28 -17.09 44.17
CA LYS A 1089 18.40 -18.26 44.03
C LYS A 1089 17.27 -18.30 45.06
N ASP A 1090 17.10 -17.24 45.84
CA ASP A 1090 16.04 -17.17 46.84
C ASP A 1090 14.67 -17.22 46.19
N LEU A 1091 14.48 -16.48 45.09
CA LEU A 1091 13.28 -16.58 44.26
C LEU A 1091 13.63 -16.31 42.79
N GLU A 1092 13.37 -17.29 41.93
CA GLU A 1092 13.60 -17.21 40.50
C GLU A 1092 12.30 -17.39 39.72
N VAL A 1093 11.98 -16.42 38.86
CA VAL A 1093 10.77 -16.44 38.05
C VAL A 1093 11.09 -16.20 36.58
N LYS A 1094 10.38 -16.91 35.72
CA LYS A 1094 10.42 -16.72 34.27
C LYS A 1094 9.22 -15.89 33.84
N ILE A 1095 9.45 -14.86 33.04
CA ILE A 1095 8.41 -13.95 32.53
C ILE A 1095 8.41 -13.99 31.02
N THR A 1096 7.25 -14.31 30.46
CA THR A 1096 7.06 -14.52 29.02
C THR A 1096 5.84 -13.75 28.55
N PHE A 1097 5.97 -13.04 27.42
CA PHE A 1097 4.81 -12.49 26.71
C PHE A 1097 3.89 -13.62 26.25
N THR A 1098 2.58 -13.47 26.40
CA THR A 1098 1.62 -14.50 26.00
C THR A 1098 0.35 -13.89 25.43
N ASN A 1099 -0.31 -14.64 24.55
CA ASN A 1099 -1.65 -14.33 24.05
C ASN A 1099 -2.73 -15.14 24.79
N GLN A 1100 -2.36 -15.89 25.83
CA GLN A 1100 -3.29 -16.68 26.61
C GLN A 1100 -4.23 -15.76 27.41
N GLN A 1101 -5.54 -15.94 27.21
CA GLN A 1101 -6.59 -15.24 27.97
C GLN A 1101 -6.48 -15.50 29.47
N LEU A 1102 -6.88 -14.53 30.29
CA LEU A 1102 -6.96 -14.73 31.73
C LEU A 1102 -7.90 -15.91 32.07
N PRO A 1103 -7.51 -16.78 33.00
CA PRO A 1103 -8.40 -17.80 33.53
C PRO A 1103 -9.66 -17.15 34.11
N LEU A 1104 -10.82 -17.73 33.78
CA LEU A 1104 -12.11 -17.34 34.32
C LEU A 1104 -12.03 -17.22 35.86
N GLY A 1105 -12.63 -16.19 36.43
CA GLY A 1105 -12.59 -15.91 37.88
C GLY A 1105 -11.40 -15.07 38.36
N SER A 1106 -10.30 -14.97 37.61
CA SER A 1106 -9.05 -14.40 38.13
C SER A 1106 -8.85 -12.89 37.92
N LYS A 1107 -9.87 -12.18 37.41
CA LYS A 1107 -9.79 -10.77 36.99
C LYS A 1107 -9.35 -9.82 38.11
N LEU A 1108 -9.87 -10.01 39.33
CA LEU A 1108 -9.56 -9.17 40.48
C LEU A 1108 -8.33 -9.62 41.26
N GLN A 1109 -7.80 -10.82 41.01
CA GLN A 1109 -6.76 -11.38 41.88
C GLN A 1109 -5.51 -10.51 41.89
N GLY A 1110 -4.96 -10.31 43.08
CA GLY A 1110 -3.72 -9.55 43.30
C GLY A 1110 -3.88 -8.03 43.41
N ILE A 1111 -5.09 -7.47 43.41
CA ILE A 1111 -5.31 -6.17 44.08
C ILE A 1111 -5.38 -6.40 45.60
N SER A 1112 -5.22 -5.33 46.40
CA SER A 1112 -5.18 -5.41 47.87
C SER A 1112 -6.41 -6.14 48.45
N GLN A 1113 -6.19 -7.14 49.31
CA GLN A 1113 -7.22 -7.96 49.98
C GLN A 1113 -8.24 -8.62 49.02
N ALA A 1114 -7.83 -8.92 47.78
CA ALA A 1114 -8.73 -9.36 46.73
C ALA A 1114 -8.34 -10.72 46.14
N GLU A 1115 -8.13 -11.69 47.00
CA GLU A 1115 -7.99 -13.12 46.68
C GLU A 1115 -9.34 -13.73 46.22
N LEU A 1116 -10.07 -13.03 45.36
CA LEU A 1116 -11.47 -13.27 44.99
C LEU A 1116 -11.62 -14.08 43.70
N VAL A 1117 -12.84 -14.56 43.48
CA VAL A 1117 -13.29 -15.16 42.22
C VAL A 1117 -14.37 -14.27 41.61
N ASP A 1118 -14.05 -13.59 40.51
CA ASP A 1118 -14.96 -12.67 39.82
C ASP A 1118 -15.63 -13.36 38.61
N LEU A 1119 -16.91 -13.68 38.76
CA LEU A 1119 -17.75 -14.30 37.72
C LEU A 1119 -18.80 -13.32 37.18
N ARG A 1120 -18.69 -12.02 37.49
CA ARG A 1120 -19.60 -10.99 36.98
C ARG A 1120 -19.53 -10.92 35.46
N GLY A 1121 -20.69 -10.78 34.81
CA GLY A 1121 -20.78 -10.76 33.34
C GLY A 1121 -20.59 -12.11 32.64
N VAL A 1122 -20.36 -13.19 33.39
CA VAL A 1122 -20.36 -14.56 32.86
C VAL A 1122 -21.73 -15.16 33.16
N PHE A 1123 -22.51 -15.48 32.14
CA PHE A 1123 -23.89 -15.92 32.32
C PHE A 1123 -24.02 -17.45 32.25
N GLY A 1124 -24.89 -18.01 33.10
CA GLY A 1124 -25.19 -19.44 33.13
C GLY A 1124 -24.43 -20.22 34.20
N ASN A 1125 -24.36 -21.54 34.01
CA ASN A 1125 -23.72 -22.47 34.92
C ASN A 1125 -22.23 -22.62 34.58
N ILE A 1126 -21.36 -22.47 35.57
CA ILE A 1126 -19.91 -22.57 35.39
C ILE A 1126 -19.44 -23.85 36.08
N LYS A 1127 -18.79 -24.75 35.34
CA LYS A 1127 -18.19 -25.95 35.93
C LYS A 1127 -16.94 -25.56 36.70
N ALA A 1128 -16.85 -25.99 37.96
CA ALA A 1128 -15.71 -25.76 38.82
C ALA A 1128 -15.11 -27.08 39.30
N GLU A 1129 -13.81 -27.24 39.05
CA GLU A 1129 -12.98 -28.33 39.57
C GLU A 1129 -12.01 -27.74 40.60
N PHE A 1130 -12.05 -28.26 41.82
CA PHE A 1130 -11.17 -27.86 42.92
C PHE A 1130 -10.18 -28.98 43.19
N THR A 1131 -8.90 -28.65 43.36
CA THR A 1131 -7.87 -29.59 43.85
C THR A 1131 -7.27 -29.04 45.13
N LEU A 1132 -7.38 -29.82 46.20
CA LEU A 1132 -6.99 -29.44 47.56
C LEU A 1132 -5.78 -30.26 48.01
N TYR A 1133 -4.85 -29.61 48.69
CA TYR A 1133 -3.69 -30.19 49.38
C TYR A 1133 -3.68 -29.68 50.81
N ARG A 1134 -3.21 -30.48 51.77
CA ARG A 1134 -3.16 -30.06 53.18
C ARG A 1134 -1.87 -30.54 53.85
N GLU A 1135 -1.20 -29.64 54.55
CA GLU A 1135 -0.08 -29.92 55.45
C GLU A 1135 -0.34 -29.20 56.78
N ALA A 1136 -1.22 -29.75 57.63
CA ALA A 1136 -1.62 -29.05 58.86
C ALA A 1136 -1.91 -30.01 60.00
N GLY A 1137 -1.65 -29.55 61.23
CA GLY A 1137 -2.08 -30.23 62.45
C GLY A 1137 -3.61 -30.23 62.62
N PHE A 1138 -4.28 -29.14 62.24
CA PHE A 1138 -5.73 -28.99 62.38
C PHE A 1138 -6.52 -29.54 61.20
N ASP A 1139 -7.70 -30.10 61.49
CA ASP A 1139 -8.60 -30.65 60.47
C ASP A 1139 -9.45 -29.55 59.82
N ASN A 1140 -8.78 -28.75 59.00
CA ASN A 1140 -9.32 -27.54 58.40
C ASN A 1140 -10.35 -27.81 57.30
N LEU A 1141 -11.26 -26.85 57.13
CA LEU A 1141 -12.19 -26.77 56.01
C LEU A 1141 -12.00 -25.45 55.27
N VAL A 1142 -11.95 -25.51 53.93
CA VAL A 1142 -12.01 -24.30 53.09
C VAL A 1142 -13.27 -24.29 52.25
N GLY A 1143 -13.76 -23.09 51.95
CA GLY A 1143 -14.91 -22.90 51.07
C GLY A 1143 -14.96 -21.49 50.50
N PHE A 1144 -16.06 -21.18 49.82
CA PHE A 1144 -16.32 -19.85 49.27
C PHE A 1144 -17.67 -19.32 49.72
N TYR A 1145 -17.81 -18.00 49.82
CA TYR A 1145 -19.08 -17.31 50.10
C TYR A 1145 -19.29 -16.15 49.14
N LYS A 1146 -20.56 -15.80 48.91
CA LYS A 1146 -20.95 -14.71 48.02
C LYS A 1146 -20.76 -13.36 48.72
N ILE A 1147 -20.17 -12.40 48.01
CA ILE A 1147 -20.05 -11.00 48.44
C ILE A 1147 -20.69 -10.08 47.40
N ALA A 1148 -21.15 -8.91 47.85
CA ALA A 1148 -21.83 -7.91 47.04
C ALA A 1148 -20.84 -6.98 46.31
N ASN A 1149 -19.65 -6.77 46.87
CA ASN A 1149 -18.62 -5.89 46.32
C ASN A 1149 -17.21 -6.35 46.69
N GLU A 1150 -16.21 -5.72 46.06
CA GLU A 1150 -14.79 -6.08 46.13
C GLU A 1150 -14.18 -5.84 47.52
N ASN A 1151 -14.84 -5.05 48.37
CA ASN A 1151 -14.41 -4.79 49.75
C ASN A 1151 -14.95 -5.84 50.75
N GLY A 1152 -15.52 -6.95 50.25
CA GLY A 1152 -16.01 -8.05 51.10
C GLY A 1152 -17.36 -7.82 51.75
N GLY A 1153 -18.10 -6.78 51.36
CA GLY A 1153 -19.44 -6.52 51.88
C GLY A 1153 -20.41 -7.64 51.52
N ILE A 1154 -21.26 -8.05 52.46
CA ILE A 1154 -22.24 -9.11 52.29
C ILE A 1154 -23.64 -8.49 52.20
N ASP A 1155 -24.36 -8.81 51.14
CA ASP A 1155 -25.78 -8.49 50.96
C ASP A 1155 -26.60 -9.67 51.51
N ILE A 1156 -27.35 -9.42 52.59
CA ILE A 1156 -28.18 -10.44 53.24
C ILE A 1156 -29.63 -10.37 52.76
N ASN A 1157 -30.03 -9.31 52.06
CA ASN A 1157 -31.40 -9.03 51.66
C ASN A 1157 -31.65 -9.15 50.13
N ASN A 1158 -30.59 -9.29 49.33
CA ASN A 1158 -30.52 -9.36 47.86
C ASN A 1158 -30.98 -8.09 47.11
N ASP A 1159 -30.82 -6.89 47.68
CA ASP A 1159 -31.08 -5.61 47.01
C ASP A 1159 -29.88 -5.10 46.18
N GLY A 1160 -28.74 -5.81 46.22
CA GLY A 1160 -27.51 -5.44 45.54
C GLY A 1160 -26.60 -4.50 46.33
N ILE A 1161 -26.97 -4.16 47.58
CA ILE A 1161 -26.22 -3.29 48.48
C ILE A 1161 -25.64 -4.13 49.63
N ALA A 1162 -24.40 -3.84 50.05
CA ALA A 1162 -23.81 -4.54 51.18
C ALA A 1162 -24.44 -4.08 52.51
N ASP A 1163 -24.95 -5.03 53.29
CA ASP A 1163 -25.53 -4.81 54.62
C ASP A 1163 -24.50 -4.98 55.76
N VAL A 1164 -23.57 -5.93 55.60
CA VAL A 1164 -22.57 -6.29 56.61
C VAL A 1164 -21.16 -6.18 56.01
N LEU A 1165 -20.29 -5.42 56.66
CA LEU A 1165 -18.92 -5.17 56.21
C LEU A 1165 -17.88 -5.94 57.03
N PRO A 1166 -16.71 -6.28 56.47
CA PRO A 1166 -15.62 -6.90 57.22
C PRO A 1166 -15.28 -6.16 58.51
N GLY A 1167 -15.12 -6.90 59.61
CA GLY A 1167 -14.82 -6.36 60.94
C GLY A 1167 -16.03 -5.91 61.76
N GLN A 1168 -17.24 -5.90 61.17
CA GLN A 1168 -18.47 -5.69 61.94
C GLN A 1168 -18.88 -6.95 62.72
N THR A 1169 -19.55 -6.76 63.86
CA THR A 1169 -20.13 -7.86 64.63
C THR A 1169 -21.12 -8.65 63.76
N GLY A 1170 -20.97 -9.98 63.72
CA GLY A 1170 -21.83 -10.87 62.91
C GLY A 1170 -21.32 -11.15 61.50
N TYR A 1171 -20.20 -10.56 61.06
CA TYR A 1171 -19.63 -10.81 59.72
C TYR A 1171 -19.34 -12.30 59.47
N ILE A 1172 -18.71 -13.00 60.43
CA ILE A 1172 -18.40 -14.43 60.31
C ILE A 1172 -19.68 -15.24 60.09
N GLN A 1173 -20.70 -14.99 60.89
CA GLN A 1173 -22.00 -15.66 60.78
C GLN A 1173 -22.66 -15.41 59.41
N ALA A 1174 -22.63 -14.15 58.94
CA ALA A 1174 -23.17 -13.77 57.63
C ALA A 1174 -22.42 -14.47 56.49
N ALA A 1175 -21.08 -14.52 56.55
CA ALA A 1175 -20.25 -15.17 55.55
C ALA A 1175 -20.52 -16.68 55.47
N ILE A 1176 -20.57 -17.36 56.62
CA ILE A 1176 -20.83 -18.80 56.69
C ILE A 1176 -22.27 -19.15 56.28
N ASN A 1177 -23.23 -18.27 56.50
CA ASN A 1177 -24.59 -18.40 55.98
C ASN A 1177 -24.68 -18.22 54.46
N GLN A 1178 -23.87 -17.32 53.89
CA GLN A 1178 -23.79 -17.06 52.44
C GLN A 1178 -22.77 -17.96 51.71
N ARG A 1179 -22.26 -18.99 52.37
CA ARG A 1179 -21.32 -19.93 51.76
C ARG A 1179 -21.99 -20.73 50.65
N ILE A 1180 -21.22 -21.10 49.63
CA ILE A 1180 -21.69 -21.92 48.52
C ILE A 1180 -21.86 -23.37 49.01
N SER A 1181 -23.11 -23.82 49.10
CA SER A 1181 -23.43 -25.18 49.50
C SER A 1181 -22.79 -26.20 48.55
N GLY A 1182 -22.11 -27.22 49.10
CA GLY A 1182 -21.37 -28.21 48.31
C GLY A 1182 -19.92 -27.85 48.01
N VAL A 1183 -19.43 -26.70 48.50
CA VAL A 1183 -18.01 -26.28 48.43
C VAL A 1183 -17.41 -26.22 49.84
N ASP A 1184 -17.77 -27.19 50.67
CA ASP A 1184 -17.22 -27.40 52.02
C ASP A 1184 -16.07 -28.42 51.89
N LEU A 1185 -14.86 -27.96 51.52
CA LEU A 1185 -13.75 -28.80 51.05
C LEU A 1185 -12.81 -29.19 52.20
N THR A 1186 -12.51 -30.49 52.33
CA THR A 1186 -11.60 -31.04 53.34
C THR A 1186 -10.74 -32.18 52.78
N VAL A 1187 -9.57 -32.40 53.37
CA VAL A 1187 -8.73 -33.56 53.07
C VAL A 1187 -7.91 -33.94 54.31
N SER A 1188 -7.51 -35.21 54.42
CA SER A 1188 -6.61 -35.67 55.49
C SER A 1188 -5.26 -34.94 55.43
N ASN A 1189 -4.58 -34.82 56.57
CA ASN A 1189 -3.22 -34.27 56.61
C ASN A 1189 -2.30 -35.00 55.61
N GLN A 1190 -1.45 -34.25 54.90
CA GLN A 1190 -0.58 -34.72 53.82
C GLN A 1190 -1.33 -35.35 52.63
N GLY A 1191 -2.64 -35.10 52.52
CA GLY A 1191 -3.51 -35.65 51.49
C GLY A 1191 -3.77 -34.70 50.31
N LYS A 1192 -4.24 -35.28 49.20
CA LYS A 1192 -4.72 -34.59 48.00
C LYS A 1192 -6.14 -35.06 47.67
N ALA A 1193 -7.04 -34.13 47.33
CA ALA A 1193 -8.40 -34.45 46.91
C ALA A 1193 -8.87 -33.54 45.77
N THR A 1194 -9.77 -34.04 44.91
CA THR A 1194 -10.39 -33.27 43.83
C THR A 1194 -11.90 -33.28 43.98
N PHE A 1195 -12.52 -32.12 43.81
CA PHE A 1195 -13.97 -31.91 43.94
C PHE A 1195 -14.51 -31.23 42.69
N ASN A 1196 -15.74 -31.56 42.32
CA ASN A 1196 -16.40 -30.95 41.17
C ASN A 1196 -17.77 -30.41 41.57
N THR A 1197 -18.09 -29.20 41.15
CA THR A 1197 -19.40 -28.58 41.37
C THR A 1197 -19.76 -27.65 40.20
N THR A 1198 -20.95 -27.05 40.29
CA THR A 1198 -21.38 -25.98 39.40
C THR A 1198 -21.55 -24.70 40.20
N LEU A 1199 -20.92 -23.63 39.74
CA LEU A 1199 -21.10 -22.27 40.26
C LEU A 1199 -22.10 -21.52 39.40
N VAL A 1200 -22.77 -20.54 40.00
CA VAL A 1200 -23.68 -19.63 39.30
C VAL A 1200 -22.86 -18.44 38.81
N GLY A 1201 -22.97 -18.14 37.51
CA GLY A 1201 -22.41 -16.93 36.93
C GLY A 1201 -23.00 -15.65 37.51
N ASP A 1202 -22.45 -14.51 37.09
CA ASP A 1202 -22.83 -13.18 37.58
C ASP A 1202 -22.70 -13.02 39.12
N SER A 1203 -21.64 -13.59 39.68
CA SER A 1203 -21.38 -13.60 41.12
C SER A 1203 -19.95 -13.19 41.46
N LEU A 1204 -19.74 -12.72 42.69
CA LEU A 1204 -18.41 -12.43 43.25
C LEU A 1204 -18.24 -13.28 44.51
N LEU A 1205 -17.16 -14.06 44.59
CA LEU A 1205 -16.92 -15.03 45.65
C LEU A 1205 -15.60 -14.76 46.38
N ALA A 1206 -15.60 -14.93 47.70
CA ALA A 1206 -14.41 -14.88 48.53
C ALA A 1206 -14.12 -16.25 49.18
N PRO A 1207 -12.86 -16.71 49.24
CA PRO A 1207 -12.49 -17.91 49.98
C PRO A 1207 -12.53 -17.66 51.50
N PHE A 1208 -12.63 -18.74 52.28
CA PHE A 1208 -12.43 -18.71 53.73
C PHE A 1208 -11.84 -20.05 54.21
N ILE A 1209 -11.22 -20.04 55.39
CA ILE A 1209 -10.81 -21.24 56.13
C ILE A 1209 -11.46 -21.27 57.51
N ILE A 1210 -11.97 -22.44 57.91
CA ILE A 1210 -12.36 -22.74 59.29
C ILE A 1210 -11.29 -23.65 59.90
N ALA A 1211 -10.57 -23.13 60.88
CA ALA A 1211 -9.51 -23.85 61.55
C ALA A 1211 -10.09 -24.91 62.50
N ASN A 1212 -9.73 -26.18 62.29
CA ASN A 1212 -10.15 -27.32 63.12
C ASN A 1212 -11.67 -27.41 63.40
N GLY A 1213 -12.51 -27.07 62.42
CA GLY A 1213 -13.95 -26.90 62.66
C GLY A 1213 -14.82 -27.08 61.42
N ARG A 1214 -16.13 -26.89 61.59
CA ARG A 1214 -17.14 -27.02 60.52
C ARG A 1214 -18.18 -25.89 60.63
N PRO A 1215 -18.86 -25.54 59.52
CA PRO A 1215 -19.91 -24.51 59.52
C PRO A 1215 -20.98 -24.72 60.59
N ALA A 1216 -21.38 -25.97 60.86
CA ALA A 1216 -22.43 -26.28 61.84
C ALA A 1216 -22.11 -25.77 63.26
N THR A 1217 -20.84 -25.77 63.67
CA THR A 1217 -20.42 -25.28 64.99
C THR A 1217 -20.55 -23.76 65.12
N ILE A 1218 -20.31 -23.03 64.04
CA ILE A 1218 -20.45 -21.56 64.00
C ILE A 1218 -21.93 -21.17 64.00
N LEU A 1219 -22.77 -21.99 63.35
CA LEU A 1219 -24.20 -21.73 63.18
C LEU A 1219 -25.08 -22.22 64.35
N ASP A 1220 -24.51 -22.77 65.43
CA ASP A 1220 -25.25 -23.43 66.52
C ASP A 1220 -25.79 -22.46 67.61
N ASN A 1221 -25.49 -21.16 67.50
CA ASN A 1221 -25.78 -20.08 68.46
C ASN A 1221 -24.99 -20.13 69.77
N ASN A 1222 -23.91 -20.92 69.87
CA ASN A 1222 -23.00 -20.93 71.01
C ASN A 1222 -21.62 -20.36 70.62
N SER A 1223 -21.48 -19.04 70.78
CA SER A 1223 -20.23 -18.36 70.40
C SER A 1223 -18.98 -18.73 71.24
N ASN A 1224 -19.11 -19.58 72.27
CA ASN A 1224 -18.00 -19.96 73.13
C ASN A 1224 -17.20 -21.16 72.60
N ASN A 1225 -17.75 -21.92 71.65
CA ASN A 1225 -17.08 -23.04 70.98
C ASN A 1225 -16.85 -22.79 69.49
N ASP A 1226 -17.00 -21.54 69.02
CA ASP A 1226 -16.76 -21.19 67.63
C ASP A 1226 -15.28 -21.42 67.27
N PRO A 1227 -14.99 -22.22 66.23
CA PRO A 1227 -13.65 -22.31 65.68
C PRO A 1227 -13.22 -20.97 65.06
N ALA A 1228 -11.92 -20.74 64.94
CA ALA A 1228 -11.41 -19.57 64.24
C ALA A 1228 -11.74 -19.65 62.73
N VAL A 1229 -12.12 -18.51 62.15
CA VAL A 1229 -12.40 -18.37 60.72
C VAL A 1229 -11.59 -17.22 60.18
N TYR A 1230 -10.91 -17.44 59.06
CA TYR A 1230 -10.08 -16.42 58.42
C TYR A 1230 -10.51 -16.18 56.97
N PHE A 1231 -10.36 -14.92 56.56
CA PHE A 1231 -10.83 -14.36 55.30
C PHE A 1231 -9.70 -13.58 54.60
N PRO A 1232 -9.85 -13.23 53.31
CA PRO A 1232 -8.92 -12.32 52.63
C PRO A 1232 -8.92 -10.90 53.21
N PHE A 1233 -10.05 -10.51 53.81
CA PHE A 1233 -10.26 -9.17 54.34
C PHE A 1233 -9.65 -9.03 55.74
N LEU A 1234 -8.56 -8.26 55.85
CA LEU A 1234 -7.82 -8.09 57.10
C LEU A 1234 -8.69 -7.52 58.22
N GLY A 1235 -9.68 -6.68 57.90
CA GLY A 1235 -10.65 -6.18 58.87
C GLY A 1235 -11.47 -7.27 59.56
N ALA A 1236 -11.68 -8.43 58.92
CA ALA A 1236 -12.38 -9.58 59.48
C ALA A 1236 -11.49 -10.52 60.29
N ASN A 1237 -10.15 -10.41 60.18
CA ASN A 1237 -9.21 -11.30 60.84
C ASN A 1237 -8.68 -10.73 62.17
N PRO A 1238 -8.58 -11.54 63.23
CA PRO A 1238 -7.91 -11.15 64.47
C PRO A 1238 -6.48 -10.64 64.22
N GLY A 1239 -6.16 -9.47 64.78
CA GLY A 1239 -4.84 -8.84 64.62
C GLY A 1239 -4.59 -8.19 63.26
N GLN A 1240 -5.58 -8.22 62.34
CA GLN A 1240 -5.46 -7.73 60.96
C GLN A 1240 -4.30 -8.38 60.20
N VAL A 1241 -4.10 -9.67 60.44
CA VAL A 1241 -3.08 -10.48 59.78
C VAL A 1241 -3.69 -11.16 58.57
N ASP A 1242 -2.88 -11.32 57.54
CA ASP A 1242 -3.26 -12.05 56.35
C ASP A 1242 -3.10 -13.55 56.58
N HIS A 1243 -4.13 -14.30 56.22
CA HIS A 1243 -4.20 -15.75 56.36
C HIS A 1243 -4.41 -16.46 55.02
N ILE A 1244 -4.59 -15.71 53.92
CA ILE A 1244 -4.89 -16.27 52.60
C ILE A 1244 -3.99 -15.59 51.58
N ARG A 1245 -3.10 -16.37 50.96
CA ARG A 1245 -2.14 -15.90 49.97
C ARG A 1245 -2.47 -16.40 48.59
N LEU A 1246 -2.22 -15.56 47.59
CA LEU A 1246 -2.29 -15.98 46.20
C LEU A 1246 -1.01 -16.73 45.80
N LEU A 1247 -1.09 -17.97 45.32
CA LEU A 1247 0.05 -18.74 44.82
C LEU A 1247 0.09 -18.85 43.28
N GLY A 1248 -0.87 -18.24 42.60
CA GLY A 1248 -1.06 -18.24 41.14
C GLY A 1248 -2.50 -17.89 40.77
N ASN A 1249 -2.87 -17.93 39.49
CA ASN A 1249 -4.29 -17.76 39.11
C ASN A 1249 -5.17 -18.83 39.80
N ASN A 1250 -6.24 -18.40 40.46
CA ASN A 1250 -7.20 -19.27 41.14
C ASN A 1250 -6.51 -20.33 42.04
N THR A 1251 -5.39 -19.94 42.66
CA THR A 1251 -4.63 -20.81 43.56
C THR A 1251 -4.32 -20.06 44.84
N TRP A 1252 -4.72 -20.63 45.97
CA TRP A 1252 -4.60 -20.00 47.29
C TRP A 1252 -3.85 -20.89 48.28
N GLY A 1253 -2.99 -20.29 49.09
CA GLY A 1253 -2.40 -20.88 50.29
C GLY A 1253 -3.05 -20.31 51.54
N PHE A 1254 -3.29 -21.13 52.55
CA PHE A 1254 -4.00 -20.75 53.77
C PHE A 1254 -3.14 -21.01 55.01
N GLU A 1255 -3.31 -20.16 56.02
CA GLU A 1255 -2.72 -20.29 57.36
C GLU A 1255 -3.82 -20.46 58.42
N ASP A 1256 -3.73 -21.50 59.25
CA ASP A 1256 -4.79 -21.91 60.19
C ASP A 1256 -4.60 -21.42 61.64
N LEU A 1257 -3.41 -20.92 61.99
CA LEU A 1257 -3.03 -20.51 63.34
C LEU A 1257 -3.22 -19.00 63.57
N PRO A 1258 -3.66 -18.59 64.77
CA PRO A 1258 -3.97 -17.19 65.06
C PRO A 1258 -2.76 -16.26 64.92
N LEU A 1259 -3.03 -15.01 64.51
CA LEU A 1259 -2.01 -13.96 64.29
C LEU A 1259 -0.95 -14.35 63.23
N GLY A 1260 -1.33 -15.21 62.28
CA GLY A 1260 -0.50 -15.68 61.19
C GLY A 1260 0.46 -16.82 61.54
N GLY A 1261 0.38 -17.40 62.75
CA GLY A 1261 1.03 -18.68 63.05
C GLY A 1261 2.51 -18.81 62.68
N ASP A 1262 2.84 -19.90 61.99
CA ASP A 1262 4.18 -20.19 61.49
C ASP A 1262 4.45 -19.61 60.09
N LYS A 1263 3.42 -19.06 59.44
CA LYS A 1263 3.48 -18.23 58.23
C LYS A 1263 3.99 -18.97 57.01
N ASP A 1264 3.81 -20.28 56.92
CA ASP A 1264 4.25 -21.04 55.74
C ASP A 1264 3.14 -21.23 54.69
N TYR A 1265 1.88 -20.95 55.06
CA TYR A 1265 0.68 -20.97 54.20
C TYR A 1265 0.49 -22.28 53.41
N ASN A 1266 1.04 -23.38 53.91
CA ASN A 1266 0.87 -24.71 53.34
C ASN A 1266 -0.22 -25.52 54.05
N ASP A 1267 -0.82 -24.99 55.12
CA ASP A 1267 -1.84 -25.68 55.91
C ASP A 1267 -2.94 -26.21 55.01
N ILE A 1268 -3.40 -25.36 54.09
CA ILE A 1268 -4.16 -25.77 52.91
C ILE A 1268 -3.61 -25.05 51.68
N VAL A 1269 -3.46 -25.77 50.56
CA VAL A 1269 -3.34 -25.18 49.23
C VAL A 1269 -4.52 -25.61 48.38
N LEU A 1270 -5.23 -24.66 47.77
CA LEU A 1270 -6.40 -24.89 46.93
C LEU A 1270 -6.17 -24.36 45.52
N GLN A 1271 -6.35 -25.21 44.51
CA GLN A 1271 -6.39 -24.83 43.09
C GLN A 1271 -7.81 -24.95 42.55
N MET A 1272 -8.26 -23.99 41.73
CA MET A 1272 -9.58 -24.02 41.10
C MET A 1272 -9.50 -23.79 39.59
N LYS A 1273 -10.15 -24.67 38.83
CA LYS A 1273 -10.30 -24.57 37.38
C LYS A 1273 -11.77 -24.35 37.01
N LEU A 1274 -12.02 -23.34 36.19
CA LEU A 1274 -13.36 -22.94 35.77
C LEU A 1274 -13.53 -23.06 34.25
N THR A 1275 -14.69 -23.55 33.81
CA THR A 1275 -15.07 -23.64 32.39
C THR A 1275 -16.55 -23.30 32.22
N VAL A 1276 -16.88 -22.51 31.19
CA VAL A 1276 -18.26 -22.18 30.79
C VAL A 1276 -18.86 -23.29 29.94
#